data_AF-A0A928SW85-F1
#
_entry.id   AF-A0A928SW85-F1
#
_cell.length_a   1.000
_cell.length_b   1.000
_cell.length_c   1.000
_cell.angle_alpha   90.00
_cell.angle_beta   90.00
_cell.angle_gamma   90.00
#
_symmetry.space_group_name_H-M   'P 1'
#
loop_
_entity.id
_entity.type
_entity.pdbx_description
1 polymer ?
#
loop_
_entity_poly.entity_id
_entity_poly.type
_entity_poly.pdbx_seq_one_letter_code
_entity_poly.pdbx_strand_id
1 'polypeptide(L)'
;MTSAPRKTNLTHPTSQFVGREDDLADLHEQLRRARLVSVLGPPGAGKTRLATEYALRYGGAFLAEGAGGAWFVDLGEAREVDDVYRAVAQALDITLGDEHTERTAGERIGAALAARGPTLLVLDNFEQLVPRAVPSVELFLRRAPELCVLVTSRIRLNVAGELVRELDGLDLPSGERGFDCDAVRLFLERARSVRSGFVPTEDERVIVAELVTRLDGLPLAIELAGARMSVLGPRQLLDRLGKSLDLLRGGKGRAHTLRATLDWSWELLGVHERDALMQAAIFHGGFSLEAAEAVIDLSEHPDAPDVLDALESLRNSSLLRTYAVPELPGEIRFGLLDIVRAYGREQLDQAGGTDGARARHARYFVEAASRWASRVERAEGPESLRRLALELPNLVAVHRRALSAEAPSSAALSDAIAVTLALEHVFYMRGPTAPCLSMVDQVFEEVLDGVEPRLIALALKARGRALRDLGHAEESLEALERALAIARAIGDRSTEARVLGHVAYTHAQLGDDEKALAVFEESLAAAREAGDRRSEGMVLASVGMLLVRRGQLDDAARTFDAALAVDGEVGNRYAAAAALAARGELHRARGRVEAARADLEAALEGYREFGERRHEGLALTELGVLYQEQKRFAEARACLERAQQQHRELGSRLFQVTALATLGDLEREEGQLAEARSRYERALRIARELGDRVAQARILASLGGTNAALRKQDAARESLADADRLAEALGDPSTLRVVDLERAHLDLAEASSAAARGERSAAQSLERAARERLARAQGAGPLPARPAPERLAYRLLEHVLTDGPPPPSRELTPSGALPQGELGRYELLREIASGGMATVYVGRQRGAGGFDRLVAIKRMHEHLASLPDLAAQFMDEARIASLVRHPNVVGVQDVYELRGEHLLVMDYVDGTSLSQLMARASVGNAEIPRGVAVYVVAQALRGLHAAHEQLDVDGDPLDIVHRDATPHNILLGADGSVHITDFGVAKLRHQSSHTDDGTAKGKFRYMAPEQARAGDIDRRVDVFALGVVAWELLTGQRLFEGESDVEVLARISVGPFPAPASVDASIPLELDAIVARALATEREARFPTALAFAEALESWARDAGEAAREPELARLVEALCGEELARRRRSVSDALANARSFVRSLPPPPSAAVARPGAISVGESGRWFGIPGSDRVSLQRRRALRLILKALLEQRLSAPGSALGQAELLEAGWPGERVKHEAGTLRVYNALSTLRKLGLRAVLLSRDDGYLLDPKVEFAKVSDLEGS
;
A
#
# COMPACT_ATOMS: atom_id res chain seq x y z
N MET A 1 25.80 -2.26 -12.26
CA MET A 1 24.63 -1.42 -11.92
C MET A 1 23.75 -1.36 -13.16
N THR A 2 22.85 -2.33 -13.30
CA THR A 2 21.87 -2.41 -14.38
C THR A 2 20.58 -1.77 -13.88
N SER A 3 20.28 -0.55 -14.31
CA SER A 3 19.06 0.16 -13.96
C SER A 3 17.84 -0.69 -14.37
N ALA A 4 16.95 -0.98 -13.42
CA ALA A 4 15.67 -1.61 -13.72
C ALA A 4 14.91 -0.79 -14.79
N PRO A 5 14.23 -1.42 -15.76
CA PRO A 5 13.56 -0.73 -16.85
C PRO A 5 12.45 0.20 -16.33
N ARG A 6 12.40 1.42 -16.87
CA ARG A 6 11.35 2.42 -16.62
C ARG A 6 9.98 1.80 -16.94
N LYS A 7 9.09 1.66 -15.95
CA LYS A 7 7.71 1.19 -16.15
C LYS A 7 6.78 2.37 -16.46
N THR A 8 6.75 2.80 -17.72
CA THR A 8 5.80 3.79 -18.24
C THR A 8 5.38 3.39 -19.65
N ASN A 9 4.15 3.71 -20.05
CA ASN A 9 3.63 3.53 -21.41
C ASN A 9 3.71 4.82 -22.25
N LEU A 10 4.46 5.83 -21.81
CA LEU A 10 4.66 7.08 -22.54
C LEU A 10 5.48 6.84 -23.82
N THR A 11 4.96 7.33 -24.95
CA THR A 11 5.66 7.31 -26.24
C THR A 11 6.36 8.65 -26.48
N HIS A 12 7.60 8.60 -26.97
CA HIS A 12 8.32 9.81 -27.38
C HIS A 12 7.87 10.24 -28.79
N PRO A 13 7.30 11.44 -28.95
CA PRO A 13 6.95 11.94 -30.26
C PRO A 13 8.20 12.26 -31.09
N THR A 14 8.11 12.06 -32.41
CA THR A 14 9.20 12.37 -33.35
C THR A 14 9.31 13.86 -33.71
N SER A 15 8.24 14.65 -33.50
CA SER A 15 8.25 16.11 -33.67
C SER A 15 8.74 16.84 -32.42
N GLN A 16 9.45 17.96 -32.58
CA GLN A 16 9.83 18.82 -31.46
C GLN A 16 8.58 19.49 -30.84
N PHE A 17 8.62 19.73 -29.53
CA PHE A 17 7.61 20.52 -28.83
C PHE A 17 7.98 22.00 -28.95
N VAL A 18 7.07 22.82 -29.48
CA VAL A 18 7.36 24.22 -29.85
C VAL A 18 6.42 25.16 -29.10
N GLY A 19 6.99 26.12 -28.40
CA GLY A 19 6.25 27.08 -27.60
C GLY A 19 5.65 26.47 -26.33
N ARG A 20 4.84 27.26 -25.60
CA ARG A 20 4.11 26.83 -24.40
C ARG A 20 4.99 26.40 -23.22
N GLU A 21 6.21 26.92 -23.12
CA GLU A 21 7.07 26.68 -21.96
C GLU A 21 6.46 27.29 -20.69
N ASP A 22 5.80 28.44 -20.80
CA ASP A 22 5.05 29.05 -19.70
C ASP A 22 3.84 28.21 -19.31
N ASP A 23 3.10 27.64 -20.28
CA ASP A 23 2.00 26.70 -19.99
C ASP A 23 2.49 25.44 -19.27
N LEU A 24 3.66 24.90 -19.66
CA LEU A 24 4.27 23.74 -18.98
C LEU A 24 4.70 24.08 -17.56
N ALA A 25 5.34 25.24 -17.36
CA ALA A 25 5.79 25.70 -16.05
C ALA A 25 4.59 25.93 -15.12
N ASP A 26 3.54 26.57 -15.62
CA ASP A 26 2.32 26.79 -14.85
C ASP A 26 1.59 25.47 -14.56
N LEU A 27 1.50 24.56 -15.54
CA LEU A 27 0.92 23.23 -15.33
C LEU A 27 1.70 22.45 -14.26
N HIS A 28 3.02 22.57 -14.24
CA HIS A 28 3.87 22.00 -13.20
C HIS A 28 3.54 22.57 -11.82
N GLU A 29 3.43 23.89 -11.70
CA GLU A 29 3.09 24.53 -10.43
C GLU A 29 1.67 24.19 -9.97
N GLN A 30 0.71 24.07 -10.89
CA GLN A 30 -0.65 23.62 -10.59
C GLN A 30 -0.67 22.19 -10.07
N LEU A 31 0.05 21.25 -10.71
CA LEU A 31 0.13 19.86 -10.26
C LEU A 31 0.95 19.69 -8.96
N ARG A 32 1.75 20.68 -8.55
CA ARG A 32 2.35 20.73 -7.21
C ARG A 32 1.37 21.16 -6.12
N ARG A 33 0.35 21.95 -6.48
CA ARG A 33 -0.66 22.52 -5.56
C ARG A 33 -1.96 21.72 -5.51
N ALA A 34 -2.28 21.00 -6.58
CA ALA A 34 -3.50 20.23 -6.73
C ALA A 34 -3.23 18.84 -7.32
N ARG A 35 -4.11 17.90 -6.99
CA ARG A 35 -4.03 16.50 -7.42
C ARG A 35 -4.81 16.21 -8.70
N LEU A 36 -5.64 17.16 -9.14
CA LEU A 36 -6.40 17.07 -10.37
C LEU A 36 -6.23 18.39 -11.13
N VAL A 37 -5.65 18.32 -12.32
CA VAL A 37 -5.60 19.44 -13.24
C VAL A 37 -6.28 19.04 -14.56
N SER A 38 -7.25 19.84 -14.97
CA SER A 38 -7.95 19.68 -16.26
C SER A 38 -7.42 20.71 -17.24
N VAL A 39 -6.75 20.24 -18.29
CA VAL A 39 -6.37 21.06 -19.45
C VAL A 39 -7.58 21.13 -20.36
N LEU A 40 -8.21 22.31 -20.40
CA LEU A 40 -9.37 22.60 -21.24
C LEU A 40 -8.94 23.35 -22.47
N GLY A 41 -9.69 23.24 -23.56
CA GLY A 41 -9.38 23.98 -24.77
C GLY A 41 -10.04 23.42 -26.01
N PRO A 42 -10.13 24.21 -27.09
CA PRO A 42 -10.78 23.79 -28.32
C PRO A 42 -10.05 22.63 -29.01
N PRO A 43 -10.70 21.93 -29.95
CA PRO A 43 -10.05 20.95 -30.81
C PRO A 43 -8.82 21.57 -31.50
N GLY A 44 -7.73 20.80 -31.60
CA GLY A 44 -6.49 21.26 -32.24
C GLY A 44 -5.64 22.24 -31.43
N ALA A 45 -6.05 22.63 -30.21
CA ALA A 45 -5.28 23.53 -29.34
C ALA A 45 -3.97 22.92 -28.80
N GLY A 46 -3.80 21.60 -28.86
CA GLY A 46 -2.58 20.90 -28.41
C GLY A 46 -2.63 20.33 -26.98
N LYS A 47 -3.82 20.15 -26.39
CA LYS A 47 -3.99 19.63 -25.01
C LYS A 47 -3.27 18.31 -24.76
N THR A 48 -3.53 17.30 -25.59
CA THR A 48 -2.86 15.99 -25.55
C THR A 48 -1.35 16.13 -25.65
N ARG A 49 -0.87 17.05 -26.49
CA ARG A 49 0.56 17.28 -26.69
C ARG A 49 1.21 17.92 -25.47
N LEU A 50 0.58 18.93 -24.87
CA LEU A 50 1.03 19.54 -23.62
C LEU A 50 1.09 18.51 -22.49
N ALA A 51 0.03 17.70 -22.33
CA ALA A 51 -0.05 16.69 -21.28
C ALA A 51 1.00 15.57 -21.44
N THR A 52 1.21 15.12 -22.68
CA THR A 52 2.26 14.12 -23.00
C THR A 52 3.65 14.69 -22.74
N GLU A 53 3.93 15.93 -23.19
CA GLU A 53 5.22 16.58 -22.96
C GLU A 53 5.49 16.77 -21.47
N TYR A 54 4.47 17.19 -20.70
CA TYR A 54 4.56 17.30 -19.26
C TYR A 54 4.91 15.96 -18.61
N ALA A 55 4.20 14.88 -18.98
CA ALA A 55 4.46 13.54 -18.47
C ALA A 55 5.86 13.03 -18.85
N LEU A 56 6.37 13.36 -20.03
CA LEU A 56 7.74 12.99 -20.46
C LEU A 56 8.83 13.75 -19.69
N ARG A 57 8.66 15.06 -19.48
CA ARG A 57 9.66 15.91 -18.81
C ARG A 57 9.65 15.76 -17.30
N TYR A 58 8.46 15.68 -16.69
CA TYR A 58 8.28 15.74 -15.24
C TYR A 58 7.78 14.42 -14.64
N GLY A 59 7.36 13.44 -15.46
CA GLY A 59 6.88 12.14 -14.99
C GLY A 59 7.92 11.32 -14.23
N GLY A 60 9.21 11.59 -14.46
CA GLY A 60 10.31 10.98 -13.71
C GLY A 60 10.28 11.29 -12.21
N ALA A 61 9.69 12.41 -11.78
CA ALA A 61 9.54 12.76 -10.37
C ALA A 61 8.56 11.83 -9.62
N PHE A 62 7.72 11.11 -10.36
CA PHE A 62 6.78 10.11 -9.82
C PHE A 62 7.42 8.71 -9.73
N LEU A 63 8.69 8.56 -10.12
CA LEU A 63 9.46 7.33 -9.94
C LEU A 63 10.18 7.38 -8.57
N ALA A 64 9.45 7.15 -7.48
CA ALA A 64 10.07 6.77 -6.20
C ALA A 64 10.47 5.26 -6.24
N GLU A 65 11.14 4.73 -5.20
CA GLU A 65 11.66 3.34 -5.10
C GLU A 65 10.59 2.19 -5.21
N GLY A 66 9.38 2.48 -5.72
CA GLY A 66 8.26 1.55 -5.94
C GLY A 66 7.81 1.40 -7.41
N ALA A 67 6.54 1.00 -7.63
CA ALA A 67 5.96 0.73 -8.96
C ALA A 67 5.18 1.91 -9.57
N GLY A 68 5.38 3.12 -9.04
CA GLY A 68 4.79 4.39 -9.50
C GLY A 68 5.30 4.85 -10.86
N GLY A 69 4.95 6.07 -11.26
CA GLY A 69 5.38 6.67 -12.52
C GLY A 69 4.29 7.44 -13.26
N ALA A 70 4.60 7.85 -14.49
CA ALA A 70 3.65 8.55 -15.35
C ALA A 70 3.05 7.60 -16.40
N TRP A 71 1.72 7.63 -16.52
CA TRP A 71 0.95 6.72 -17.36
C TRP A 71 -0.03 7.50 -18.21
N PHE A 72 -0.09 7.15 -19.49
CA PHE A 72 -1.00 7.75 -20.46
C PHE A 72 -2.18 6.82 -20.73
N VAL A 73 -3.40 7.34 -20.62
CA VAL A 73 -4.64 6.60 -20.87
C VAL A 73 -5.39 7.31 -21.99
N ASP A 74 -5.46 6.66 -23.14
CA ASP A 74 -6.28 7.11 -24.25
C ASP A 74 -7.74 6.71 -24.02
N LEU A 75 -8.65 7.68 -23.90
CA LEU A 75 -10.09 7.45 -23.74
C LEU A 75 -10.88 7.84 -24.99
N GLY A 76 -10.23 8.08 -26.14
CA GLY A 76 -10.89 8.56 -27.36
C GLY A 76 -12.06 7.69 -27.85
N GLU A 77 -12.01 6.38 -27.57
CA GLU A 77 -13.06 5.41 -27.93
C GLU A 77 -14.01 5.06 -26.78
N ALA A 78 -13.72 5.50 -25.55
CA ALA A 78 -14.53 5.21 -24.38
C ALA A 78 -15.86 5.97 -24.44
N ARG A 79 -16.96 5.25 -24.20
CA ARG A 79 -18.33 5.82 -24.21
C ARG A 79 -19.04 5.64 -22.87
N GLU A 80 -18.75 4.56 -22.16
CA GLU A 80 -19.33 4.27 -20.86
C GLU A 80 -18.25 4.22 -19.75
N VAL A 81 -18.70 4.23 -18.49
CA VAL A 81 -17.82 4.23 -17.32
C VAL A 81 -16.91 3.00 -17.29
N ASP A 82 -17.43 1.85 -17.72
CA ASP A 82 -16.66 0.61 -17.78
C ASP A 82 -15.52 0.66 -18.81
N ASP A 83 -15.68 1.41 -19.91
CA ASP A 83 -14.61 1.61 -20.88
C ASP A 83 -13.45 2.40 -20.27
N VAL A 84 -13.75 3.36 -19.38
CA VAL A 84 -12.72 4.11 -18.63
C VAL A 84 -11.98 3.19 -17.68
N TYR A 85 -12.71 2.35 -16.95
CA TYR A 85 -12.08 1.37 -16.07
C TYR A 85 -11.21 0.39 -16.83
N ARG A 86 -11.66 -0.13 -17.98
CA ARG A 86 -10.87 -0.99 -18.84
C ARG A 86 -9.63 -0.28 -19.40
N ALA A 87 -9.75 0.95 -19.88
CA ALA A 87 -8.62 1.69 -20.43
C ALA A 87 -7.56 2.03 -19.35
N VAL A 88 -7.99 2.48 -18.17
CA VAL A 88 -7.09 2.75 -17.04
C VAL A 88 -6.45 1.45 -16.54
N ALA A 89 -7.23 0.37 -16.45
CA ALA A 89 -6.74 -0.93 -16.04
C ALA A 89 -5.72 -1.50 -17.05
N GLN A 90 -5.98 -1.37 -18.35
CA GLN A 90 -5.06 -1.78 -19.42
C GLN A 90 -3.77 -0.97 -19.38
N ALA A 91 -3.86 0.37 -19.30
CA ALA A 91 -2.68 1.24 -19.27
C ALA A 91 -1.78 0.93 -18.07
N LEU A 92 -2.38 0.59 -16.93
CA LEU A 92 -1.66 0.28 -15.71
C LEU A 92 -1.32 -1.20 -15.57
N ASP A 93 -1.81 -2.11 -16.42
CA ASP A 93 -1.68 -3.57 -16.24
C ASP A 93 -2.32 -4.04 -14.90
N ILE A 94 -3.61 -3.71 -14.72
CA ILE A 94 -4.46 -4.07 -13.57
C ILE A 94 -5.55 -5.04 -14.04
N THR A 95 -5.72 -6.16 -13.33
CA THR A 95 -6.79 -7.12 -13.61
C THR A 95 -8.07 -6.74 -12.88
N LEU A 96 -9.10 -6.40 -13.63
CA LEU A 96 -10.47 -6.37 -13.16
C LEU A 96 -10.99 -7.82 -13.21
N GLY A 97 -11.20 -8.49 -12.07
CA GLY A 97 -11.87 -9.82 -12.04
C GLY A 97 -13.32 -9.82 -12.54
N ASP A 98 -14.19 -10.68 -11.99
CA ASP A 98 -15.49 -10.97 -12.61
C ASP A 98 -16.75 -10.36 -12.02
N GLU A 99 -16.83 -10.19 -10.70
CA GLU A 99 -17.99 -9.55 -10.06
C GLU A 99 -17.84 -8.02 -10.06
N HIS A 100 -17.88 -7.43 -11.26
CA HIS A 100 -17.57 -6.01 -11.45
C HIS A 100 -18.83 -5.22 -11.69
N THR A 101 -19.42 -4.77 -10.59
CA THR A 101 -20.15 -3.51 -10.64
C THR A 101 -19.15 -2.38 -10.93
N GLU A 102 -19.59 -1.30 -11.57
CA GLU A 102 -18.77 -0.08 -11.77
C GLU A 102 -18.06 0.35 -10.47
N ARG A 103 -18.71 0.12 -9.32
CA ARG A 103 -18.17 0.39 -8.00
C ARG A 103 -16.98 -0.51 -7.66
N THR A 104 -17.09 -1.82 -7.83
CA THR A 104 -16.00 -2.76 -7.49
C THR A 104 -14.81 -2.64 -8.45
N ALA A 105 -15.04 -2.37 -9.74
CA ALA A 105 -13.97 -2.06 -10.70
C ALA A 105 -13.19 -0.80 -10.31
N GLY A 106 -13.91 0.29 -10.05
CA GLY A 106 -13.29 1.55 -9.64
C GLY A 106 -12.55 1.45 -8.31
N GLU A 107 -13.07 0.67 -7.35
CA GLU A 107 -12.40 0.43 -6.07
C GLU A 107 -11.10 -0.38 -6.23
N ARG A 108 -11.06 -1.35 -7.14
CA ARG A 108 -9.85 -2.15 -7.44
C ARG A 108 -8.78 -1.30 -8.11
N ILE A 109 -9.15 -0.49 -9.10
CA ILE A 109 -8.23 0.45 -9.76
C ILE A 109 -7.69 1.45 -8.74
N GLY A 110 -8.57 2.03 -7.91
CA GLY A 110 -8.17 2.93 -6.84
C GLY A 110 -7.20 2.28 -5.84
N ALA A 111 -7.45 1.03 -5.45
CA ALA A 111 -6.55 0.29 -4.55
C ALA A 111 -5.20 -0.06 -5.21
N ALA A 112 -5.21 -0.38 -6.51
CA ALA A 112 -3.99 -0.65 -7.26
C ALA A 112 -3.15 0.61 -7.47
N LEU A 113 -3.77 1.75 -7.77
CA LEU A 113 -3.14 3.06 -7.83
C LEU A 113 -2.53 3.43 -6.47
N ALA A 114 -3.25 3.18 -5.36
CA ALA A 114 -2.75 3.42 -4.01
C ALA A 114 -1.54 2.54 -3.68
N ALA A 115 -1.52 1.29 -4.14
CA ALA A 115 -0.42 0.35 -3.90
C ALA A 115 0.83 0.64 -4.74
N ARG A 116 0.74 1.45 -5.79
CA ARG A 116 1.87 1.82 -6.66
C ARG A 116 2.70 2.98 -6.11
N GLY A 117 2.15 3.77 -5.20
CA GLY A 117 2.77 5.00 -4.69
C GLY A 117 2.57 6.19 -5.65
N PRO A 118 3.49 7.18 -5.66
CA PRO A 118 3.37 8.39 -6.47
C PRO A 118 3.12 8.07 -7.95
N THR A 119 1.98 8.51 -8.48
CA THR A 119 1.55 8.16 -9.84
C THR A 119 0.97 9.39 -10.52
N LEU A 120 1.42 9.67 -11.75
CA LEU A 120 0.79 10.64 -12.65
C LEU A 120 -0.05 9.88 -13.67
N LEU A 121 -1.36 10.09 -13.65
CA LEU A 121 -2.28 9.49 -14.61
C LEU A 121 -2.80 10.56 -15.58
N VAL A 122 -2.40 10.46 -16.85
CA VAL A 122 -2.90 11.32 -17.92
C VAL A 122 -4.13 10.68 -18.54
N LEU A 123 -5.29 11.30 -18.40
CA LEU A 123 -6.56 10.86 -19.01
C LEU A 123 -6.85 11.75 -20.22
N ASP A 124 -6.66 11.21 -21.42
CA ASP A 124 -6.82 11.97 -22.67
C ASP A 124 -8.24 11.83 -23.24
N ASN A 125 -8.80 12.91 -23.80
CA ASN A 125 -10.14 12.96 -24.41
C ASN A 125 -11.29 12.58 -23.47
N PHE A 126 -11.41 13.23 -22.31
CA PHE A 126 -12.43 12.87 -21.30
C PHE A 126 -13.83 13.44 -21.58
N GLU A 127 -13.99 14.38 -22.53
CA GLU A 127 -15.21 15.17 -22.68
C GLU A 127 -16.49 14.39 -22.94
N GLN A 128 -16.46 13.27 -23.69
CA GLN A 128 -17.63 12.46 -24.00
C GLN A 128 -18.13 11.66 -22.79
N LEU A 129 -17.32 11.58 -21.73
CA LEU A 129 -17.59 10.81 -20.53
C LEU A 129 -18.15 11.68 -19.39
N VAL A 130 -18.18 13.01 -19.55
CA VAL A 130 -18.75 13.92 -18.55
C VAL A 130 -20.28 13.99 -18.70
N PRO A 131 -21.07 13.85 -17.63
CA PRO A 131 -20.67 13.68 -16.23
C PRO A 131 -20.47 12.22 -15.79
N ARG A 132 -20.83 11.23 -16.63
CA ARG A 132 -20.97 9.81 -16.28
C ARG A 132 -19.74 9.20 -15.59
N ALA A 133 -18.53 9.46 -16.07
CA ALA A 133 -17.29 8.88 -15.53
C ALA A 133 -16.54 9.80 -14.54
N VAL A 134 -17.08 10.99 -14.24
CA VAL A 134 -16.48 11.89 -13.23
C VAL A 134 -16.37 11.21 -11.86
N PRO A 135 -17.37 10.46 -11.36
CA PRO A 135 -17.27 9.73 -10.09
C PRO A 135 -16.10 8.74 -10.03
N SER A 136 -15.64 8.21 -11.18
CA SER A 136 -14.49 7.32 -11.27
C SER A 136 -13.19 8.05 -10.93
N VAL A 137 -13.00 9.26 -11.47
CA VAL A 137 -11.83 10.11 -11.18
C VAL A 137 -11.82 10.50 -9.71
N GLU A 138 -12.96 10.89 -9.16
CA GLU A 138 -13.07 11.18 -7.73
C GLU A 138 -12.76 9.96 -6.86
N LEU A 139 -13.23 8.78 -7.27
CA LEU A 139 -12.94 7.53 -6.57
C LEU A 139 -11.44 7.22 -6.56
N PHE A 140 -10.75 7.40 -7.69
CA PHE A 140 -9.31 7.19 -7.77
C PHE A 140 -8.55 8.17 -6.88
N LEU A 141 -8.90 9.47 -6.94
CA LEU A 141 -8.28 10.49 -6.09
C LEU A 141 -8.54 10.26 -4.60
N ARG A 142 -9.73 9.77 -4.22
CA ARG A 142 -10.04 9.39 -2.83
C ARG A 142 -9.25 8.16 -2.38
N ARG A 143 -9.10 7.14 -3.23
CA ARG A 143 -8.45 5.86 -2.86
C ARG A 143 -6.92 5.92 -2.90
N ALA A 144 -6.34 6.67 -3.82
CA ALA A 144 -4.89 6.76 -4.02
C ALA A 144 -4.39 8.18 -3.70
N PRO A 145 -3.99 8.47 -2.45
CA PRO A 145 -3.67 9.83 -2.00
C PRO A 145 -2.44 10.45 -2.70
N GLU A 146 -1.51 9.63 -3.21
CA GLU A 146 -0.33 10.07 -3.97
C GLU A 146 -0.58 10.12 -5.50
N LEU A 147 -1.82 9.90 -5.93
CA LEU A 147 -2.22 10.05 -7.33
C LEU A 147 -2.39 11.53 -7.68
N CYS A 148 -1.72 11.93 -8.76
CA CYS A 148 -1.98 13.13 -9.53
C CYS A 148 -2.65 12.74 -10.85
N VAL A 149 -3.74 13.39 -11.21
CA VAL A 149 -4.48 13.17 -12.46
C VAL A 149 -4.39 14.42 -13.32
N LEU A 150 -3.96 14.23 -14.56
CA LEU A 150 -3.95 15.26 -15.59
C LEU A 150 -4.98 14.89 -16.65
N VAL A 151 -6.05 15.66 -16.77
CA VAL A 151 -7.13 15.37 -17.72
C VAL A 151 -7.04 16.31 -18.90
N THR A 152 -7.15 15.79 -20.13
CA THR A 152 -7.44 16.63 -21.30
C THR A 152 -8.93 16.52 -21.63
N SER A 153 -9.60 17.66 -21.76
CA SER A 153 -11.03 17.69 -22.03
C SER A 153 -11.43 18.97 -22.78
N ARG A 154 -12.60 18.98 -23.39
CA ARG A 154 -13.26 20.20 -23.91
C ARG A 154 -14.11 20.92 -22.86
N ILE A 155 -14.51 20.20 -21.82
CA ILE A 155 -15.41 20.68 -20.77
C ILE A 155 -14.85 20.35 -19.39
N ARG A 156 -15.15 21.22 -18.41
CA ARG A 156 -14.72 21.04 -17.03
C ARG A 156 -15.37 19.80 -16.41
N LEU A 157 -14.65 19.05 -15.57
CA LEU A 157 -15.17 17.86 -14.90
C LEU A 157 -16.06 18.23 -13.70
N ASN A 158 -15.84 19.40 -13.08
CA ASN A 158 -16.53 19.89 -11.89
C ASN A 158 -16.28 19.04 -10.63
N VAL A 159 -15.03 18.62 -10.44
CA VAL A 159 -14.59 17.85 -9.26
C VAL A 159 -14.02 18.80 -8.19
N ALA A 160 -14.28 18.50 -6.91
CA ALA A 160 -13.72 19.28 -5.80
C ALA A 160 -12.18 19.22 -5.79
N GLY A 161 -11.52 20.39 -5.79
CA GLY A 161 -10.06 20.49 -5.87
C GLY A 161 -9.48 20.42 -7.29
N GLU A 162 -10.33 20.37 -8.33
CA GLU A 162 -9.90 20.51 -9.73
C GLU A 162 -9.39 21.93 -10.00
N LEU A 163 -8.12 22.04 -10.40
CA LEU A 163 -7.61 23.24 -11.06
C LEU A 163 -7.81 23.11 -12.56
N VAL A 164 -8.19 24.21 -13.20
CA VAL A 164 -8.42 24.26 -14.64
C VAL A 164 -7.29 25.06 -15.27
N ARG A 165 -6.67 24.48 -16.31
CA ARG A 165 -5.81 25.19 -17.24
C ARG A 165 -6.54 25.36 -18.55
N GLU A 166 -7.03 26.57 -18.81
CA GLU A 166 -7.58 26.88 -20.13
C GLU A 166 -6.43 27.09 -21.11
N LEU A 167 -6.49 26.32 -22.19
CA LEU A 167 -5.50 26.30 -23.24
C LEU A 167 -6.09 27.03 -24.45
N ASP A 168 -5.60 28.25 -24.65
CA ASP A 168 -5.90 29.03 -25.83
C ASP A 168 -5.04 28.63 -27.03
N GLY A 169 -5.25 29.27 -28.18
CA GLY A 169 -4.27 29.22 -29.27
C GLY A 169 -2.90 29.75 -28.82
N LEU A 170 -1.86 29.42 -29.56
CA LEU A 170 -0.52 29.99 -29.34
C LEU A 170 -0.53 31.51 -29.50
N ASP A 171 0.41 32.16 -28.82
CA ASP A 171 0.56 33.61 -28.84
C ASP A 171 0.65 34.14 -30.26
N LEU A 172 -0.23 35.09 -30.56
CA LEU A 172 -0.32 35.73 -31.86
C LEU A 172 0.65 36.91 -31.96
N PRO A 173 1.16 37.19 -33.17
CA PRO A 173 2.08 38.29 -33.40
C PRO A 173 1.41 39.65 -33.09
N SER A 174 1.98 40.44 -32.17
CA SER A 174 1.52 41.80 -31.86
C SER A 174 2.71 42.78 -31.62
N GLY A 175 2.59 44.02 -32.12
CA GLY A 175 3.62 45.07 -31.99
C GLY A 175 4.91 44.87 -32.82
N GLU A 176 5.94 45.71 -32.58
CA GLU A 176 7.22 45.71 -33.34
C GLU A 176 8.09 44.44 -33.13
N ARG A 177 7.81 43.63 -32.09
CA ARG A 177 8.46 42.32 -31.84
C ARG A 177 7.57 41.13 -32.16
N GLY A 178 6.48 41.33 -32.91
CA GLY A 178 5.45 40.30 -33.11
C GLY A 178 5.93 39.01 -33.77
N PHE A 179 7.05 39.02 -34.51
CA PHE A 179 7.50 37.86 -35.28
C PHE A 179 8.17 36.75 -34.45
N ASP A 180 8.54 37.00 -33.20
CA ASP A 180 9.19 36.01 -32.32
C ASP A 180 8.19 35.26 -31.41
N CYS A 181 6.89 35.27 -31.74
CA CYS A 181 5.87 34.55 -30.98
C CYS A 181 5.82 33.04 -31.28
N ASP A 182 5.23 32.26 -30.37
CA ASP A 182 5.15 30.81 -30.44
C ASP A 182 4.43 30.29 -31.70
N ALA A 183 3.37 30.97 -32.10
CA ALA A 183 2.58 30.58 -33.25
C ALA A 183 3.37 30.73 -34.57
N VAL A 184 4.17 31.79 -34.70
CA VAL A 184 5.08 31.99 -35.83
C VAL A 184 6.24 31.00 -35.77
N ARG A 185 6.82 30.74 -34.58
CA ARG A 185 7.86 29.72 -34.41
C ARG A 185 7.40 28.34 -34.88
N LEU A 186 6.20 27.91 -34.48
CA LEU A 186 5.64 26.63 -34.90
C LEU A 186 5.46 26.60 -36.42
N PHE A 187 4.92 27.66 -37.02
CA PHE A 187 4.78 27.75 -38.48
C PHE A 187 6.14 27.62 -39.18
N LEU A 188 7.15 28.36 -38.72
CA LEU A 188 8.49 28.34 -39.31
C LEU A 188 9.18 26.99 -39.16
N GLU A 189 9.03 26.32 -38.02
CA GLU A 189 9.57 24.99 -37.81
C GLU A 189 8.96 23.99 -38.82
N ARG A 190 7.63 24.00 -38.95
CA ARG A 190 6.92 23.13 -39.90
C ARG A 190 7.25 23.47 -41.35
N ALA A 191 7.34 24.77 -41.68
CA ALA A 191 7.76 25.22 -43.01
C ALA A 191 9.18 24.76 -43.35
N ARG A 192 10.11 24.82 -42.39
CA ARG A 192 11.50 24.37 -42.58
C ARG A 192 11.63 22.86 -42.66
N SER A 193 10.74 22.09 -42.02
CA SER A 193 10.75 20.62 -42.15
C SER A 193 10.38 20.14 -43.55
N VAL A 194 9.54 20.91 -44.28
CA VAL A 194 9.16 20.57 -45.67
C VAL A 194 9.97 21.32 -46.72
N ARG A 195 10.50 22.50 -46.39
CA ARG A 195 11.35 23.33 -47.27
C ARG A 195 12.63 23.70 -46.53
N SER A 196 13.63 22.84 -46.62
CA SER A 196 14.92 23.02 -45.95
C SER A 196 15.57 24.35 -46.37
N GLY A 197 15.99 25.15 -45.39
CA GLY A 197 16.62 26.45 -45.62
C GLY A 197 15.66 27.64 -45.81
N PHE A 198 14.34 27.47 -45.64
CA PHE A 198 13.41 28.60 -45.67
C PHE A 198 13.70 29.60 -44.54
N VAL A 199 14.05 30.83 -44.95
CA VAL A 199 14.20 32.01 -44.08
C VAL A 199 13.28 33.10 -44.65
N PRO A 200 12.29 33.57 -43.89
CA PRO A 200 11.34 34.57 -44.38
C PRO A 200 12.03 35.92 -44.60
N THR A 201 11.81 36.51 -45.77
CA THR A 201 12.14 37.92 -46.07
C THR A 201 11.27 38.87 -45.24
N GLU A 202 11.65 40.16 -45.15
CA GLU A 202 10.90 41.14 -44.35
C GLU A 202 9.43 41.25 -44.78
N ASP A 203 9.15 41.20 -46.08
CA ASP A 203 7.77 41.19 -46.61
C ASP A 203 7.03 39.89 -46.25
N GLU A 204 7.71 38.73 -46.29
CA GLU A 204 7.12 37.45 -45.91
C GLU A 204 6.86 37.35 -44.41
N ARG A 205 7.62 38.07 -43.57
CA ARG A 205 7.37 38.12 -42.12
C ARG A 205 5.98 38.68 -41.82
N VAL A 206 5.59 39.75 -42.51
CA VAL A 206 4.25 40.34 -42.38
C VAL A 206 3.16 39.36 -42.81
N ILE A 207 3.38 38.65 -43.91
CA ILE A 207 2.43 37.68 -44.47
C ILE A 207 2.27 36.46 -43.54
N VAL A 208 3.37 35.92 -43.01
CA VAL A 208 3.34 34.79 -42.07
C VAL A 208 2.64 35.21 -40.77
N ALA A 209 2.87 36.43 -40.29
CA ALA A 209 2.18 36.95 -39.12
C ALA A 209 0.65 37.01 -39.34
N GLU A 210 0.21 37.56 -40.48
CA GLU A 210 -1.23 37.60 -40.83
C GLU A 210 -1.83 36.19 -40.97
N LEU A 211 -1.10 35.27 -41.60
CA LEU A 211 -1.54 33.89 -41.80
C LEU A 211 -1.79 33.18 -40.47
N VAL A 212 -0.85 33.30 -39.54
CA VAL A 212 -0.96 32.68 -38.21
C VAL A 212 -2.08 33.34 -37.39
N THR A 213 -2.31 34.64 -37.53
CA THR A 213 -3.47 35.33 -36.95
C THR A 213 -4.79 34.80 -37.48
N ARG A 214 -4.91 34.56 -38.81
CA ARG A 214 -6.14 33.98 -39.40
C ARG A 214 -6.39 32.52 -39.00
N LEU A 215 -5.35 31.81 -38.59
CA LEU A 215 -5.45 30.45 -38.04
C LEU A 215 -5.81 30.43 -36.54
N ASP A 216 -6.15 31.58 -35.95
CA ASP A 216 -6.50 31.77 -34.54
C ASP A 216 -5.44 31.23 -33.56
N GLY A 217 -4.18 31.10 -34.00
CA GLY A 217 -3.10 30.54 -33.17
C GLY A 217 -3.22 29.04 -32.91
N LEU A 218 -4.14 28.31 -33.56
CA LEU A 218 -4.36 26.88 -33.30
C LEU A 218 -3.16 26.04 -33.79
N PRO A 219 -2.43 25.32 -32.91
CA PRO A 219 -1.26 24.54 -33.30
C PRO A 219 -1.51 23.59 -34.48
N LEU A 220 -2.57 22.79 -34.43
CA LEU A 220 -2.85 21.83 -35.50
C LEU A 220 -3.15 22.54 -36.83
N ALA A 221 -3.86 23.67 -36.80
CA ALA A 221 -4.16 24.44 -38.01
C ALA A 221 -2.88 25.08 -38.59
N ILE A 222 -1.98 25.54 -37.72
CA ILE A 222 -0.65 26.04 -38.09
C ILE A 222 0.22 24.94 -38.68
N GLU A 223 0.23 23.73 -38.09
CA GLU A 223 0.97 22.59 -38.61
C GLU A 223 0.47 22.18 -40.00
N LEU A 224 -0.85 22.09 -40.19
CA LEU A 224 -1.47 21.80 -41.49
C LEU A 224 -1.14 22.87 -42.53
N ALA A 225 -1.18 24.16 -42.16
CA ALA A 225 -0.83 25.25 -43.08
C ALA A 225 0.67 25.29 -43.40
N GLY A 226 1.53 25.10 -42.40
CA GLY A 226 2.99 25.06 -42.55
C GLY A 226 3.45 23.90 -43.43
N ALA A 227 2.80 22.74 -43.32
CA ALA A 227 3.06 21.58 -44.18
C ALA A 227 2.86 21.87 -45.69
N ARG A 228 2.02 22.86 -46.04
CA ARG A 228 1.76 23.27 -47.44
C ARG A 228 2.82 24.20 -48.03
N MET A 229 3.81 24.61 -47.25
CA MET A 229 4.98 25.37 -47.73
C MET A 229 5.88 24.58 -48.70
N SER A 230 5.64 23.27 -48.84
CA SER A 230 6.24 22.42 -49.87
C SER A 230 5.78 22.76 -51.29
N VAL A 231 4.54 23.25 -51.45
CA VAL A 231 3.92 23.50 -52.77
C VAL A 231 3.53 24.97 -52.96
N LEU A 232 3.31 25.73 -51.88
CA LEU A 232 2.83 27.11 -51.92
C LEU A 232 3.77 28.06 -51.15
N GLY A 233 3.94 29.28 -51.65
CA GLY A 233 4.60 30.36 -50.89
C GLY A 233 3.68 31.00 -49.84
N PRO A 234 4.22 31.74 -48.85
CA PRO A 234 3.43 32.33 -47.75
C PRO A 234 2.23 33.17 -48.22
N ARG A 235 2.41 33.96 -49.29
CA ARG A 235 1.35 34.82 -49.84
C ARG A 235 0.21 34.02 -50.45
N GLN A 236 0.56 32.97 -51.19
CA GLN A 236 -0.43 32.09 -51.82
C GLN A 236 -1.21 31.28 -50.78
N LEU A 237 -0.57 30.92 -49.67
CA LEU A 237 -1.24 30.28 -48.53
C LEU A 237 -2.27 31.21 -47.91
N LEU A 238 -1.88 32.45 -47.60
CA LEU A 238 -2.76 33.45 -47.00
C LEU A 238 -3.99 33.75 -47.87
N ASP A 239 -3.78 33.96 -49.19
CA ASP A 239 -4.86 34.29 -50.13
C ASP A 239 -5.89 33.16 -50.28
N ARG A 240 -5.43 31.89 -50.28
CA ARG A 240 -6.31 30.72 -50.44
C ARG A 240 -7.03 30.34 -49.15
N LEU A 241 -6.31 30.30 -48.04
CA LEU A 241 -6.88 30.02 -46.72
C LEU A 241 -7.90 31.09 -46.34
N GLY A 242 -7.61 32.36 -46.63
CA GLY A 242 -8.53 33.48 -46.39
C GLY A 242 -9.88 33.28 -47.08
N LYS A 243 -9.90 32.83 -48.34
CA LYS A 243 -11.14 32.54 -49.08
C LYS A 243 -11.93 31.38 -48.49
N SER A 244 -11.25 30.31 -48.05
CA SER A 244 -11.90 29.14 -47.44
C SER A 244 -12.56 29.50 -46.10
N LEU A 245 -11.82 30.23 -45.24
CA LEU A 245 -12.35 30.75 -43.97
C LEU A 245 -13.51 31.74 -44.18
N ASP A 246 -13.47 32.55 -45.24
CA ASP A 246 -14.54 33.47 -45.62
C ASP A 246 -15.75 32.80 -46.28
N LEU A 247 -15.62 31.59 -46.84
CA LEU A 247 -16.70 30.87 -47.55
C LEU A 247 -17.68 30.21 -46.58
N LEU A 248 -17.21 29.81 -45.41
CA LEU A 248 -18.01 29.16 -44.37
C LEU A 248 -18.80 30.16 -43.49
N ARG A 249 -19.13 31.34 -44.04
CA ARG A 249 -19.81 32.49 -43.39
C ARG A 249 -21.03 32.09 -42.55
N GLY A 250 -20.83 32.02 -41.23
CA GLY A 250 -21.91 31.99 -40.24
C GLY A 250 -21.48 31.67 -38.82
N GLY A 251 -20.39 30.92 -38.60
CA GLY A 251 -19.94 30.52 -37.27
C GLY A 251 -18.59 31.13 -36.89
N LYS A 252 -18.58 32.15 -36.02
CA LYS A 252 -17.34 32.61 -35.38
C LYS A 252 -16.90 31.57 -34.34
N GLY A 253 -15.74 30.93 -34.53
CA GLY A 253 -15.14 30.06 -33.50
C GLY A 253 -14.03 29.13 -33.99
N ARG A 254 -13.06 28.82 -33.11
CA ARG A 254 -11.87 28.01 -33.39
C ARG A 254 -12.13 26.60 -33.98
N ALA A 255 -13.27 25.97 -33.66
CA ALA A 255 -13.67 24.69 -34.26
C ALA A 255 -13.94 24.80 -35.78
N HIS A 256 -14.42 25.96 -36.21
CA HIS A 256 -14.67 26.29 -37.60
C HIS A 256 -13.36 26.49 -38.36
N THR A 257 -12.42 27.21 -37.76
CA THR A 257 -11.06 27.43 -38.29
C THR A 257 -10.34 26.11 -38.53
N LEU A 258 -10.44 25.16 -37.59
CA LEU A 258 -9.83 23.85 -37.76
C LEU A 258 -10.51 23.00 -38.84
N ARG A 259 -11.85 22.99 -38.89
CA ARG A 259 -12.59 22.27 -39.95
C ARG A 259 -12.27 22.85 -41.33
N ALA A 260 -12.29 24.17 -41.47
CA ALA A 260 -11.91 24.86 -42.71
C ALA A 260 -10.47 24.53 -43.14
N THR A 261 -9.54 24.47 -42.18
CA THR A 261 -8.14 24.10 -42.46
C THR A 261 -8.01 22.63 -42.88
N LEU A 262 -8.82 21.73 -42.33
CA LEU A 262 -8.90 20.33 -42.74
C LEU A 262 -9.54 20.20 -44.14
N ASP A 263 -10.67 20.86 -44.39
CA ASP A 263 -11.34 20.89 -45.69
C ASP A 263 -10.40 21.39 -46.79
N TRP A 264 -9.66 22.46 -46.52
CA TRP A 264 -8.65 22.97 -47.45
C TRP A 264 -7.44 22.04 -47.60
N SER A 265 -6.94 21.48 -46.49
CA SER A 265 -5.85 20.48 -46.55
C SER A 265 -6.26 19.26 -47.36
N TRP A 266 -7.52 18.84 -47.24
CA TRP A 266 -8.14 17.78 -48.02
C TRP A 266 -8.25 18.13 -49.51
N GLU A 267 -8.71 19.34 -49.85
CA GLU A 267 -8.77 19.83 -51.23
C GLU A 267 -7.40 19.85 -51.93
N LEU A 268 -6.32 20.02 -51.17
CA LEU A 268 -4.95 19.98 -51.70
C LEU A 268 -4.36 18.58 -51.84
N LEU A 269 -4.97 17.56 -51.23
CA LEU A 269 -4.57 16.18 -51.43
C LEU A 269 -4.93 15.71 -52.84
N GLY A 270 -4.04 14.95 -53.45
CA GLY A 270 -4.31 14.17 -54.65
C GLY A 270 -5.38 13.10 -54.38
N VAL A 271 -5.97 12.56 -55.45
CA VAL A 271 -7.06 11.59 -55.34
C VAL A 271 -6.65 10.34 -54.55
N HIS A 272 -5.45 9.80 -54.81
CA HIS A 272 -4.91 8.64 -54.11
C HIS A 272 -4.57 8.93 -52.63
N GLU A 273 -4.14 10.14 -52.30
CA GLU A 273 -3.85 10.53 -50.90
C GLU A 273 -5.13 10.65 -50.08
N ARG A 274 -6.21 11.17 -50.68
CA ARG A 274 -7.54 11.22 -50.06
C ARG A 274 -8.06 9.83 -49.77
N ASP A 275 -7.94 8.92 -50.74
CA ASP A 275 -8.37 7.53 -50.57
C ASP A 275 -7.53 6.80 -49.52
N ALA A 276 -6.21 7.03 -49.49
CA ALA A 276 -5.34 6.51 -48.44
C ALA A 276 -5.77 7.01 -47.05
N LEU A 277 -6.07 8.31 -46.90
CA LEU A 277 -6.48 8.89 -45.62
C LEU A 277 -7.82 8.33 -45.13
N MET A 278 -8.81 8.22 -46.02
CA MET A 278 -10.12 7.65 -45.72
C MET A 278 -10.01 6.21 -45.23
N GLN A 279 -9.24 5.38 -45.94
CA GLN A 279 -9.05 3.98 -45.58
C GLN A 279 -8.22 3.81 -44.30
N ALA A 280 -7.19 4.65 -44.09
CA ALA A 280 -6.41 4.66 -42.85
C ALA A 280 -7.24 5.03 -41.61
N ALA A 281 -8.36 5.73 -41.78
CA ALA A 281 -9.25 6.08 -40.67
C ALA A 281 -10.02 4.87 -40.09
N ILE A 282 -10.00 3.71 -40.75
CA ILE A 282 -10.68 2.47 -40.31
C ILE A 282 -9.95 1.81 -39.14
N PHE A 283 -8.63 1.93 -39.06
CA PHE A 283 -7.85 1.41 -37.95
C PHE A 283 -8.30 2.05 -36.62
N HIS A 284 -8.14 1.31 -35.53
CA HIS A 284 -8.42 1.75 -34.16
C HIS A 284 -7.10 1.75 -33.40
N GLY A 285 -6.81 2.81 -32.64
CA GLY A 285 -5.45 3.08 -32.15
C GLY A 285 -4.49 3.39 -33.31
N GLY A 286 -3.46 2.56 -33.51
CA GLY A 286 -2.48 2.68 -34.60
C GLY A 286 -2.29 1.40 -35.39
N PHE A 287 -1.44 1.43 -36.42
CA PHE A 287 -1.23 0.32 -37.35
C PHE A 287 0.22 0.24 -37.84
N SER A 288 0.65 -0.96 -38.23
CA SER A 288 1.96 -1.20 -38.87
C SER A 288 1.89 -0.90 -40.38
N LEU A 289 3.06 -0.78 -41.02
CA LEU A 289 3.12 -0.67 -42.48
C LEU A 289 2.46 -1.87 -43.19
N GLU A 290 2.75 -3.09 -42.72
CA GLU A 290 2.17 -4.33 -43.25
C GLU A 290 0.63 -4.31 -43.20
N ALA A 291 0.06 -3.81 -42.10
CA ALA A 291 -1.39 -3.67 -41.97
C ALA A 291 -1.94 -2.62 -42.95
N ALA A 292 -1.23 -1.51 -43.14
CA ALA A 292 -1.63 -0.48 -44.08
C ALA A 292 -1.64 -1.01 -45.53
N GLU A 293 -0.60 -1.72 -45.95
CA GLU A 293 -0.48 -2.31 -47.29
C GLU A 293 -1.60 -3.33 -47.58
N ALA A 294 -2.09 -4.02 -46.55
CA ALA A 294 -3.18 -4.99 -46.71
C ALA A 294 -4.57 -4.35 -46.76
N VAL A 295 -4.75 -3.18 -46.14
CA VAL A 295 -6.07 -2.55 -45.95
C VAL A 295 -6.30 -1.39 -46.91
N ILE A 296 -5.25 -0.61 -47.19
CA ILE A 296 -5.31 0.55 -48.08
C ILE A 296 -5.13 0.06 -49.51
N ASP A 297 -6.19 0.20 -50.31
CA ASP A 297 -6.20 -0.18 -51.71
C ASP A 297 -6.23 1.09 -52.57
N LEU A 298 -5.15 1.31 -53.32
CA LEU A 298 -5.00 2.41 -54.25
C LEU A 298 -5.04 1.93 -55.71
N SER A 299 -5.40 0.66 -55.97
CA SER A 299 -5.37 0.07 -57.31
C SER A 299 -6.36 0.69 -58.29
N GLU A 300 -7.39 1.38 -57.79
CA GLU A 300 -8.32 2.17 -58.61
C GLU A 300 -7.64 3.39 -59.25
N HIS A 301 -6.42 3.74 -58.83
CA HIS A 301 -5.62 4.85 -59.33
C HIS A 301 -4.35 4.33 -60.02
N PRO A 302 -4.32 4.22 -61.37
CA PRO A 302 -3.19 3.63 -62.10
C PRO A 302 -1.84 4.31 -61.89
N ASP A 303 -1.86 5.61 -61.57
CA ASP A 303 -0.68 6.44 -61.34
C ASP A 303 -0.40 6.66 -59.84
N ALA A 304 -1.09 5.95 -58.93
CA ALA A 304 -0.84 6.09 -57.51
C ALA A 304 0.56 5.58 -57.12
N PRO A 305 1.24 6.28 -56.21
CA PRO A 305 2.45 5.76 -55.59
C PRO A 305 2.11 4.56 -54.69
N ASP A 306 3.13 3.87 -54.19
CA ASP A 306 2.89 2.78 -53.25
C ASP A 306 2.28 3.30 -51.93
N VAL A 307 1.78 2.38 -51.11
CA VAL A 307 1.11 2.74 -49.85
C VAL A 307 2.09 3.45 -48.90
N LEU A 308 3.37 3.08 -48.88
CA LEU A 308 4.36 3.72 -48.02
C LEU A 308 4.56 5.19 -48.40
N ASP A 309 4.73 5.47 -49.69
CA ASP A 309 4.87 6.82 -50.24
C ASP A 309 3.61 7.66 -50.00
N ALA A 310 2.42 7.06 -50.14
CA ALA A 310 1.16 7.72 -49.82
C ALA A 310 1.07 8.08 -48.32
N LEU A 311 1.44 7.15 -47.42
CA LEU A 311 1.48 7.41 -45.98
C LEU A 311 2.56 8.44 -45.61
N GLU A 312 3.71 8.43 -46.28
CA GLU A 312 4.75 9.44 -46.13
C GLU A 312 4.24 10.82 -46.55
N SER A 313 3.49 10.92 -47.65
CA SER A 313 2.88 12.18 -48.07
C SER A 313 1.84 12.69 -47.06
N LEU A 314 1.00 11.79 -46.52
CA LEU A 314 0.06 12.11 -45.45
C LEU A 314 0.76 12.56 -44.16
N ARG A 315 1.89 11.93 -43.82
CA ARG A 315 2.74 12.33 -42.69
C ARG A 315 3.36 13.71 -42.92
N ASN A 316 3.89 13.97 -44.11
CA ASN A 316 4.46 15.26 -44.48
C ASN A 316 3.39 16.37 -44.50
N SER A 317 2.14 16.00 -44.78
CA SER A 317 0.94 16.85 -44.66
C SER A 317 0.43 17.02 -43.23
N SER A 318 1.10 16.47 -42.22
CA SER A 318 0.70 16.47 -40.80
C SER A 318 -0.67 15.83 -40.51
N LEU A 319 -1.17 14.98 -41.40
CA LEU A 319 -2.42 14.22 -41.24
C LEU A 319 -2.19 12.85 -40.60
N LEU A 320 -0.95 12.36 -40.62
CA LEU A 320 -0.53 11.08 -40.04
C LEU A 320 0.69 11.26 -39.13
N ARG A 321 0.78 10.46 -38.07
CA ARG A 321 1.90 10.45 -37.11
C ARG A 321 2.62 9.11 -37.12
N THR A 322 3.88 9.11 -36.69
CA THR A 322 4.69 7.91 -36.49
C THR A 322 5.26 7.85 -35.08
N TYR A 323 5.33 6.64 -34.50
CA TYR A 323 5.88 6.40 -33.16
C TYR A 323 6.49 5.00 -33.05
N ALA A 324 7.48 4.84 -32.17
CA ALA A 324 8.11 3.54 -31.88
C ALA A 324 7.43 2.85 -30.69
N VAL A 325 7.45 1.51 -30.69
CA VAL A 325 6.85 0.69 -29.63
C VAL A 325 7.95 0.02 -28.80
N PRO A 326 8.07 0.30 -27.49
CA PRO A 326 9.10 -0.30 -26.63
C PRO A 326 9.05 -1.84 -26.55
N GLU A 327 7.85 -2.43 -26.63
CA GLU A 327 7.61 -3.87 -26.50
C GLU A 327 8.10 -4.67 -27.71
N LEU A 328 8.24 -4.01 -28.87
CA LEU A 328 8.70 -4.57 -30.14
C LEU A 328 9.82 -3.68 -30.72
N PRO A 329 11.06 -3.83 -30.24
CA PRO A 329 12.18 -2.99 -30.66
C PRO A 329 12.35 -2.97 -32.17
N GLY A 330 12.38 -1.77 -32.76
CA GLY A 330 12.50 -1.57 -34.20
C GLY A 330 11.18 -1.45 -34.95
N GLU A 331 10.03 -1.72 -34.30
CA GLU A 331 8.72 -1.50 -34.91
C GLU A 331 8.31 -0.02 -34.85
N ILE A 332 8.01 0.55 -36.03
CA ILE A 332 7.44 1.89 -36.20
C ILE A 332 5.98 1.73 -36.59
N ARG A 333 5.11 2.47 -35.92
CA ARG A 333 3.67 2.47 -36.17
C ARG A 333 3.18 3.82 -36.63
N PHE A 334 2.09 3.78 -37.38
CA PHE A 334 1.35 4.94 -37.83
C PHE A 334 0.11 5.15 -36.97
N GLY A 335 -0.28 6.42 -36.79
CA GLY A 335 -1.50 6.79 -36.07
C GLY A 335 -2.11 8.06 -36.61
N LEU A 336 -3.44 8.14 -36.61
CA LEU A 336 -4.19 9.36 -36.92
C LEU A 336 -4.57 10.07 -35.63
N LEU A 337 -4.50 11.39 -35.65
CA LEU A 337 -5.17 12.23 -34.67
C LEU A 337 -6.68 11.98 -34.72
N ASP A 338 -7.37 11.93 -33.58
CA ASP A 338 -8.80 11.58 -33.55
C ASP A 338 -9.66 12.50 -34.41
N ILE A 339 -9.33 13.79 -34.47
CA ILE A 339 -10.05 14.73 -35.34
C ILE A 339 -9.82 14.44 -36.82
N VAL A 340 -8.62 14.00 -37.20
CA VAL A 340 -8.30 13.61 -38.59
C VAL A 340 -8.94 12.25 -38.90
N ARG A 341 -8.95 11.32 -37.94
CA ARG A 341 -9.64 10.02 -38.05
C ARG A 341 -11.14 10.21 -38.21
N ALA A 342 -11.76 11.06 -37.39
CA ALA A 342 -13.17 11.38 -37.47
C ALA A 342 -13.50 12.05 -38.81
N TYR A 343 -12.68 13.00 -39.26
CA TYR A 343 -12.81 13.61 -40.57
C TYR A 343 -12.71 12.58 -41.71
N GLY A 344 -11.69 11.72 -41.69
CA GLY A 344 -11.48 10.68 -42.69
C GLY A 344 -12.62 9.66 -42.73
N ARG A 345 -13.17 9.27 -41.56
CA ARG A 345 -14.37 8.41 -41.48
C ARG A 345 -15.59 9.07 -42.08
N GLU A 346 -15.82 10.34 -41.77
CA GLU A 346 -16.93 11.11 -42.34
C GLU A 346 -16.83 11.20 -43.87
N GLN A 347 -15.64 11.47 -44.41
CA GLN A 347 -15.39 11.49 -45.86
C GLN A 347 -15.61 10.11 -46.48
N LEU A 348 -15.14 9.04 -45.82
CA LEU A 348 -15.33 7.67 -46.28
C LEU A 348 -16.80 7.27 -46.30
N ASP A 349 -17.58 7.65 -45.28
CA ASP A 349 -19.02 7.42 -45.20
C ASP A 349 -19.76 8.18 -46.32
N GLN A 350 -19.37 9.43 -46.60
CA GLN A 350 -19.94 10.24 -47.69
C GLN A 350 -19.62 9.68 -49.08
N ALA A 351 -18.44 9.08 -49.26
CA ALA A 351 -18.02 8.46 -50.51
C ALA A 351 -18.71 7.11 -50.80
N GLY A 352 -19.45 6.54 -49.83
CA GLY A 352 -20.15 5.26 -49.99
C GLY A 352 -19.22 4.04 -50.12
N GLY A 353 -17.91 4.20 -49.88
CA GLY A 353 -16.86 3.20 -50.08
C GLY A 353 -16.41 2.46 -48.80
N THR A 354 -17.22 2.49 -47.74
CA THR A 354 -16.82 1.99 -46.42
C THR A 354 -16.63 0.47 -46.35
N ASP A 355 -17.39 -0.30 -47.11
CA ASP A 355 -17.48 -1.75 -46.90
C ASP A 355 -16.23 -2.50 -47.39
N GLY A 356 -15.62 -2.08 -48.50
CA GLY A 356 -14.42 -2.74 -49.06
C GLY A 356 -13.21 -2.64 -48.13
N ALA A 357 -12.94 -1.44 -47.63
CA ALA A 357 -11.80 -1.23 -46.73
C ALA A 357 -12.04 -1.81 -45.32
N ARG A 358 -13.30 -1.85 -44.85
CA ARG A 358 -13.68 -2.57 -43.61
C ARG A 358 -13.49 -4.08 -43.76
N ALA A 359 -13.83 -4.66 -44.91
CA ALA A 359 -13.65 -6.08 -45.19
C ALA A 359 -12.16 -6.45 -45.25
N ARG A 360 -11.31 -5.63 -45.91
CA ARG A 360 -9.85 -5.83 -45.91
C ARG A 360 -9.25 -5.72 -44.50
N HIS A 361 -9.70 -4.74 -43.71
CA HIS A 361 -9.31 -4.60 -42.30
C HIS A 361 -9.63 -5.85 -41.48
N ALA A 362 -10.88 -6.33 -41.55
CA ALA A 362 -11.29 -7.55 -40.86
C ALA A 362 -10.45 -8.76 -41.30
N ARG A 363 -10.32 -8.96 -42.61
CA ARG A 363 -9.55 -10.06 -43.19
C ARG A 363 -8.09 -10.06 -42.71
N TYR A 364 -7.40 -8.92 -42.80
CA TYR A 364 -6.01 -8.81 -42.37
C TYR A 364 -5.86 -9.17 -40.89
N PHE A 365 -6.68 -8.59 -40.02
CA PHE A 365 -6.54 -8.79 -38.57
C PHE A 365 -6.99 -10.18 -38.12
N VAL A 366 -7.99 -10.79 -38.74
CA VAL A 366 -8.38 -12.19 -38.48
C VAL A 366 -7.24 -13.14 -38.88
N GLU A 367 -6.68 -12.96 -40.08
CA GLU A 367 -5.56 -13.77 -40.56
C GLU A 367 -4.31 -13.56 -39.67
N ALA A 368 -3.97 -12.31 -39.35
CA ALA A 368 -2.82 -11.96 -38.51
C ALA A 368 -2.97 -12.51 -37.08
N ALA A 369 -4.14 -12.34 -36.47
CA ALA A 369 -4.43 -12.87 -35.14
C ALA A 369 -4.31 -14.40 -35.11
N SER A 370 -4.83 -15.08 -36.13
CA SER A 370 -4.72 -16.53 -36.27
C SER A 370 -3.25 -16.96 -36.41
N ARG A 371 -2.45 -16.23 -37.21
CA ARG A 371 -1.01 -16.48 -37.36
C ARG A 371 -0.28 -16.33 -36.03
N TRP A 372 -0.49 -15.22 -35.31
CA TRP A 372 0.17 -14.98 -34.03
C TRP A 372 -0.28 -15.96 -32.94
N ALA A 373 -1.59 -16.22 -32.82
CA ALA A 373 -2.13 -17.21 -31.87
C ALA A 373 -1.51 -18.60 -32.09
N SER A 374 -1.34 -19.02 -33.35
CA SER A 374 -0.70 -20.31 -33.67
C SER A 374 0.77 -20.43 -33.20
N ARG A 375 1.44 -19.30 -32.99
CA ARG A 375 2.85 -19.17 -32.58
C ARG A 375 3.03 -18.88 -31.08
N VAL A 376 1.96 -18.56 -30.33
CA VAL A 376 2.03 -18.31 -28.88
C VAL A 376 2.68 -19.48 -28.13
N GLU A 377 2.39 -20.70 -28.56
CA GLU A 377 2.90 -21.95 -27.96
C GLU A 377 4.21 -22.43 -28.61
N ARG A 378 4.91 -21.57 -29.37
CA ARG A 378 6.21 -21.84 -30.03
C ARG A 378 7.31 -20.94 -29.45
N ALA A 379 8.53 -21.07 -29.99
CA ALA A 379 9.66 -20.22 -29.61
C ALA A 379 9.40 -18.71 -29.84
N GLU A 380 8.59 -18.35 -30.84
CA GLU A 380 8.19 -16.95 -31.10
C GLU A 380 7.02 -16.46 -30.22
N GLY A 381 6.65 -17.25 -29.20
CA GLY A 381 5.49 -17.01 -28.36
C GLY A 381 5.45 -15.65 -27.65
N PRO A 382 6.55 -15.21 -27.00
CA PRO A 382 6.58 -13.92 -26.31
C PRO A 382 6.34 -12.72 -27.24
N GLU A 383 6.93 -12.73 -28.44
CA GLU A 383 6.72 -11.69 -29.44
C GLU A 383 5.28 -11.73 -29.97
N SER A 384 4.77 -12.92 -30.30
CA SER A 384 3.40 -13.11 -30.80
C SER A 384 2.35 -12.62 -29.79
N LEU A 385 2.58 -12.86 -28.50
CA LEU A 385 1.71 -12.37 -27.42
C LEU A 385 1.77 -10.84 -27.29
N ARG A 386 2.96 -10.22 -27.46
CA ARG A 386 3.11 -8.76 -27.49
C ARG A 386 2.39 -8.15 -28.68
N ARG A 387 2.46 -8.78 -29.86
CA ARG A 387 1.72 -8.34 -31.07
C ARG A 387 0.20 -8.42 -30.87
N LEU A 388 -0.31 -9.54 -30.36
CA LEU A 388 -1.75 -9.66 -30.04
C LEU A 388 -2.22 -8.59 -29.05
N ALA A 389 -1.43 -8.31 -28.01
CA ALA A 389 -1.75 -7.26 -27.04
C ALA A 389 -1.71 -5.85 -27.65
N LEU A 390 -0.77 -5.59 -28.56
CA LEU A 390 -0.63 -4.31 -29.27
C LEU A 390 -1.79 -4.06 -30.25
N GLU A 391 -2.28 -5.11 -30.89
CA GLU A 391 -3.40 -5.03 -31.85
C GLU A 391 -4.77 -5.22 -31.21
N LEU A 392 -4.86 -5.31 -29.89
CA LEU A 392 -6.11 -5.46 -29.16
C LEU A 392 -7.20 -4.45 -29.62
N PRO A 393 -6.92 -3.15 -29.84
CA PRO A 393 -7.95 -2.21 -30.31
C PRO A 393 -8.49 -2.55 -31.71
N ASN A 394 -7.61 -2.93 -32.63
CA ASN A 394 -8.02 -3.34 -33.99
C ASN A 394 -8.82 -4.65 -33.94
N LEU A 395 -8.41 -5.60 -33.12
CA LEU A 395 -9.07 -6.91 -32.96
C LEU A 395 -10.46 -6.77 -32.32
N VAL A 396 -10.58 -6.00 -31.24
CA VAL A 396 -11.88 -5.69 -30.62
C VAL A 396 -12.79 -4.95 -31.61
N ALA A 397 -12.25 -4.06 -32.45
CA ALA A 397 -13.03 -3.40 -33.49
C ALA A 397 -13.56 -4.38 -34.55
N VAL A 398 -12.78 -5.40 -34.92
CA VAL A 398 -13.24 -6.48 -35.81
C VAL A 398 -14.36 -7.29 -35.14
N HIS A 399 -14.17 -7.75 -33.91
CA HIS A 399 -15.17 -8.49 -33.13
C HIS A 399 -16.49 -7.73 -33.03
N ARG A 400 -16.44 -6.47 -32.55
CA ARG A 400 -17.64 -5.65 -32.35
C ARG A 400 -18.37 -5.40 -33.68
N ARG A 401 -17.63 -5.15 -34.76
CA ARG A 401 -18.22 -4.90 -36.08
C ARG A 401 -18.90 -6.14 -36.63
N ALA A 402 -18.26 -7.30 -36.48
CA ALA A 402 -18.84 -8.57 -36.91
C ALA A 402 -20.21 -8.84 -36.27
N LEU A 403 -20.42 -8.36 -35.03
CA LEU A 403 -21.67 -8.50 -34.27
C LEU A 403 -22.62 -7.29 -34.38
N SER A 404 -22.27 -6.23 -35.12
CA SER A 404 -23.06 -4.98 -35.15
C SER A 404 -24.27 -4.98 -36.09
N ALA A 405 -24.38 -5.96 -36.97
CA ALA A 405 -25.51 -6.09 -37.90
C ALA A 405 -26.72 -6.71 -37.18
N GLU A 406 -27.95 -6.31 -37.55
CA GLU A 406 -29.18 -6.91 -36.99
C GLU A 406 -29.27 -8.44 -37.21
N ALA A 407 -28.59 -8.95 -38.24
CA ALA A 407 -28.41 -10.37 -38.50
C ALA A 407 -27.01 -10.62 -39.08
N PRO A 408 -26.02 -10.95 -38.23
CA PRO A 408 -24.65 -11.23 -38.67
C PRO A 408 -24.58 -12.42 -39.63
N SER A 409 -23.70 -12.35 -40.64
CA SER A 409 -23.44 -13.49 -41.51
C SER A 409 -22.58 -14.56 -40.80
N SER A 410 -22.66 -15.82 -41.24
CA SER A 410 -21.83 -16.89 -40.68
C SER A 410 -20.32 -16.64 -40.82
N ALA A 411 -19.91 -15.93 -41.87
CA ALA A 411 -18.52 -15.50 -42.06
C ALA A 411 -18.12 -14.44 -41.00
N ALA A 412 -18.96 -13.44 -40.76
CA ALA A 412 -18.71 -12.43 -39.73
C ALA A 412 -18.65 -13.07 -38.32
N LEU A 413 -19.58 -13.98 -38.01
CA LEU A 413 -19.55 -14.74 -36.75
C LEU A 413 -18.28 -15.58 -36.60
N SER A 414 -17.81 -16.21 -37.69
CA SER A 414 -16.55 -16.96 -37.69
C SER A 414 -15.34 -16.06 -37.41
N ASP A 415 -15.31 -14.86 -38.00
CA ASP A 415 -14.28 -13.85 -37.74
C ASP A 415 -14.28 -13.39 -36.27
N ALA A 416 -15.46 -13.13 -35.70
CA ALA A 416 -15.63 -12.76 -34.30
C ALA A 416 -15.09 -13.85 -33.36
N ILE A 417 -15.41 -15.12 -33.63
CA ILE A 417 -14.91 -16.25 -32.86
C ILE A 417 -13.39 -16.38 -33.01
N ALA A 418 -12.86 -16.29 -34.23
CA ALA A 418 -11.42 -16.43 -34.47
C ALA A 418 -10.61 -15.36 -33.71
N VAL A 419 -11.07 -14.12 -33.74
CA VAL A 419 -10.46 -13.02 -32.98
C VAL A 419 -10.56 -13.27 -31.47
N THR A 420 -11.73 -13.68 -30.99
CA THR A 420 -11.94 -13.97 -29.56
C THR A 420 -11.01 -15.07 -29.07
N LEU A 421 -10.84 -16.15 -29.84
CA LEU A 421 -9.92 -17.24 -29.53
C LEU A 421 -8.46 -16.80 -29.56
N ALA A 422 -8.08 -15.89 -30.46
CA ALA A 422 -6.72 -15.35 -30.48
C ALA A 422 -6.45 -14.47 -29.25
N LEU A 423 -7.42 -13.65 -28.85
CA LEU A 423 -7.32 -12.79 -27.66
C LEU A 423 -7.40 -13.57 -26.35
N GLU A 424 -7.98 -14.77 -26.33
CA GLU A 424 -7.97 -15.70 -25.18
C GLU A 424 -6.54 -15.85 -24.62
N HIS A 425 -5.52 -15.94 -25.48
CA HIS A 425 -4.12 -16.05 -25.07
C HIS A 425 -3.62 -14.82 -24.32
N VAL A 426 -4.02 -13.62 -24.76
CA VAL A 426 -3.66 -12.35 -24.10
C VAL A 426 -4.36 -12.26 -22.74
N PHE A 427 -5.66 -12.50 -22.71
CA PHE A 427 -6.45 -12.43 -21.48
C PHE A 427 -6.02 -13.49 -20.46
N TYR A 428 -5.64 -14.69 -20.90
CA TYR A 428 -5.16 -15.72 -19.99
C TYR A 428 -3.78 -15.37 -19.39
N MET A 429 -2.83 -14.96 -20.21
CA MET A 429 -1.43 -14.75 -19.78
C MET A 429 -1.22 -13.43 -19.05
N ARG A 430 -2.01 -12.39 -19.38
CA ARG A 430 -1.85 -11.03 -18.85
C ARG A 430 -3.07 -10.54 -18.04
N GLY A 431 -4.23 -11.16 -18.20
CA GLY A 431 -5.50 -10.66 -17.64
C GLY A 431 -6.06 -9.47 -18.43
N PRO A 432 -7.24 -8.96 -18.06
CA PRO A 432 -8.28 -9.60 -17.24
C PRO A 432 -9.08 -10.68 -17.99
N THR A 433 -9.56 -11.70 -17.28
CA THR A 433 -10.33 -12.83 -17.86
C THR A 433 -11.80 -12.46 -18.17
N ALA A 434 -12.42 -11.53 -17.43
CA ALA A 434 -13.84 -11.16 -17.59
C ALA A 434 -14.19 -10.64 -19.01
N PRO A 435 -13.40 -9.73 -19.62
CA PRO A 435 -13.67 -9.30 -21.00
C PRO A 435 -13.61 -10.44 -22.00
N CYS A 436 -12.77 -11.46 -21.75
CA CYS A 436 -12.77 -12.66 -22.58
C CYS A 436 -14.10 -13.39 -22.50
N LEU A 437 -14.65 -13.58 -21.29
CA LEU A 437 -15.96 -14.21 -21.10
C LEU A 437 -17.06 -13.40 -21.80
N SER A 438 -17.08 -12.08 -21.59
CA SER A 438 -18.06 -11.19 -22.23
C SER A 438 -17.99 -11.24 -23.76
N MET A 439 -16.79 -11.21 -24.35
CA MET A 439 -16.63 -11.33 -25.80
C MET A 439 -17.14 -12.67 -26.32
N VAL A 440 -16.86 -13.76 -25.59
CA VAL A 440 -17.34 -15.10 -25.95
C VAL A 440 -18.87 -15.19 -25.83
N ASP A 441 -19.45 -14.64 -24.75
CA ASP A 441 -20.90 -14.67 -24.51
C ASP A 441 -21.68 -13.85 -25.55
N GLN A 442 -21.16 -12.69 -25.97
CA GLN A 442 -21.75 -11.89 -27.07
C GLN A 442 -21.91 -12.70 -28.37
N VAL A 443 -21.00 -13.63 -28.65
CA VAL A 443 -21.15 -14.50 -29.82
C VAL A 443 -22.28 -15.51 -29.62
N PHE A 444 -22.50 -15.99 -28.40
CA PHE A 444 -23.56 -16.94 -28.08
C PHE A 444 -24.96 -16.31 -27.92
N GLU A 445 -25.06 -14.97 -27.94
CA GLU A 445 -26.34 -14.26 -28.07
C GLU A 445 -26.92 -14.34 -29.49
N GLU A 446 -26.07 -14.63 -30.49
CA GLU A 446 -26.43 -14.72 -31.91
C GLU A 446 -26.79 -16.15 -32.36
N VAL A 447 -27.44 -16.25 -33.53
CA VAL A 447 -27.73 -17.54 -34.17
C VAL A 447 -26.50 -18.03 -34.94
N LEU A 448 -25.87 -19.11 -34.48
CA LEU A 448 -24.60 -19.64 -35.03
C LEU A 448 -24.77 -20.60 -36.24
N ASP A 449 -25.86 -20.47 -36.98
CA ASP A 449 -26.12 -21.32 -38.15
C ASP A 449 -25.08 -21.07 -39.26
N GLY A 450 -24.47 -22.16 -39.75
CA GLY A 450 -23.44 -22.09 -40.81
C GLY A 450 -22.04 -21.70 -40.33
N VAL A 451 -21.83 -21.48 -39.03
CA VAL A 451 -20.49 -21.37 -38.42
C VAL A 451 -19.87 -22.77 -38.29
N GLU A 452 -18.56 -22.89 -38.52
CA GLU A 452 -17.86 -24.17 -38.41
C GLU A 452 -18.01 -24.75 -36.98
N PRO A 453 -18.50 -26.00 -36.81
CA PRO A 453 -18.72 -26.56 -35.48
C PRO A 453 -17.45 -26.63 -34.61
N ARG A 454 -16.27 -26.78 -35.23
CA ARG A 454 -14.98 -26.73 -34.53
C ARG A 454 -14.74 -25.38 -33.85
N LEU A 455 -15.08 -24.27 -34.51
CA LEU A 455 -14.95 -22.93 -33.92
C LEU A 455 -15.90 -22.76 -32.73
N ILE A 456 -17.13 -23.26 -32.84
CA ILE A 456 -18.11 -23.26 -31.75
C ILE A 456 -17.58 -24.06 -30.54
N ALA A 457 -17.02 -25.25 -30.77
CA ALA A 457 -16.42 -26.05 -29.70
C ALA A 457 -15.25 -25.33 -29.02
N LEU A 458 -14.37 -24.69 -29.79
CA LEU A 458 -13.26 -23.92 -29.24
C LEU A 458 -13.71 -22.67 -28.47
N ALA A 459 -14.76 -21.99 -28.93
CA ALA A 459 -15.37 -20.86 -28.21
C ALA A 459 -15.99 -21.30 -26.88
N LEU A 460 -16.74 -22.41 -26.87
CA LEU A 460 -17.26 -23.01 -25.64
C LEU A 460 -16.16 -23.46 -24.69
N LYS A 461 -15.04 -23.99 -25.22
CA LYS A 461 -13.84 -24.30 -24.44
C LYS A 461 -13.24 -23.04 -23.81
N ALA A 462 -13.13 -21.94 -24.57
CA ALA A 462 -12.66 -20.66 -24.05
C ALA A 462 -13.59 -20.11 -22.97
N ARG A 463 -14.92 -20.20 -23.19
CA ARG A 463 -15.96 -19.88 -22.19
C ARG A 463 -15.78 -20.67 -20.91
N GLY A 464 -15.69 -22.00 -21.02
CA GLY A 464 -15.55 -22.90 -19.87
C GLY A 464 -14.27 -22.66 -19.09
N ARG A 465 -13.16 -22.38 -19.79
CA ARG A 465 -11.90 -21.97 -19.15
C ARG A 465 -12.04 -20.65 -18.41
N ALA A 466 -12.66 -19.64 -19.04
CA ALA A 466 -12.88 -18.34 -18.43
C ALA A 466 -13.73 -18.50 -17.15
N LEU A 467 -14.90 -19.14 -17.24
CA LEU A 467 -15.77 -19.42 -16.09
C LEU A 467 -15.04 -20.11 -14.92
N ARG A 468 -14.20 -21.11 -15.23
CA ARG A 468 -13.39 -21.80 -14.23
C ARG A 468 -12.39 -20.86 -13.55
N ASP A 469 -11.62 -20.09 -14.33
CA ASP A 469 -10.64 -19.13 -13.80
C ASP A 469 -11.29 -18.06 -12.90
N LEU A 470 -12.62 -17.94 -12.99
CA LEU A 470 -13.44 -16.95 -12.32
C LEU A 470 -14.24 -17.55 -11.17
N GLY A 471 -14.11 -18.85 -10.93
CA GLY A 471 -14.71 -19.57 -9.80
C GLY A 471 -16.05 -20.23 -10.11
N HIS A 472 -16.57 -20.09 -11.33
CA HIS A 472 -17.83 -20.66 -11.79
C HIS A 472 -17.63 -22.09 -12.32
N ALA A 473 -17.23 -23.02 -11.44
CA ALA A 473 -16.84 -24.37 -11.83
C ALA A 473 -17.98 -25.21 -12.42
N GLU A 474 -19.22 -25.04 -11.96
CA GLU A 474 -20.39 -25.76 -12.50
C GLU A 474 -20.72 -25.28 -13.93
N GLU A 475 -20.88 -23.98 -14.13
CA GLU A 475 -21.11 -23.39 -15.47
C GLU A 475 -19.94 -23.68 -16.43
N SER A 476 -18.72 -23.78 -15.90
CA SER A 476 -17.55 -24.23 -16.66
C SER A 476 -17.73 -25.64 -17.20
N LEU A 477 -18.13 -26.60 -16.36
CA LEU A 477 -18.37 -27.98 -16.79
C LEU A 477 -19.48 -28.04 -17.84
N GLU A 478 -20.59 -27.33 -17.66
CA GLU A 478 -21.67 -27.28 -18.65
C GLU A 478 -21.18 -26.80 -20.03
N ALA A 479 -20.40 -25.72 -20.05
CA ALA A 479 -19.82 -25.19 -21.29
C ALA A 479 -18.84 -26.19 -21.93
N LEU A 480 -17.99 -26.83 -21.14
CA LEU A 480 -16.99 -27.80 -21.60
C LEU A 480 -17.63 -29.10 -22.09
N GLU A 481 -18.69 -29.60 -21.44
CA GLU A 481 -19.43 -30.78 -21.88
C GLU A 481 -20.12 -30.55 -23.23
N ARG A 482 -20.69 -29.35 -23.45
CA ARG A 482 -21.22 -28.95 -24.76
C ARG A 482 -20.11 -28.89 -25.81
N ALA A 483 -18.95 -28.32 -25.48
CA ALA A 483 -17.79 -28.31 -26.38
C ALA A 483 -17.33 -29.73 -26.75
N LEU A 484 -17.29 -30.63 -25.76
CA LEU A 484 -16.86 -32.01 -25.92
C LEU A 484 -17.83 -32.80 -26.81
N ALA A 485 -19.14 -32.61 -26.64
CA ALA A 485 -20.16 -33.22 -27.47
C ALA A 485 -20.00 -32.83 -28.95
N ILE A 486 -19.74 -31.54 -29.22
CA ILE A 486 -19.51 -31.05 -30.58
C ILE A 486 -18.22 -31.65 -31.16
N ALA A 487 -17.11 -31.61 -30.40
CA ALA A 487 -15.82 -32.14 -30.85
C ALA A 487 -15.89 -33.64 -31.22
N ARG A 488 -16.59 -34.44 -30.39
CA ARG A 488 -16.85 -35.86 -30.68
C ARG A 488 -17.76 -36.07 -31.89
N ALA A 489 -18.81 -35.25 -32.03
CA ALA A 489 -19.73 -35.36 -33.16
C ALA A 489 -19.05 -35.10 -34.52
N ILE A 490 -18.07 -34.18 -34.56
CA ILE A 490 -17.29 -33.91 -35.77
C ILE A 490 -16.04 -34.79 -35.92
N GLY A 491 -15.73 -35.65 -34.95
CA GLY A 491 -14.56 -36.53 -34.96
C GLY A 491 -13.21 -35.82 -34.82
N ASP A 492 -13.18 -34.60 -34.27
CA ASP A 492 -11.96 -33.81 -34.10
C ASP A 492 -11.25 -34.18 -32.79
N ARG A 493 -10.38 -35.19 -32.88
CA ARG A 493 -9.61 -35.71 -31.74
C ARG A 493 -8.70 -34.68 -31.06
N SER A 494 -8.17 -33.70 -31.79
CA SER A 494 -7.33 -32.64 -31.19
C SER A 494 -8.17 -31.70 -30.35
N THR A 495 -9.31 -31.24 -30.87
CA THR A 495 -10.24 -30.40 -30.08
C THR A 495 -10.81 -31.17 -28.89
N GLU A 496 -11.14 -32.46 -29.07
CA GLU A 496 -11.57 -33.35 -27.98
C GLU A 496 -10.53 -33.42 -26.86
N ALA A 497 -9.25 -33.67 -27.20
CA ALA A 497 -8.17 -33.71 -26.22
C ALA A 497 -8.06 -32.42 -25.41
N ARG A 498 -8.10 -31.26 -26.09
CA ARG A 498 -8.03 -29.93 -25.46
C ARG A 498 -9.19 -29.70 -24.49
N VAL A 499 -10.41 -30.04 -24.89
CA VAL A 499 -11.60 -29.88 -24.04
C VAL A 499 -11.53 -30.80 -22.83
N LEU A 500 -11.19 -32.09 -23.03
CA LEU A 500 -11.04 -33.07 -21.93
C LEU A 500 -9.99 -32.62 -20.91
N GLY A 501 -8.88 -32.03 -21.35
CA GLY A 501 -7.87 -31.48 -20.45
C GLY A 501 -8.42 -30.38 -19.53
N HIS A 502 -9.30 -29.52 -20.06
CA HIS A 502 -9.97 -28.50 -19.26
C HIS A 502 -11.04 -29.10 -18.33
N VAL A 503 -11.82 -30.10 -18.77
CA VAL A 503 -12.79 -30.83 -17.93
C VAL A 503 -12.10 -31.48 -16.75
N ALA A 504 -11.00 -32.21 -17.02
CA ALA A 504 -10.21 -32.88 -16.00
C ALA A 504 -9.64 -31.88 -14.98
N TYR A 505 -9.14 -30.73 -15.44
CA TYR A 505 -8.64 -29.69 -14.57
C TYR A 505 -9.75 -29.05 -13.71
N THR A 506 -10.97 -28.87 -14.25
CA THR A 506 -12.12 -28.39 -13.46
C THR A 506 -12.53 -29.40 -12.39
N HIS A 507 -12.54 -30.71 -12.69
CA HIS A 507 -12.74 -31.74 -11.66
C HIS A 507 -11.65 -31.75 -10.59
N ALA A 508 -10.39 -31.56 -10.99
CA ALA A 508 -9.27 -31.47 -10.06
C ALA A 508 -9.39 -30.25 -9.12
N GLN A 509 -9.94 -29.12 -9.59
CA GLN A 509 -10.22 -27.96 -8.74
C GLN A 509 -11.35 -28.21 -7.74
N LEU A 510 -12.34 -29.02 -8.11
CA LEU A 510 -13.43 -29.46 -7.24
C LEU A 510 -13.00 -30.55 -6.24
N GLY A 511 -11.75 -31.03 -6.31
CA GLY A 511 -11.20 -32.05 -5.42
C GLY A 511 -11.52 -33.50 -5.83
N ASP A 512 -12.10 -33.72 -7.00
CA ASP A 512 -12.43 -35.05 -7.52
C ASP A 512 -11.26 -35.62 -8.35
N ASP A 513 -10.14 -35.89 -7.66
CA ASP A 513 -8.87 -36.30 -8.28
C ASP A 513 -8.98 -37.65 -9.04
N GLU A 514 -9.91 -38.53 -8.67
CA GLU A 514 -10.14 -39.79 -9.38
C GLU A 514 -10.80 -39.57 -10.73
N LYS A 515 -11.87 -38.76 -10.78
CA LYS A 515 -12.48 -38.38 -12.07
C LYS A 515 -11.51 -37.56 -12.91
N ALA A 516 -10.76 -36.64 -12.30
CA ALA A 516 -9.77 -35.84 -13.01
C ALA A 516 -8.73 -36.72 -13.72
N LEU A 517 -8.17 -37.72 -13.04
CA LEU A 517 -7.20 -38.64 -13.64
C LEU A 517 -7.80 -39.46 -14.80
N ALA A 518 -9.00 -40.01 -14.62
CA ALA A 518 -9.68 -40.76 -15.68
C ALA A 518 -9.92 -39.91 -16.94
N VAL A 519 -10.35 -38.66 -16.76
CA VAL A 519 -10.57 -37.73 -17.88
C VAL A 519 -9.24 -37.27 -18.51
N PHE A 520 -8.17 -37.08 -17.71
CA PHE A 520 -6.85 -36.79 -18.26
C PHE A 520 -6.26 -37.96 -19.07
N GLU A 521 -6.50 -39.21 -18.68
CA GLU A 521 -6.09 -40.39 -19.46
C GLU A 521 -6.81 -40.42 -20.81
N GLU A 522 -8.11 -40.12 -20.84
CA GLU A 522 -8.88 -39.98 -22.07
C GLU A 522 -8.34 -38.84 -22.96
N SER A 523 -8.06 -37.68 -22.35
CA SER A 523 -7.45 -36.53 -23.03
C SER A 523 -6.10 -36.89 -23.66
N LEU A 524 -5.25 -37.62 -22.93
CA LEU A 524 -3.93 -38.05 -23.38
C LEU A 524 -4.03 -39.04 -24.55
N ALA A 525 -4.98 -39.97 -24.51
CA ALA A 525 -5.24 -40.89 -25.60
C ALA A 525 -5.70 -40.13 -26.86
N ALA A 526 -6.66 -39.21 -26.73
CA ALA A 526 -7.13 -38.38 -27.84
C ALA A 526 -6.00 -37.51 -28.43
N ALA A 527 -5.14 -36.92 -27.59
CA ALA A 527 -4.00 -36.13 -28.03
C ALA A 527 -3.02 -36.96 -28.87
N ARG A 528 -2.69 -38.18 -28.40
CA ARG A 528 -1.78 -39.10 -29.10
C ARG A 528 -2.36 -39.60 -30.42
N GLU A 529 -3.64 -39.96 -30.45
CA GLU A 529 -4.32 -40.35 -31.69
C GLU A 529 -4.36 -39.22 -32.72
N ALA A 530 -4.55 -37.98 -32.27
CA ALA A 530 -4.52 -36.79 -33.11
C ALA A 530 -3.11 -36.35 -33.54
N GLY A 531 -2.05 -36.91 -32.94
CA GLY A 531 -0.69 -36.40 -33.08
C GLY A 531 -0.49 -34.98 -32.48
N ASP A 532 -1.38 -34.55 -31.59
CA ASP A 532 -1.34 -33.25 -30.93
C ASP A 532 -0.35 -33.26 -29.75
N ARG A 533 0.94 -33.16 -30.11
CA ARG A 533 2.05 -33.14 -29.15
C ARG A 533 1.92 -32.02 -28.11
N ARG A 534 1.26 -30.90 -28.43
CA ARG A 534 1.10 -29.78 -27.48
C ARG A 534 0.14 -30.13 -26.35
N SER A 535 -1.03 -30.63 -26.72
CA SER A 535 -2.02 -31.09 -25.76
C SER A 535 -1.45 -32.23 -24.92
N GLU A 536 -0.68 -33.13 -25.52
CA GLU A 536 0.02 -34.21 -24.81
C GLU A 536 0.97 -33.68 -23.71
N GLY A 537 1.86 -32.72 -24.01
CA GLY A 537 2.78 -32.15 -23.03
C GLY A 537 2.05 -31.50 -21.83
N MET A 538 1.05 -30.66 -22.11
CA MET A 538 0.25 -30.00 -21.06
C MET A 538 -0.55 -30.98 -20.18
N VAL A 539 -1.13 -32.02 -20.79
CA VAL A 539 -1.88 -33.06 -20.07
C VAL A 539 -0.94 -33.89 -19.21
N LEU A 540 0.23 -34.27 -19.72
CA LEU A 540 1.24 -35.00 -18.94
C LEU A 540 1.69 -34.19 -17.72
N ALA A 541 1.97 -32.88 -17.86
CA ALA A 541 2.31 -32.03 -16.73
C ALA A 541 1.19 -32.01 -15.66
N SER A 542 -0.07 -31.93 -16.09
CA SER A 542 -1.24 -31.91 -15.20
C SER A 542 -1.46 -33.25 -14.49
N VAL A 543 -1.26 -34.37 -15.19
CA VAL A 543 -1.28 -35.73 -14.62
C VAL A 543 -0.16 -35.89 -13.60
N GLY A 544 1.05 -35.42 -13.93
CA GLY A 544 2.20 -35.43 -13.01
C GLY A 544 1.86 -34.77 -11.68
N MET A 545 1.23 -33.59 -11.71
CA MET A 545 0.81 -32.87 -10.50
C MET A 545 -0.23 -33.65 -9.66
N LEU A 546 -1.18 -34.33 -10.30
CA LEU A 546 -2.13 -35.21 -9.60
C LEU A 546 -1.44 -36.43 -8.97
N LEU A 547 -0.49 -37.05 -9.67
CA LEU A 547 0.30 -38.16 -9.15
C LEU A 547 1.14 -37.74 -7.92
N VAL A 548 1.68 -36.51 -7.91
CA VAL A 548 2.35 -35.94 -6.73
C VAL A 548 1.39 -35.84 -5.56
N ARG A 549 0.17 -35.30 -5.77
CA ARG A 549 -0.86 -35.20 -4.72
C ARG A 549 -1.26 -36.55 -4.14
N ARG A 550 -1.32 -37.60 -4.97
CA ARG A 550 -1.59 -39.00 -4.55
C ARG A 550 -0.37 -39.72 -3.95
N GLY A 551 0.80 -39.09 -3.89
CA GLY A 551 2.03 -39.68 -3.36
C GLY A 551 2.72 -40.67 -4.30
N GLN A 552 2.30 -40.77 -5.56
CA GLN A 552 2.89 -41.64 -6.59
C GLN A 552 4.10 -40.95 -7.24
N LEU A 553 5.14 -40.69 -6.44
CA LEU A 553 6.26 -39.82 -6.82
C LEU A 553 7.10 -40.35 -8.00
N ASP A 554 7.23 -41.68 -8.14
CA ASP A 554 7.99 -42.30 -9.23
C ASP A 554 7.30 -42.21 -10.59
N ASP A 555 5.98 -42.42 -10.60
CA ASP A 555 5.16 -42.20 -11.79
C ASP A 555 5.13 -40.72 -12.17
N ALA A 556 4.94 -39.83 -11.18
CA ALA A 556 4.99 -38.38 -11.42
C ALA A 556 6.29 -37.93 -12.08
N ALA A 557 7.44 -38.47 -11.64
CA ALA A 557 8.74 -38.15 -12.22
C ALA A 557 8.83 -38.51 -13.70
N ARG A 558 8.44 -39.74 -14.04
CA ARG A 558 8.42 -40.22 -15.44
C ARG A 558 7.49 -39.36 -16.29
N THR A 559 6.33 -38.98 -15.75
CA THR A 559 5.36 -38.16 -16.45
C THR A 559 5.86 -36.74 -16.70
N PHE A 560 6.52 -36.10 -15.73
CA PHE A 560 7.13 -34.77 -15.93
C PHE A 560 8.30 -34.81 -16.92
N ASP A 561 9.16 -35.82 -16.86
CA ASP A 561 10.25 -35.97 -17.82
C ASP A 561 9.72 -36.19 -19.25
N ALA A 562 8.63 -36.96 -19.40
CA ALA A 562 7.93 -37.10 -20.67
C ALA A 562 7.31 -35.78 -21.14
N ALA A 563 6.66 -35.02 -20.26
CA ALA A 563 6.10 -33.70 -20.58
C ALA A 563 7.17 -32.74 -21.10
N LEU A 564 8.30 -32.64 -20.38
CA LEU A 564 9.42 -31.76 -20.76
C LEU A 564 10.10 -32.17 -22.07
N ALA A 565 10.20 -33.47 -22.34
CA ALA A 565 10.69 -33.97 -23.63
C ALA A 565 9.76 -33.54 -24.77
N VAL A 566 8.44 -33.71 -24.59
CA VAL A 566 7.42 -33.31 -25.58
C VAL A 566 7.46 -31.79 -25.81
N ASP A 567 7.47 -30.99 -24.73
CA ASP A 567 7.49 -29.53 -24.82
C ASP A 567 8.79 -29.02 -25.45
N GLY A 568 9.91 -29.71 -25.21
CA GLY A 568 11.20 -29.44 -25.85
C GLY A 568 11.19 -29.72 -27.35
N GLU A 569 10.55 -30.80 -27.80
CA GLU A 569 10.37 -31.13 -29.22
C GLU A 569 9.54 -30.07 -29.97
N VAL A 570 8.48 -29.55 -29.33
CA VAL A 570 7.56 -28.58 -29.94
C VAL A 570 8.03 -27.11 -29.74
N GLY A 571 9.00 -26.89 -28.86
CA GLY A 571 9.50 -25.56 -28.51
C GLY A 571 8.52 -24.75 -27.64
N ASN A 572 7.63 -25.42 -26.90
CA ASN A 572 6.66 -24.76 -26.03
C ASN A 572 7.29 -24.41 -24.67
N ARG A 573 8.05 -23.31 -24.65
CA ARG A 573 8.77 -22.85 -23.46
C ARG A 573 7.84 -22.49 -22.29
N TYR A 574 6.60 -22.10 -22.57
CA TYR A 574 5.61 -21.83 -21.54
C TYR A 574 5.15 -23.11 -20.83
N ALA A 575 4.75 -24.13 -21.59
CA ALA A 575 4.37 -25.42 -21.01
C ALA A 575 5.55 -26.07 -20.27
N ALA A 576 6.77 -25.96 -20.82
CA ALA A 576 7.98 -26.40 -20.14
C ALA A 576 8.19 -25.69 -18.79
N ALA A 577 7.96 -24.37 -18.70
CA ALA A 577 8.05 -23.65 -17.43
C ALA A 577 7.02 -24.15 -16.40
N ALA A 578 5.80 -24.45 -16.82
CA ALA A 578 4.79 -25.06 -15.95
C ALA A 578 5.16 -26.47 -15.49
N ALA A 579 5.68 -27.32 -16.38
CA ALA A 579 6.15 -28.64 -16.06
C ALA A 579 7.38 -28.60 -15.12
N LEU A 580 8.30 -27.65 -15.30
CA LEU A 580 9.44 -27.41 -14.41
C LEU A 580 8.97 -26.96 -13.02
N ALA A 581 8.03 -26.02 -12.92
CA ALA A 581 7.49 -25.58 -11.64
C ALA A 581 6.89 -26.77 -10.85
N ALA A 582 6.11 -27.61 -11.52
CA ALA A 582 5.49 -28.79 -10.94
C ALA A 582 6.52 -29.89 -10.59
N ARG A 583 7.56 -30.11 -11.41
CA ARG A 583 8.66 -31.04 -11.10
C ARG A 583 9.53 -30.53 -9.96
N GLY A 584 9.66 -29.22 -9.80
CA GLY A 584 10.29 -28.59 -8.64
C GLY A 584 9.61 -28.99 -7.33
N GLU A 585 8.27 -29.01 -7.31
CA GLU A 585 7.49 -29.50 -6.17
C GLU A 585 7.78 -30.98 -5.88
N LEU A 586 7.83 -31.83 -6.91
CA LEU A 586 8.21 -33.24 -6.79
C LEU A 586 9.64 -33.42 -6.24
N HIS A 587 10.60 -32.63 -6.71
CA HIS A 587 11.98 -32.69 -6.22
C HIS A 587 12.05 -32.27 -4.76
N ARG A 588 11.29 -31.25 -4.34
CA ARG A 588 11.16 -30.86 -2.93
C ARG A 588 10.51 -31.99 -2.11
N ALA A 589 9.48 -32.66 -2.62
CA ALA A 589 8.84 -33.82 -1.98
C ALA A 589 9.83 -34.96 -1.69
N ARG A 590 10.79 -35.17 -2.60
CA ARG A 590 11.86 -36.19 -2.49
C ARG A 590 13.09 -35.72 -1.72
N GLY A 591 13.09 -34.49 -1.18
CA GLY A 591 14.24 -33.89 -0.49
C GLY A 591 15.41 -33.52 -1.41
N ARG A 592 15.22 -33.45 -2.73
CA ARG A 592 16.25 -33.05 -3.72
C ARG A 592 16.26 -31.52 -3.88
N VAL A 593 16.74 -30.84 -2.84
CA VAL A 593 16.66 -29.37 -2.69
C VAL A 593 17.27 -28.61 -3.88
N GLU A 594 18.49 -28.96 -4.32
CA GLU A 594 19.16 -28.25 -5.42
C GLU A 594 18.45 -28.46 -6.78
N ALA A 595 17.94 -29.66 -7.03
CA ALA A 595 17.17 -29.93 -8.25
C ALA A 595 15.83 -29.17 -8.24
N ALA A 596 15.16 -29.10 -7.09
CA ALA A 596 13.94 -28.31 -6.94
C ALA A 596 14.19 -26.83 -7.20
N ARG A 597 15.30 -26.29 -6.67
CA ARG A 597 15.69 -24.90 -6.88
C ARG A 597 15.95 -24.60 -8.35
N ALA A 598 16.75 -25.44 -9.02
CA ALA A 598 17.09 -25.25 -10.43
C ALA A 598 15.85 -25.25 -11.32
N ASP A 599 14.92 -26.18 -11.10
CA ASP A 599 13.66 -26.26 -11.85
C ASP A 599 12.77 -25.02 -11.60
N LEU A 600 12.64 -24.57 -10.34
CA LEU A 600 11.85 -23.37 -9.99
C LEU A 600 12.45 -22.07 -10.54
N GLU A 601 13.77 -21.92 -10.52
CA GLU A 601 14.47 -20.76 -11.09
C GLU A 601 14.32 -20.73 -12.63
N ALA A 602 14.41 -21.88 -13.29
CA ALA A 602 14.17 -22.00 -14.73
C ALA A 602 12.70 -21.73 -15.12
N ALA A 603 11.75 -22.21 -14.31
CA ALA A 603 10.33 -21.89 -14.49
C ALA A 603 10.06 -20.37 -14.36
N LEU A 604 10.67 -19.74 -13.35
CA LEU A 604 10.55 -18.30 -13.11
C LEU A 604 11.08 -17.47 -14.29
N GLU A 605 12.21 -17.87 -14.87
CA GLU A 605 12.75 -17.23 -16.08
C GLU A 605 11.78 -17.37 -17.26
N GLY A 606 11.23 -18.58 -17.47
CA GLY A 606 10.22 -18.83 -18.50
C GLY A 606 8.97 -17.94 -18.33
N TYR A 607 8.42 -17.85 -17.13
CA TYR A 607 7.25 -16.98 -16.88
C TYR A 607 7.55 -15.50 -17.13
N ARG A 608 8.74 -15.02 -16.73
CA ARG A 608 9.16 -13.63 -16.97
C ARG A 608 9.31 -13.30 -18.45
N GLU A 609 9.82 -14.22 -19.24
CA GLU A 609 9.98 -14.04 -20.69
C GLU A 609 8.64 -13.82 -21.39
N PHE A 610 7.63 -14.62 -21.02
CA PHE A 610 6.26 -14.52 -21.54
C PHE A 610 5.46 -13.38 -20.90
N GLY A 611 5.98 -12.78 -19.83
CA GLY A 611 5.26 -11.79 -19.03
C GLY A 611 4.06 -12.39 -18.28
N GLU A 612 4.10 -13.69 -17.96
CA GLU A 612 3.06 -14.37 -17.20
C GLU A 612 3.29 -14.09 -15.71
N ARG A 613 2.56 -13.11 -15.18
CA ARG A 613 2.78 -12.58 -13.83
C ARG A 613 2.14 -13.43 -12.72
N ARG A 614 1.13 -14.23 -13.06
CA ARG A 614 0.33 -15.03 -12.10
C ARG A 614 1.14 -16.25 -11.64
N HIS A 615 1.67 -17.01 -12.59
CA HIS A 615 2.51 -18.17 -12.37
C HIS A 615 3.92 -17.77 -11.92
N GLU A 616 4.42 -16.58 -12.29
CA GLU A 616 5.63 -16.02 -11.67
C GLU A 616 5.49 -15.91 -10.14
N GLY A 617 4.37 -15.35 -9.67
CA GLY A 617 4.09 -15.25 -8.22
C GLY A 617 3.95 -16.61 -7.53
N LEU A 618 3.39 -17.61 -8.21
CA LEU A 618 3.34 -18.98 -7.71
C LEU A 618 4.74 -19.60 -7.59
N ALA A 619 5.57 -19.48 -8.62
CA ALA A 619 6.95 -19.97 -8.60
C ALA A 619 7.78 -19.27 -7.51
N LEU A 620 7.58 -17.97 -7.28
CA LEU A 620 8.20 -17.25 -6.17
C LEU A 620 7.71 -17.75 -4.81
N THR A 621 6.43 -18.11 -4.68
CA THR A 621 5.90 -18.72 -3.46
C THR A 621 6.51 -20.10 -3.21
N GLU A 622 6.69 -20.91 -4.26
CA GLU A 622 7.40 -22.19 -4.20
C GLU A 622 8.86 -22.04 -3.78
N LEU A 623 9.58 -21.11 -4.41
CA LEU A 623 10.98 -20.83 -4.11
C LEU A 623 11.14 -20.28 -2.68
N GLY A 624 10.20 -19.45 -2.23
CA GLY A 624 10.15 -18.94 -0.86
C GLY A 624 10.05 -20.06 0.18
N VAL A 625 9.14 -21.03 -0.03
CA VAL A 625 9.04 -22.22 0.84
C VAL A 625 10.32 -23.05 0.81
N LEU A 626 10.94 -23.22 -0.36
CA LEU A 626 12.19 -23.98 -0.48
C LEU A 626 13.35 -23.31 0.29
N TYR A 627 13.44 -21.97 0.27
CA TYR A 627 14.42 -21.22 1.06
C TYR A 627 14.12 -21.26 2.55
N GLN A 628 12.84 -21.24 2.94
CA GLN A 628 12.42 -21.41 4.32
C GLN A 628 12.87 -22.79 4.86
N GLU A 629 12.66 -23.87 4.09
CA GLU A 629 13.11 -25.23 4.46
C GLU A 629 14.64 -25.31 4.66
N GLN A 630 15.41 -24.50 3.92
CA GLN A 630 16.87 -24.36 4.06
C GLN A 630 17.30 -23.41 5.19
N LYS A 631 16.35 -22.81 5.94
CA LYS A 631 16.59 -21.76 6.94
C LYS A 631 17.25 -20.49 6.36
N ARG A 632 17.05 -20.23 5.07
CA ARG A 632 17.48 -19.02 4.36
C ARG A 632 16.37 -17.97 4.40
N PHE A 633 16.09 -17.48 5.61
CA PHE A 633 14.89 -16.69 5.89
C PHE A 633 14.83 -15.35 5.14
N ALA A 634 15.98 -14.69 4.92
CA ALA A 634 16.03 -13.45 4.13
C ALA A 634 15.60 -13.67 2.67
N GLU A 635 16.12 -14.69 2.00
CA GLU A 635 15.71 -15.02 0.63
C GLU A 635 14.27 -15.53 0.56
N ALA A 636 13.83 -16.30 1.56
CA ALA A 636 12.43 -16.74 1.67
C ALA A 636 11.47 -15.55 1.75
N ARG A 637 11.76 -14.60 2.65
CA ARG A 637 10.98 -13.38 2.84
C ARG A 637 10.92 -12.55 1.56
N ALA A 638 12.06 -12.32 0.91
CA ALA A 638 12.12 -11.54 -0.33
C ALA A 638 11.27 -12.17 -1.45
N CYS A 639 11.31 -13.49 -1.62
CA CYS A 639 10.50 -14.18 -2.62
C CYS A 639 8.99 -14.09 -2.30
N LEU A 640 8.63 -14.33 -1.04
CA LEU A 640 7.24 -14.35 -0.61
C LEU A 640 6.60 -12.95 -0.58
N GLU A 641 7.33 -11.91 -0.18
CA GLU A 641 6.86 -10.52 -0.26
C GLU A 641 6.69 -10.08 -1.71
N ARG A 642 7.61 -10.50 -2.59
CA ARG A 642 7.48 -10.23 -4.02
C ARG A 642 6.25 -10.94 -4.62
N ALA A 643 6.03 -12.20 -4.28
CA ALA A 643 4.85 -12.97 -4.68
C ALA A 643 3.55 -12.32 -4.16
N GLN A 644 3.52 -11.94 -2.88
CA GLN A 644 2.37 -11.28 -2.26
C GLN A 644 2.05 -9.95 -2.95
N GLN A 645 3.07 -9.13 -3.22
CA GLN A 645 2.91 -7.87 -3.94
C GLN A 645 2.40 -8.10 -5.37
N GLN A 646 2.93 -9.10 -6.09
CA GLN A 646 2.46 -9.44 -7.43
C GLN A 646 1.01 -9.93 -7.42
N HIS A 647 0.64 -10.85 -6.54
CA HIS A 647 -0.74 -11.31 -6.42
C HIS A 647 -1.70 -10.20 -5.99
N ARG A 648 -1.21 -9.22 -5.20
CA ARG A 648 -1.95 -8.00 -4.85
C ARG A 648 -2.17 -7.09 -6.06
N GLU A 649 -1.12 -6.80 -6.83
CA GLU A 649 -1.19 -6.00 -8.05
C GLU A 649 -2.11 -6.62 -9.10
N LEU A 650 -2.08 -7.96 -9.22
CA LEU A 650 -2.94 -8.73 -10.13
C LEU A 650 -4.36 -8.96 -9.59
N GLY A 651 -4.65 -8.56 -8.35
CA GLY A 651 -5.94 -8.82 -7.71
C GLY A 651 -6.29 -10.31 -7.58
N SER A 652 -5.30 -11.21 -7.66
CA SER A 652 -5.49 -12.66 -7.57
C SER A 652 -5.66 -13.07 -6.11
N ARG A 653 -6.90 -12.97 -5.62
CA ARG A 653 -7.24 -13.16 -4.20
C ARG A 653 -6.90 -14.56 -3.70
N LEU A 654 -7.13 -15.60 -4.52
CA LEU A 654 -6.80 -16.99 -4.17
C LEU A 654 -5.30 -17.14 -3.84
N PHE A 655 -4.41 -16.67 -4.72
CA PHE A 655 -2.97 -16.79 -4.50
C PHE A 655 -2.43 -15.81 -3.45
N GLN A 656 -3.13 -14.69 -3.19
CA GLN A 656 -2.82 -13.84 -2.03
C GLN A 656 -3.01 -14.58 -0.71
N VAL A 657 -4.06 -15.41 -0.57
CA VAL A 657 -4.29 -16.23 0.62
C VAL A 657 -3.09 -17.15 0.86
N THR A 658 -2.65 -17.87 -0.18
CA THR A 658 -1.50 -18.77 -0.10
C THR A 658 -0.22 -18.03 0.28
N ALA A 659 0.13 -16.95 -0.42
CA ALA A 659 1.35 -16.19 -0.13
C ALA A 659 1.35 -15.57 1.28
N LEU A 660 0.20 -15.06 1.75
CA LEU A 660 0.08 -14.52 3.10
C LEU A 660 0.17 -15.60 4.18
N ALA A 661 -0.49 -16.75 3.99
CA ALA A 661 -0.40 -17.87 4.92
C ALA A 661 1.05 -18.38 5.01
N THR A 662 1.74 -18.50 3.89
CA THR A 662 3.16 -18.90 3.86
C THR A 662 4.10 -17.86 4.48
N LEU A 663 3.84 -16.56 4.31
CA LEU A 663 4.56 -15.52 5.07
C LEU A 663 4.33 -15.65 6.57
N GLY A 664 3.09 -15.96 6.99
CA GLY A 664 2.77 -16.25 8.38
C GLY A 664 3.53 -17.47 8.91
N ASP A 665 3.65 -18.53 8.12
CA ASP A 665 4.44 -19.72 8.47
C ASP A 665 5.92 -19.39 8.66
N LEU A 666 6.49 -18.57 7.78
CA LEU A 666 7.87 -18.09 7.87
C LEU A 666 8.09 -17.26 9.14
N GLU A 667 7.23 -16.27 9.39
CA GLU A 667 7.30 -15.40 10.57
C GLU A 667 7.13 -16.22 11.87
N ARG A 668 6.29 -17.26 11.86
CA ARG A 668 6.13 -18.19 12.99
C ARG A 668 7.41 -18.98 13.26
N GLU A 669 8.12 -19.44 12.23
CA GLU A 669 9.41 -20.15 12.37
C GLU A 669 10.53 -19.24 12.88
N GLU A 670 10.52 -17.96 12.50
CA GLU A 670 11.47 -16.94 13.00
C GLU A 670 11.16 -16.49 14.44
N GLY A 671 10.03 -16.92 15.01
CA GLY A 671 9.58 -16.53 16.35
C GLY A 671 8.81 -15.21 16.41
N GLN A 672 8.50 -14.61 15.25
CA GLN A 672 7.70 -13.38 15.08
C GLN A 672 6.20 -13.72 15.15
N LEU A 673 5.76 -14.20 16.31
CA LEU A 673 4.42 -14.79 16.49
C LEU A 673 3.29 -13.75 16.35
N ALA A 674 3.53 -12.47 16.59
CA ALA A 674 2.53 -11.41 16.47
C ALA A 674 2.27 -11.05 14.99
N GLU A 675 3.34 -10.95 14.22
CA GLU A 675 3.34 -10.73 12.77
C GLU A 675 2.67 -11.92 12.07
N ALA A 676 3.07 -13.15 12.43
CA ALA A 676 2.48 -14.38 11.91
C ALA A 676 0.96 -14.41 12.13
N ARG A 677 0.51 -14.07 13.35
CA ARG A 677 -0.91 -13.96 13.67
C ARG A 677 -1.62 -12.93 12.76
N SER A 678 -1.05 -11.74 12.57
CA SER A 678 -1.60 -10.71 11.70
C SER A 678 -1.71 -11.18 10.24
N ARG A 679 -0.70 -11.89 9.73
CA ARG A 679 -0.71 -12.50 8.39
C ARG A 679 -1.84 -13.51 8.25
N TYR A 680 -1.99 -14.42 9.21
CA TYR A 680 -3.07 -15.42 9.18
C TYR A 680 -4.45 -14.78 9.27
N GLU A 681 -4.67 -13.76 10.11
CA GLU A 681 -5.95 -13.05 10.20
C GLU A 681 -6.32 -12.37 8.87
N ARG A 682 -5.33 -11.78 8.17
CA ARG A 682 -5.53 -11.19 6.84
C ARG A 682 -5.82 -12.25 5.78
N ALA A 683 -5.08 -13.36 5.78
CA ALA A 683 -5.32 -14.48 4.87
C ALA A 683 -6.71 -15.09 5.10
N LEU A 684 -7.14 -15.26 6.36
CA LEU A 684 -8.44 -15.80 6.73
C LEU A 684 -9.59 -14.91 6.27
N ARG A 685 -9.44 -13.59 6.36
CA ARG A 685 -10.44 -12.62 5.87
C ARG A 685 -10.67 -12.80 4.37
N ILE A 686 -9.59 -12.88 3.59
CA ILE A 686 -9.68 -13.08 2.14
C ILE A 686 -10.27 -14.47 1.84
N ALA A 687 -9.85 -15.52 2.55
CA ALA A 687 -10.40 -16.88 2.37
C ALA A 687 -11.91 -16.96 2.68
N ARG A 688 -12.40 -16.19 3.67
CA ARG A 688 -13.84 -16.07 3.97
C ARG A 688 -14.60 -15.34 2.87
N GLU A 689 -14.05 -14.25 2.35
CA GLU A 689 -14.64 -13.51 1.22
C GLU A 689 -14.73 -14.38 -0.05
N LEU A 690 -13.77 -15.29 -0.25
CA LEU A 690 -13.76 -16.23 -1.38
C LEU A 690 -14.63 -17.48 -1.15
N GLY A 691 -15.13 -17.71 0.06
CA GLY A 691 -15.81 -18.96 0.40
C GLY A 691 -14.91 -20.20 0.40
N ASP A 692 -13.58 -20.05 0.34
CA ASP A 692 -12.62 -21.16 0.33
C ASP A 692 -12.52 -21.81 1.72
N ARG A 693 -13.35 -22.83 1.94
CA ARG A 693 -13.45 -23.53 3.23
C ARG A 693 -12.18 -24.31 3.59
N VAL A 694 -11.45 -24.82 2.60
CA VAL A 694 -10.20 -25.57 2.83
C VAL A 694 -9.13 -24.62 3.34
N ALA A 695 -8.91 -23.49 2.67
CA ALA A 695 -7.96 -22.48 3.13
C ALA A 695 -8.36 -21.92 4.50
N GLN A 696 -9.65 -21.68 4.75
CA GLN A 696 -10.15 -21.24 6.05
C GLN A 696 -9.77 -22.22 7.17
N ALA A 697 -10.04 -23.52 7.00
CA ALA A 697 -9.74 -24.54 8.00
C ALA A 697 -8.23 -24.59 8.33
N ARG A 698 -7.38 -24.56 7.30
CA ARG A 698 -5.91 -24.61 7.45
C ARG A 698 -5.34 -23.36 8.11
N ILE A 699 -5.84 -22.18 7.75
CA ILE A 699 -5.41 -20.91 8.33
C ILE A 699 -5.88 -20.81 9.79
N LEU A 700 -7.11 -21.24 10.10
CA LEU A 700 -7.62 -21.31 11.47
C LEU A 700 -6.79 -22.26 12.34
N ALA A 701 -6.35 -23.40 11.80
CA ALA A 701 -5.46 -24.32 12.50
C ALA A 701 -4.11 -23.65 12.83
N SER A 702 -3.49 -22.99 11.84
CA SER A 702 -2.20 -22.30 11.98
C SER A 702 -2.30 -21.09 12.93
N LEU A 703 -3.42 -20.36 12.89
CA LEU A 703 -3.76 -19.29 13.82
C LEU A 703 -3.93 -19.82 15.25
N GLY A 704 -4.58 -20.97 15.39
CA GLY A 704 -4.74 -21.68 16.65
C GLY A 704 -3.41 -22.09 17.29
N GLY A 705 -2.53 -22.72 16.51
CA GLY A 705 -1.16 -23.04 16.95
C GLY A 705 -0.34 -21.80 17.31
N THR A 706 -0.46 -20.72 16.55
CA THR A 706 0.20 -19.44 16.84
C THR A 706 -0.32 -18.80 18.13
N ASN A 707 -1.64 -18.83 18.36
CA ASN A 707 -2.25 -18.36 19.61
C ASN A 707 -1.81 -19.22 20.81
N ALA A 708 -1.65 -20.53 20.63
CA ALA A 708 -1.12 -21.42 21.67
C ALA A 708 0.33 -21.04 22.03
N ALA A 709 1.18 -20.80 21.02
CA ALA A 709 2.56 -20.34 21.22
C ALA A 709 2.63 -18.95 21.91
N LEU A 710 1.69 -18.05 21.60
CA LEU A 710 1.51 -16.75 22.28
C LEU A 710 0.90 -16.86 23.69
N ARG A 711 0.64 -18.08 24.20
CA ARG A 711 -0.04 -18.35 25.48
C ARG A 711 -1.47 -17.79 25.57
N LYS A 712 -2.12 -17.57 24.43
CA LYS A 712 -3.53 -17.14 24.33
C LYS A 712 -4.44 -18.37 24.18
N GLN A 713 -4.52 -19.17 25.25
CA GLN A 713 -5.19 -20.48 25.24
C GLN A 713 -6.66 -20.42 24.80
N ASP A 714 -7.44 -19.44 25.25
CA ASP A 714 -8.85 -19.33 24.87
C ASP A 714 -9.03 -19.05 23.37
N ALA A 715 -8.24 -18.13 22.81
CA ALA A 715 -8.24 -17.85 21.37
C ALA A 715 -7.71 -19.03 20.54
N ALA A 716 -6.76 -19.80 21.08
CA ALA A 716 -6.26 -21.03 20.46
C ALA A 716 -7.36 -22.10 20.39
N ARG A 717 -8.10 -22.31 21.48
CA ARG A 717 -9.23 -23.25 21.54
C ARG A 717 -10.33 -22.86 20.56
N GLU A 718 -10.70 -21.58 20.51
CA GLU A 718 -11.73 -21.09 19.58
C GLU A 718 -11.31 -21.33 18.12
N SER A 719 -10.11 -20.91 17.74
CA SER A 719 -9.60 -21.08 16.37
C SER A 719 -9.51 -22.55 15.97
N LEU A 720 -9.03 -23.44 16.86
CA LEU A 720 -8.92 -24.88 16.59
C LEU A 720 -10.28 -25.61 16.67
N ALA A 721 -11.27 -25.08 17.38
CA ALA A 721 -12.63 -25.60 17.34
C ALA A 721 -13.32 -25.26 16.02
N ASP A 722 -13.09 -24.06 15.48
CA ASP A 722 -13.60 -23.66 14.18
C ASP A 722 -12.92 -24.44 13.05
N ALA A 723 -11.61 -24.62 13.14
CA ALA A 723 -10.84 -25.44 12.21
C ALA A 723 -11.34 -26.89 12.17
N ASP A 724 -11.60 -27.50 13.34
CA ASP A 724 -12.18 -28.86 13.45
C ASP A 724 -13.52 -28.96 12.73
N ARG A 725 -14.47 -28.06 13.05
CA ARG A 725 -15.82 -28.12 12.47
C ARG A 725 -15.78 -28.01 10.95
N LEU A 726 -14.90 -27.16 10.42
CA LEU A 726 -14.70 -27.03 8.98
C LEU A 726 -14.02 -28.27 8.39
N ALA A 727 -12.97 -28.79 9.02
CA ALA A 727 -12.26 -29.97 8.54
C ALA A 727 -13.13 -31.23 8.54
N GLU A 728 -13.96 -31.44 9.57
CA GLU A 728 -14.93 -32.53 9.66
C GLU A 728 -16.01 -32.42 8.58
N ALA A 729 -16.53 -31.21 8.33
CA ALA A 729 -17.51 -30.97 7.28
C ALA A 729 -16.95 -31.17 5.87
N LEU A 730 -15.64 -30.91 5.69
CA LEU A 730 -14.94 -31.10 4.41
C LEU A 730 -14.57 -32.57 4.16
N GLY A 731 -14.35 -33.36 5.21
CA GLY A 731 -13.92 -34.76 5.11
C GLY A 731 -12.53 -34.94 4.47
N ASP A 732 -11.74 -33.86 4.34
CA ASP A 732 -10.41 -33.89 3.73
C ASP A 732 -9.35 -34.41 4.72
N PRO A 733 -8.72 -35.57 4.46
CA PRO A 733 -7.72 -36.15 5.35
C PRO A 733 -6.50 -35.25 5.57
N SER A 734 -6.13 -34.43 4.57
CA SER A 734 -4.95 -33.57 4.66
C SER A 734 -5.16 -32.41 5.64
N THR A 735 -6.33 -31.76 5.57
CA THR A 735 -6.74 -30.69 6.48
C THR A 735 -6.96 -31.22 7.89
N LEU A 736 -7.63 -32.37 8.04
CA LEU A 736 -7.82 -33.01 9.36
C LEU A 736 -6.47 -33.28 10.05
N ARG A 737 -5.47 -33.72 9.30
CA ARG A 737 -4.12 -33.94 9.84
C ARG A 737 -3.47 -32.67 10.35
N VAL A 738 -3.56 -31.56 9.62
CA VAL A 738 -3.03 -30.24 10.06
C VAL A 738 -3.66 -29.84 11.39
N VAL A 739 -4.98 -29.99 11.48
CA VAL A 739 -5.74 -29.62 12.67
C VAL A 739 -5.36 -30.51 13.86
N ASP A 740 -5.23 -31.82 13.65
CA ASP A 740 -4.78 -32.78 14.68
C ASP A 740 -3.38 -32.46 15.21
N LEU A 741 -2.45 -32.05 14.33
CA LEU A 741 -1.08 -31.65 14.72
C LEU A 741 -1.07 -30.38 15.58
N GLU A 742 -1.79 -29.33 15.17
CA GLU A 742 -1.83 -28.07 15.94
C GLU A 742 -2.62 -28.23 17.25
N ARG A 743 -3.61 -29.14 17.30
CA ARG A 743 -4.27 -29.53 18.56
C ARG A 743 -3.35 -30.28 19.51
N ALA A 744 -2.58 -31.25 19.01
CA ALA A 744 -1.61 -31.96 19.83
C ALA A 744 -0.60 -30.99 20.47
N HIS A 745 -0.20 -29.95 19.73
CA HIS A 745 0.66 -28.89 20.26
C HIS A 745 -0.03 -28.10 21.40
N LEU A 746 -1.30 -27.71 21.24
CA LEU A 746 -2.07 -27.07 22.31
C LEU A 746 -2.20 -27.96 23.55
N ASP A 747 -2.54 -29.25 23.36
CA ASP A 747 -2.69 -30.20 24.46
C ASP A 747 -1.39 -30.34 25.28
N LEU A 748 -0.22 -30.39 24.61
CA LEU A 748 1.09 -30.46 25.28
C LEU A 748 1.43 -29.17 26.04
N ALA A 749 1.07 -28.01 25.50
CA ALA A 749 1.24 -26.74 26.18
C ALA A 749 0.35 -26.65 27.44
N GLU A 750 -0.91 -27.11 27.34
CA GLU A 750 -1.83 -27.18 28.47
C GLU A 750 -1.42 -28.24 29.50
N ALA A 751 -0.90 -29.40 29.06
CA ALA A 751 -0.36 -30.43 29.93
C ALA A 751 0.81 -29.91 30.76
N SER A 752 1.73 -29.18 30.12
CA SER A 752 2.87 -28.53 30.79
C SER A 752 2.39 -27.51 31.83
N SER A 753 1.35 -26.74 31.51
CA SER A 753 0.73 -25.78 32.42
C SER A 753 0.05 -26.45 33.62
N ALA A 754 -0.69 -27.55 33.39
CA ALA A 754 -1.33 -28.34 34.44
C ALA A 754 -0.31 -29.03 35.36
N ALA A 755 0.78 -29.56 34.79
CA ALA A 755 1.88 -30.13 35.55
C ALA A 755 2.54 -29.09 36.48
N ALA A 756 2.76 -27.87 35.99
CA ALA A 756 3.29 -26.76 36.79
C ALA A 756 2.36 -26.34 37.95
N ARG A 757 1.03 -26.51 37.81
CA ARG A 757 0.04 -26.30 38.87
C ARG A 757 -0.12 -27.49 39.83
N GLY A 758 0.56 -28.62 39.58
CA GLY A 758 0.45 -29.83 40.40
C GLY A 758 -0.76 -30.72 40.05
N GLU A 759 -1.49 -30.42 38.97
CA GLU A 759 -2.68 -31.13 38.51
C GLU A 759 -2.31 -32.41 37.73
N ARG A 760 -1.66 -33.37 38.38
CA ARG A 760 -1.08 -34.57 37.73
C ARG A 760 -2.05 -35.35 36.84
N SER A 761 -3.30 -35.53 37.28
CA SER A 761 -4.32 -36.26 36.52
C SER A 761 -4.70 -35.52 35.23
N ALA A 762 -4.84 -34.20 35.29
CA ALA A 762 -5.16 -33.37 34.14
C ALA A 762 -4.00 -33.34 33.12
N ALA A 763 -2.76 -33.19 33.61
CA ALA A 763 -1.56 -33.24 32.76
C ALA A 763 -1.44 -34.59 32.02
N GLN A 764 -1.61 -35.71 32.73
CA GLN A 764 -1.56 -37.05 32.12
C GLN A 764 -2.68 -37.28 31.10
N SER A 765 -3.87 -36.75 31.35
CA SER A 765 -4.99 -36.83 30.40
C SER A 765 -4.69 -36.05 29.11
N LEU A 766 -4.13 -34.85 29.21
CA LEU A 766 -3.77 -34.01 28.06
C LEU A 766 -2.60 -34.61 27.27
N GLU A 767 -1.58 -35.16 27.95
CA GLU A 767 -0.49 -35.89 27.27
C GLU A 767 -0.98 -37.12 26.50
N ARG A 768 -1.95 -37.86 27.06
CA ARG A 768 -2.57 -38.99 26.36
C ARG A 768 -3.33 -38.50 25.12
N ALA A 769 -4.13 -37.44 25.26
CA ALA A 769 -4.88 -36.87 24.14
C ALA A 769 -3.96 -36.36 23.02
N ALA A 770 -2.85 -35.71 23.37
CA ALA A 770 -1.82 -35.30 22.40
C ALA A 770 -1.23 -36.47 21.62
N ARG A 771 -0.90 -37.58 22.31
CA ARG A 771 -0.36 -38.80 21.68
C ARG A 771 -1.37 -39.47 20.75
N GLU A 772 -2.64 -39.51 21.14
CA GLU A 772 -3.72 -40.06 20.31
C GLU A 772 -3.91 -39.24 19.03
N ARG A 773 -3.95 -37.91 19.13
CA ARG A 773 -4.04 -37.00 17.97
C ARG A 773 -2.84 -37.12 17.05
N LEU A 774 -1.64 -37.25 17.61
CA LEU A 774 -0.45 -37.47 16.80
C LEU A 774 -0.46 -38.82 16.10
N ALA A 775 -0.92 -39.88 16.76
CA ALA A 775 -1.05 -41.20 16.15
C ALA A 775 -2.07 -41.18 14.98
N ARG A 776 -3.17 -40.44 15.10
CA ARG A 776 -4.10 -40.19 13.99
C ARG A 776 -3.43 -39.43 12.85
N ALA A 777 -2.68 -38.38 13.17
CA ALA A 777 -1.95 -37.60 12.18
C ALA A 777 -0.88 -38.43 11.44
N GLN A 778 -0.23 -39.38 12.12
CA GLN A 778 0.78 -40.29 11.56
C GLN A 778 0.18 -41.47 10.78
N GLY A 779 -1.00 -41.94 11.17
CA GLY A 779 -1.70 -43.07 10.51
C GLY A 779 -2.31 -42.74 9.14
N ALA A 780 -2.31 -41.46 8.73
CA ALA A 780 -2.92 -40.97 7.49
C ALA A 780 -2.06 -41.14 6.21
N GLY A 781 -0.95 -41.88 6.27
CA GLY A 781 -0.05 -42.10 5.13
C GLY A 781 1.10 -41.07 5.01
N PRO A 782 1.92 -41.12 3.94
CA PRO A 782 3.05 -40.20 3.74
C PRO A 782 2.60 -38.73 3.76
N LEU A 783 3.43 -37.83 4.29
CA LEU A 783 3.18 -36.39 4.26
C LEU A 783 3.12 -35.90 2.79
N PRO A 784 1.99 -35.38 2.26
CA PRO A 784 1.95 -34.63 1.01
C PRO A 784 3.02 -33.56 0.94
N ALA A 785 3.44 -33.28 -0.28
CA ALA A 785 4.50 -32.37 -0.61
C ALA A 785 4.14 -30.89 -0.39
N ARG A 786 3.14 -30.49 0.42
CA ARG A 786 2.95 -29.09 0.87
C ARG A 786 1.85 -29.00 1.94
N PRO A 787 1.89 -28.02 2.87
CA PRO A 787 2.85 -26.94 3.15
C PRO A 787 3.59 -27.08 4.50
N ALA A 788 4.47 -26.11 4.76
CA ALA A 788 5.35 -25.96 5.92
C ALA A 788 4.76 -26.14 7.34
N PRO A 789 3.48 -25.79 7.67
CA PRO A 789 3.01 -25.86 9.06
C PRO A 789 2.97 -27.29 9.60
N GLU A 790 2.75 -28.28 8.73
CA GLU A 790 2.72 -29.70 9.10
C GLU A 790 4.10 -30.21 9.50
N ARG A 791 5.16 -29.77 8.80
CA ARG A 791 6.55 -30.13 9.12
C ARG A 791 7.07 -29.36 10.33
N LEU A 792 6.62 -28.13 10.56
CA LEU A 792 6.98 -27.38 11.76
C LEU A 792 6.32 -28.00 12.99
N ALA A 793 5.02 -28.28 12.93
CA ALA A 793 4.32 -28.99 13.99
C ALA A 793 4.94 -30.36 14.25
N TYR A 794 5.24 -31.13 13.20
CA TYR A 794 5.92 -32.43 13.33
C TYR A 794 7.33 -32.32 13.94
N ARG A 795 8.17 -31.35 13.52
CA ARG A 795 9.51 -31.13 14.10
C ARG A 795 9.46 -30.67 15.56
N LEU A 796 8.49 -29.83 15.92
CA LEU A 796 8.25 -29.42 17.31
C LEU A 796 7.75 -30.60 18.17
N LEU A 797 6.96 -31.51 17.59
CA LEU A 797 6.40 -32.69 18.26
C LEU A 797 7.42 -33.84 18.42
N GLU A 798 8.27 -34.09 17.43
CA GLU A 798 9.28 -35.16 17.45
C GLU A 798 10.31 -34.95 18.57
N HIS A 799 10.65 -33.69 18.86
CA HIS A 799 11.54 -33.30 19.96
C HIS A 799 10.92 -33.52 21.35
N VAL A 800 9.59 -33.39 21.48
CA VAL A 800 8.87 -33.57 22.76
C VAL A 800 8.65 -35.07 23.09
N LEU A 801 8.69 -35.95 22.08
CA LEU A 801 8.35 -37.37 22.24
C LEU A 801 9.53 -38.31 22.37
N THR A 802 10.73 -37.92 21.92
CA THR A 802 11.92 -38.79 21.90
C THR A 802 12.89 -38.52 23.04
N ASP A 803 13.03 -37.27 23.52
CA ASP A 803 14.06 -36.86 24.49
C ASP A 803 13.51 -36.52 25.90
N GLY A 804 12.22 -36.76 26.15
CA GLY A 804 11.51 -36.16 27.29
C GLY A 804 11.27 -34.66 27.08
N PRO A 805 10.62 -33.93 28.00
CA PRO A 805 10.61 -32.47 27.91
C PRO A 805 12.07 -32.03 27.79
N PRO A 806 12.40 -31.15 26.83
CA PRO A 806 13.80 -30.84 26.54
C PRO A 806 14.51 -30.50 27.87
N PRO A 807 15.76 -30.98 28.10
CA PRO A 807 16.56 -30.36 29.15
C PRO A 807 16.47 -28.86 28.89
N PRO A 808 16.26 -27.99 29.90
CA PRO A 808 16.07 -26.56 29.69
C PRO A 808 17.14 -26.13 28.71
N SER A 809 16.71 -25.92 27.45
CA SER A 809 17.63 -25.79 26.35
C SER A 809 18.50 -24.65 26.75
N ARG A 810 19.83 -24.89 26.80
CA ARG A 810 20.83 -23.83 26.89
C ARG A 810 20.26 -22.66 26.14
N GLU A 811 20.04 -21.57 26.86
CA GLU A 811 19.66 -20.30 26.30
C GLU A 811 20.64 -20.05 25.14
N LEU A 812 20.21 -20.37 23.93
CA LEU A 812 20.50 -19.51 22.80
C LEU A 812 19.77 -18.24 23.19
N THR A 813 20.46 -17.44 24.00
CA THR A 813 20.14 -16.04 24.21
C THR A 813 19.88 -15.50 22.81
N PRO A 814 18.66 -15.04 22.50
CA PRO A 814 18.53 -14.05 21.47
C PRO A 814 19.51 -12.96 21.89
N SER A 815 20.55 -12.74 21.08
CA SER A 815 21.29 -11.50 21.16
C SER A 815 20.26 -10.39 20.93
N GLY A 816 19.64 -9.86 22.00
CA GLY A 816 18.82 -8.66 21.92
C GLY A 816 17.54 -8.54 22.76
N ALA A 817 16.85 -9.59 23.23
CA ALA A 817 15.57 -9.39 23.94
C ALA A 817 15.73 -9.35 25.48
N LEU A 818 15.15 -8.34 26.15
CA LEU A 818 15.02 -8.30 27.62
C LEU A 818 13.93 -9.28 28.08
N PRO A 819 14.03 -9.88 29.29
CA PRO A 819 12.97 -10.74 29.83
C PRO A 819 11.66 -9.94 30.00
N GLN A 820 10.53 -10.53 29.62
CA GLN A 820 9.21 -10.02 30.01
C GLN A 820 9.14 -9.93 31.54
N GLY A 821 9.15 -8.72 32.08
CA GLY A 821 8.88 -8.46 33.50
C GLY A 821 9.73 -7.35 34.13
N GLU A 822 10.97 -7.11 33.70
CA GLU A 822 11.84 -6.11 34.34
C GLU A 822 12.43 -5.10 33.34
N LEU A 823 11.91 -3.87 33.40
CA LEU A 823 12.38 -2.69 32.69
C LEU A 823 13.24 -1.84 33.65
N GLY A 824 14.47 -2.29 33.90
CA GLY A 824 15.37 -1.61 34.84
C GLY A 824 14.82 -1.62 36.27
N ARG A 825 14.45 -0.44 36.80
CA ARG A 825 13.81 -0.31 38.13
C ARG A 825 12.30 -0.51 38.11
N TYR A 826 11.69 -0.68 36.93
CA TYR A 826 10.25 -0.82 36.75
C TYR A 826 9.89 -2.24 36.36
N GLU A 827 8.78 -2.72 36.89
CA GLU A 827 8.23 -4.04 36.63
C GLU A 827 6.83 -3.87 36.06
N LEU A 828 6.56 -4.42 34.88
CA LEU A 828 5.22 -4.39 34.28
C LEU A 828 4.33 -5.38 35.03
N LEU A 829 3.22 -4.90 35.59
CA LEU A 829 2.30 -5.73 36.36
C LEU A 829 1.08 -6.16 35.55
N ARG A 830 0.37 -5.20 34.96
CA ARG A 830 -0.94 -5.47 34.34
C ARG A 830 -1.30 -4.44 33.27
N GLU A 831 -1.84 -4.88 32.16
CA GLU A 831 -2.41 -3.99 31.14
C GLU A 831 -3.69 -3.29 31.63
N ILE A 832 -3.80 -1.98 31.37
CA ILE A 832 -4.94 -1.13 31.73
C ILE A 832 -5.79 -0.80 30.50
N ALA A 833 -5.12 -0.45 29.40
CA ALA A 833 -5.75 0.05 28.18
C ALA A 833 -4.79 -0.15 27.01
N SER A 834 -5.32 -0.39 25.81
CA SER A 834 -4.56 -0.46 24.57
C SER A 834 -5.16 0.50 23.54
N GLY A 835 -4.32 1.28 22.87
CA GLY A 835 -4.71 2.23 21.83
C GLY A 835 -4.00 1.95 20.50
N GLY A 836 -4.30 2.72 19.45
CA GLY A 836 -3.77 2.46 18.10
C GLY A 836 -2.23 2.53 17.97
N MET A 837 -1.55 3.26 18.85
CA MET A 837 -0.08 3.45 18.79
C MET A 837 0.70 2.79 19.94
N ALA A 838 0.04 2.50 21.06
CA ALA A 838 0.70 2.04 22.28
C ALA A 838 -0.28 1.33 23.23
N THR A 839 0.26 0.46 24.08
CA THR A 839 -0.46 -0.20 25.18
C THR A 839 0.00 0.36 26.53
N VAL A 840 -0.93 0.66 27.44
CA VAL A 840 -0.68 1.23 28.77
C VAL A 840 -0.83 0.16 29.85
N TYR A 841 0.20 0.02 30.68
CA TYR A 841 0.28 -0.95 31.78
C TYR A 841 0.36 -0.24 33.14
N VAL A 842 -0.21 -0.83 34.20
CA VAL A 842 0.26 -0.60 35.57
C VAL A 842 1.61 -1.29 35.70
N GLY A 843 2.60 -0.57 36.19
CA GLY A 843 3.88 -1.12 36.62
C GLY A 843 4.20 -0.76 38.07
N ARG A 844 5.25 -1.38 38.60
CA ARG A 844 5.82 -1.11 39.91
C ARG A 844 7.24 -0.60 39.76
N GLN A 845 7.51 0.57 40.32
CA GLN A 845 8.86 1.09 40.53
C GLN A 845 9.43 0.54 41.84
N ARG A 846 10.59 -0.12 41.78
CA ARG A 846 11.30 -0.63 42.96
C ARG A 846 12.25 0.42 43.52
N GLY A 847 12.09 0.79 44.79
CA GLY A 847 12.94 1.72 45.53
C GLY A 847 13.84 1.04 46.56
N ALA A 848 14.82 1.79 47.10
CA ALA A 848 15.68 1.30 48.18
C ALA A 848 14.86 1.00 49.45
N GLY A 849 15.17 -0.10 50.15
CA GLY A 849 14.53 -0.46 51.42
C GLY A 849 13.15 -1.12 51.31
N GLY A 850 12.75 -1.61 50.13
CA GLY A 850 11.46 -2.30 49.93
C GLY A 850 10.27 -1.36 49.68
N PHE A 851 10.54 -0.10 49.32
CA PHE A 851 9.51 0.85 48.89
C PHE A 851 9.08 0.54 47.45
N ASP A 852 7.80 0.20 47.26
CA ASP A 852 7.19 -0.09 45.98
C ASP A 852 6.21 1.06 45.61
N ARG A 853 6.39 1.68 44.44
CA ARG A 853 5.45 2.71 43.93
C ARG A 853 4.78 2.24 42.64
N LEU A 854 3.47 2.42 42.51
CA LEU A 854 2.77 2.15 41.24
C LEU A 854 3.00 3.27 40.24
N VAL A 855 3.19 2.89 38.98
CA VAL A 855 3.35 3.78 37.82
C VAL A 855 2.50 3.29 36.66
N ALA A 856 2.18 4.15 35.71
CA ALA A 856 1.65 3.75 34.42
C ALA A 856 2.78 3.72 33.39
N ILE A 857 2.79 2.74 32.49
CA ILE A 857 3.85 2.54 31.49
C ILE A 857 3.17 2.39 30.13
N LYS A 858 3.31 3.38 29.26
CA LYS A 858 2.82 3.38 27.88
C LYS A 858 3.93 2.85 26.97
N ARG A 859 3.70 1.68 26.37
CA ARG A 859 4.63 0.95 25.50
C ARG A 859 4.17 1.06 24.05
N MET A 860 5.00 1.65 23.19
CA MET A 860 4.72 1.72 21.76
C MET A 860 4.61 0.30 21.16
N HIS A 861 3.69 0.11 20.23
CA HIS A 861 3.57 -1.18 19.54
C HIS A 861 4.81 -1.42 18.67
N GLU A 862 5.35 -2.65 18.71
CA GLU A 862 6.63 -3.02 18.09
C GLU A 862 6.66 -2.74 16.58
N HIS A 863 5.57 -3.04 15.87
CA HIS A 863 5.42 -2.74 14.42
C HIS A 863 5.41 -1.25 14.07
N LEU A 864 5.16 -0.36 15.05
CA LEU A 864 5.21 1.09 14.86
C LEU A 864 6.53 1.69 15.32
N ALA A 865 7.21 1.04 16.28
CA ALA A 865 8.55 1.42 16.74
C ALA A 865 9.60 1.31 15.62
N SER A 866 9.38 0.43 14.63
CA SER A 866 10.23 0.32 13.43
C SER A 866 10.00 1.42 12.39
N LEU A 867 8.96 2.24 12.52
CA LEU A 867 8.67 3.36 11.62
C LEU A 867 9.29 4.64 12.20
N PRO A 868 10.38 5.19 11.62
CA PRO A 868 11.13 6.29 12.21
C PRO A 868 10.28 7.53 12.52
N ASP A 869 9.31 7.83 11.66
CA ASP A 869 8.43 9.00 11.81
C ASP A 869 7.45 8.84 12.99
N LEU A 870 6.88 7.64 13.19
CA LEU A 870 5.95 7.39 14.30
C LEU A 870 6.70 7.24 15.63
N ALA A 871 7.88 6.63 15.61
CA ALA A 871 8.76 6.56 16.78
C ALA A 871 9.21 7.96 17.21
N ALA A 872 9.59 8.82 16.25
CA ALA A 872 9.91 10.22 16.51
C ALA A 872 8.71 10.98 17.10
N GLN A 873 7.50 10.82 16.53
CA GLN A 873 6.28 11.43 17.07
C GLN A 873 5.96 10.98 18.50
N PHE A 874 6.10 9.69 18.80
CA PHE A 874 5.89 9.14 20.15
C PHE A 874 6.91 9.70 21.15
N MET A 875 8.16 9.86 20.73
CA MET A 875 9.22 10.45 21.56
C MET A 875 9.07 11.96 21.72
N ASP A 876 8.53 12.67 20.74
CA ASP A 876 8.23 14.10 20.83
C ASP A 876 7.04 14.36 21.77
N GLU A 877 6.01 13.51 21.76
CA GLU A 877 4.92 13.52 22.76
C GLU A 877 5.48 13.35 24.18
N ALA A 878 6.38 12.38 24.37
CA ALA A 878 7.03 12.13 25.65
C ALA A 878 7.88 13.32 26.11
N ARG A 879 8.61 13.97 25.20
CA ARG A 879 9.42 15.17 25.50
C ARG A 879 8.52 16.33 25.93
N ILE A 880 7.47 16.63 25.17
CA ILE A 880 6.54 17.73 25.47
C ILE A 880 5.87 17.51 26.83
N ALA A 881 5.34 16.31 27.08
CA ALA A 881 4.70 15.99 28.35
C ALA A 881 5.67 16.04 29.55
N SER A 882 6.96 15.78 29.35
CA SER A 882 7.98 15.86 30.40
C SER A 882 8.35 17.28 30.84
N LEU A 883 8.04 18.29 30.02
CA LEU A 883 8.30 19.70 30.32
C LEU A 883 7.24 20.29 31.24
N VAL A 884 6.02 19.74 31.22
CA VAL A 884 4.88 20.29 31.97
C VAL A 884 4.81 19.66 33.36
N ARG A 885 4.97 20.47 34.40
CA ARG A 885 4.75 20.06 35.80
C ARG A 885 3.55 20.81 36.38
N HIS A 886 2.42 20.13 36.48
CA HIS A 886 1.20 20.73 37.01
C HIS A 886 0.32 19.67 37.69
N PRO A 887 -0.41 19.98 38.79
CA PRO A 887 -1.29 19.02 39.47
C PRO A 887 -2.41 18.42 38.61
N ASN A 888 -2.77 19.08 37.50
CA ASN A 888 -3.79 18.60 36.55
C ASN A 888 -3.20 18.05 35.24
N VAL A 889 -1.92 17.69 35.21
CA VAL A 889 -1.26 17.04 34.07
C VAL A 889 -0.58 15.78 34.59
N VAL A 890 -0.78 14.64 33.91
CA VAL A 890 -0.12 13.39 34.31
C VAL A 890 1.39 13.54 34.16
N GLY A 891 2.11 13.43 35.28
CA GLY A 891 3.57 13.60 35.30
C GLY A 891 4.29 12.47 34.57
N VAL A 892 5.19 12.82 33.66
CA VAL A 892 6.14 11.89 33.05
C VAL A 892 7.34 11.71 33.97
N GLN A 893 7.61 10.47 34.37
CA GLN A 893 8.71 10.14 35.28
C GLN A 893 9.99 9.78 34.54
N ASP A 894 9.91 8.88 33.55
CA ASP A 894 11.04 8.39 32.77
C ASP A 894 10.60 8.10 31.33
N VAL A 895 11.55 8.22 30.39
CA VAL A 895 11.38 7.78 29.00
C VAL A 895 12.51 6.80 28.70
N TYR A 896 12.18 5.63 28.14
CA TYR A 896 13.16 4.61 27.76
C TYR A 896 13.16 4.43 26.25
N GLU A 897 14.37 4.41 25.69
CA GLU A 897 14.67 3.99 24.34
C GLU A 897 15.81 2.96 24.43
N LEU A 898 15.47 1.68 24.30
CA LEU A 898 16.43 0.60 24.44
C LEU A 898 16.10 -0.52 23.45
N ARG A 899 17.06 -0.86 22.57
CA ARG A 899 16.97 -1.97 21.61
C ARG A 899 15.71 -1.93 20.73
N GLY A 900 15.25 -0.73 20.36
CA GLY A 900 14.07 -0.54 19.49
C GLY A 900 12.73 -0.50 20.24
N GLU A 901 12.70 -0.58 21.57
CA GLU A 901 11.49 -0.33 22.35
C GLU A 901 11.41 1.13 22.81
N HIS A 902 10.23 1.75 22.63
CA HIS A 902 9.92 3.09 23.13
C HIS A 902 8.87 2.99 24.25
N LEU A 903 9.25 3.42 25.46
CA LEU A 903 8.40 3.36 26.65
C LEU A 903 8.34 4.71 27.34
N LEU A 904 7.14 5.08 27.79
CA LEU A 904 6.86 6.27 28.56
C LEU A 904 6.33 5.86 29.94
N VAL A 905 7.08 6.18 31.00
CA VAL A 905 6.67 5.92 32.38
C VAL A 905 6.05 7.19 32.96
N MET A 906 4.84 7.09 33.46
CA MET A 906 4.02 8.20 33.93
C MET A 906 3.40 7.90 35.31
N ASP A 907 2.94 8.94 35.99
CA ASP A 907 2.21 8.78 37.25
C ASP A 907 0.93 7.95 37.04
N TYR A 908 0.72 6.97 37.91
CA TYR A 908 -0.49 6.16 37.89
C TYR A 908 -1.65 6.91 38.56
N VAL A 909 -2.68 7.25 37.77
CA VAL A 909 -3.95 7.79 38.29
C VAL A 909 -4.90 6.63 38.58
N ASP A 910 -5.22 6.42 39.86
CA ASP A 910 -6.19 5.41 40.28
C ASP A 910 -7.63 5.91 40.08
N GLY A 911 -8.16 5.69 38.88
CA GLY A 911 -9.41 6.29 38.45
C GLY A 911 -9.90 5.81 37.08
N THR A 912 -10.78 6.61 36.47
CA THR A 912 -11.44 6.34 35.18
C THR A 912 -11.23 7.50 34.21
N SER A 913 -11.55 7.35 32.92
CA SER A 913 -11.57 8.48 31.98
C SER A 913 -12.93 9.20 32.04
N LEU A 914 -12.96 10.48 31.69
CA LEU A 914 -14.20 11.26 31.59
C LEU A 914 -15.17 10.61 30.58
N SER A 915 -14.66 10.07 29.47
CA SER A 915 -15.47 9.33 28.49
C SER A 915 -16.21 8.12 29.10
N GLN A 916 -15.56 7.37 29.99
CA GLN A 916 -16.16 6.22 30.66
C GLN A 916 -17.22 6.68 31.68
N LEU A 917 -16.96 7.76 32.43
CA LEU A 917 -17.94 8.34 33.35
C LEU A 917 -19.20 8.81 32.60
N MET A 918 -19.03 9.55 31.49
CA MET A 918 -20.14 10.03 30.64
C MET A 918 -20.96 8.87 30.07
N ALA A 919 -20.30 7.82 29.57
CA ALA A 919 -21.00 6.63 29.06
C ALA A 919 -21.81 5.92 30.15
N ARG A 920 -21.29 5.83 31.38
CA ARG A 920 -22.00 5.23 32.52
C ARG A 920 -23.16 6.08 33.00
N ALA A 921 -22.99 7.40 33.06
CA ALA A 921 -24.07 8.34 33.36
C ALA A 921 -25.22 8.19 32.36
N SER A 922 -24.91 8.12 31.07
CA SER A 922 -25.90 7.91 29.99
C SER A 922 -26.64 6.56 30.12
N VAL A 923 -25.93 5.44 30.32
CA VAL A 923 -26.56 4.11 30.48
C VAL A 923 -27.39 4.00 31.76
N GLY A 924 -26.94 4.63 32.85
CA GLY A 924 -27.64 4.64 34.14
C GLY A 924 -28.74 5.68 34.27
N ASN A 925 -28.94 6.53 33.25
CA ASN A 925 -29.77 7.74 33.30
C ASN A 925 -29.48 8.61 34.54
N ALA A 926 -28.21 8.64 34.94
CA ALA A 926 -27.73 9.39 36.10
C ALA A 926 -27.24 10.77 35.64
N GLU A 927 -27.74 11.81 36.28
CA GLU A 927 -27.38 13.19 35.94
C GLU A 927 -26.01 13.56 36.53
N ILE A 928 -25.14 14.17 35.73
CA ILE A 928 -23.88 14.74 36.20
C ILE A 928 -24.20 16.16 36.72
N PRO A 929 -24.02 16.45 38.03
CA PRO A 929 -24.33 17.78 38.55
C PRO A 929 -23.50 18.86 37.84
N ARG A 930 -24.14 19.96 37.45
CA ARG A 930 -23.49 21.06 36.70
C ARG A 930 -22.24 21.59 37.38
N GLY A 931 -22.28 21.74 38.70
CA GLY A 931 -21.11 22.11 39.51
C GLY A 931 -19.91 21.17 39.31
N VAL A 932 -20.16 19.85 39.22
CA VAL A 932 -19.12 18.83 38.98
C VAL A 932 -18.63 18.87 37.52
N ALA A 933 -19.53 19.05 36.55
CA ALA A 933 -19.17 19.23 35.15
C ALA A 933 -18.23 20.44 34.96
N VAL A 934 -18.61 21.58 35.53
CA VAL A 934 -17.82 22.81 35.52
C VAL A 934 -16.47 22.63 36.21
N TYR A 935 -16.45 21.96 37.37
CA TYR A 935 -15.22 21.65 38.09
C TYR A 935 -14.25 20.82 37.24
N VAL A 936 -14.71 19.74 36.60
CA VAL A 936 -13.87 18.88 35.75
C VAL A 936 -13.26 19.67 34.59
N VAL A 937 -14.07 20.46 33.88
CA VAL A 937 -13.60 21.28 32.75
C VAL A 937 -12.60 22.35 33.21
N ALA A 938 -12.86 23.03 34.32
CA ALA A 938 -11.96 24.05 34.86
C ALA A 938 -10.60 23.47 35.25
N GLN A 939 -10.57 22.31 35.90
CA GLN A 939 -9.32 21.63 36.27
C GLN A 939 -8.52 21.18 35.03
N ALA A 940 -9.21 20.64 34.01
CA ALA A 940 -8.59 20.29 32.74
C ALA A 940 -7.97 21.53 32.06
N LEU A 941 -8.69 22.64 32.00
CA LEU A 941 -8.20 23.90 31.43
C LEU A 941 -6.97 24.46 32.16
N ARG A 942 -6.87 24.29 33.48
CA ARG A 942 -5.66 24.65 34.24
C ARG A 942 -4.45 23.82 33.82
N GLY A 943 -4.65 22.52 33.57
CA GLY A 943 -3.61 21.65 33.00
C GLY A 943 -3.14 22.09 31.61
N LEU A 944 -4.08 22.42 30.71
CA LEU A 944 -3.74 22.94 29.38
C LEU A 944 -3.00 24.27 29.44
N HIS A 945 -3.44 25.19 30.31
CA HIS A 945 -2.77 26.47 30.47
C HIS A 945 -1.31 26.30 30.91
N ALA A 946 -1.05 25.39 31.86
CA ALA A 946 0.31 25.11 32.30
C ALA A 946 1.21 24.55 31.17
N ALA A 947 0.63 23.86 30.19
CA ALA A 947 1.36 23.45 28.99
C ALA A 947 1.60 24.61 28.02
N HIS A 948 0.58 25.46 27.79
CA HIS A 948 0.64 26.61 26.89
C HIS A 948 1.67 27.67 27.30
N GLU A 949 2.00 27.76 28.59
CA GLU A 949 2.92 28.77 29.14
C GLU A 949 4.37 28.25 29.32
N GLN A 950 4.72 27.09 28.76
CA GLN A 950 6.10 26.59 28.84
C GLN A 950 7.07 27.44 28.01
N LEU A 951 8.25 27.70 28.58
CA LEU A 951 9.34 28.45 27.97
C LEU A 951 10.54 27.53 27.71
N ASP A 952 11.35 27.87 26.72
CA ASP A 952 12.61 27.19 26.44
C ASP A 952 13.74 27.67 27.37
N VAL A 953 14.97 27.23 27.09
CA VAL A 953 16.16 27.57 27.90
C VAL A 953 16.61 29.02 27.73
N ASP A 954 16.21 29.68 26.65
CA ASP A 954 16.55 31.05 26.29
C ASP A 954 15.46 32.06 26.72
N GLY A 955 14.30 31.55 27.16
CA GLY A 955 13.17 32.31 27.68
C GLY A 955 12.05 32.55 26.66
N ASP A 956 12.11 31.92 25.49
CA ASP A 956 11.12 32.03 24.44
C ASP A 956 9.97 31.03 24.64
N PRO A 957 8.71 31.36 24.27
CA PRO A 957 7.58 30.43 24.36
C PRO A 957 7.77 29.18 23.49
N LEU A 958 7.46 28.01 24.06
CA LEU A 958 7.53 26.73 23.34
C LEU A 958 6.28 26.43 22.48
N ASP A 959 5.25 27.29 22.54
CA ASP A 959 3.99 27.18 21.80
C ASP A 959 3.38 25.76 21.80
N ILE A 960 3.43 25.10 22.96
CA ILE A 960 2.86 23.76 23.14
C ILE A 960 1.33 23.86 23.03
N VAL A 961 0.74 23.09 22.12
CA VAL A 961 -0.72 22.98 21.95
C VAL A 961 -1.09 21.50 21.96
N HIS A 962 -2.14 21.11 22.71
CA HIS A 962 -2.49 19.70 22.91
C HIS A 962 -3.13 19.07 21.67
N ARG A 963 -3.98 19.79 20.93
CA ARG A 963 -4.59 19.41 19.63
C ARG A 963 -5.51 18.17 19.63
N ASP A 964 -5.60 17.45 20.73
CA ASP A 964 -6.42 16.24 20.93
C ASP A 964 -7.04 16.23 22.34
N ALA A 965 -7.46 17.39 22.85
CA ALA A 965 -8.09 17.50 24.16
C ALA A 965 -9.52 16.93 24.11
N THR A 966 -9.68 15.65 24.46
CA THR A 966 -10.97 14.91 24.38
C THR A 966 -11.30 14.25 25.72
N PRO A 967 -12.56 13.81 25.96
CA PRO A 967 -12.93 13.09 27.18
C PRO A 967 -12.16 11.79 27.45
N HIS A 968 -11.50 11.22 26.43
CA HIS A 968 -10.64 10.04 26.60
C HIS A 968 -9.30 10.37 27.24
N ASN A 969 -8.85 11.62 27.08
CA ASN A 969 -7.56 12.13 27.53
C ASN A 969 -7.67 12.94 28.83
N ILE A 970 -8.84 12.94 29.48
CA ILE A 970 -9.11 13.53 30.79
C ILE A 970 -9.36 12.38 31.78
N LEU A 971 -8.46 12.20 32.74
CA LEU A 971 -8.52 11.18 33.78
C LEU A 971 -9.08 11.75 35.08
N LEU A 972 -9.99 11.01 35.71
CA LEU A 972 -10.65 11.34 36.97
C LEU A 972 -10.22 10.35 38.04
N GLY A 973 -9.49 10.82 39.04
CA GLY A 973 -9.06 10.01 40.18
C GLY A 973 -10.24 9.66 41.10
N ALA A 974 -10.16 8.51 41.76
CA ALA A 974 -11.14 8.11 42.79
C ALA A 974 -11.15 9.05 44.01
N ASP A 975 -10.10 9.87 44.16
CA ASP A 975 -9.98 10.93 45.16
C ASP A 975 -10.59 12.27 44.71
N GLY A 976 -11.12 12.35 43.49
CA GLY A 976 -11.67 13.58 42.91
C GLY A 976 -10.62 14.47 42.23
N SER A 977 -9.42 13.97 41.99
CA SER A 977 -8.41 14.67 41.18
C SER A 977 -8.72 14.57 39.67
N VAL A 978 -8.28 15.56 38.88
CA VAL A 978 -8.51 15.64 37.42
C VAL A 978 -7.19 15.90 36.72
N HIS A 979 -6.85 15.05 35.74
CA HIS A 979 -5.56 15.07 35.04
C HIS A 979 -5.73 14.97 33.54
N ILE A 980 -4.99 15.78 32.78
CA ILE A 980 -4.85 15.65 31.32
C ILE A 980 -3.65 14.77 30.98
N THR A 981 -3.80 13.94 29.94
CA THR A 981 -2.76 13.07 29.38
C THR A 981 -2.73 13.13 27.85
N ASP A 982 -1.67 12.60 27.23
CA ASP A 982 -1.56 12.34 25.79
C ASP A 982 -1.57 13.61 24.90
N PHE A 983 -0.52 14.43 25.01
CA PHE A 983 -0.34 15.63 24.17
C PHE A 983 -0.13 15.25 22.70
N GLY A 984 -1.14 15.50 21.87
CA GLY A 984 -1.22 15.01 20.49
C GLY A 984 -0.26 15.73 19.53
N VAL A 985 0.97 15.24 19.41
CA VAL A 985 1.94 15.71 18.39
C VAL A 985 1.62 15.11 17.00
N ALA A 986 0.87 14.00 16.97
CA ALA A 986 0.65 13.16 15.78
C ALA A 986 -0.40 13.66 14.76
N LYS A 987 -0.84 14.93 14.78
CA LYS A 987 -1.93 15.41 13.90
C LYS A 987 -1.54 16.55 12.95
N LEU A 988 -0.32 16.53 12.41
CA LEU A 988 -0.03 17.20 11.15
C LEU A 988 0.57 16.18 10.18
N ARG A 989 -0.17 15.92 9.08
CA ARG A 989 0.17 15.13 7.86
C ARG A 989 -0.40 13.72 7.65
N HIS A 990 -1.15 13.15 8.58
CA HIS A 990 -1.89 11.90 8.31
C HIS A 990 -3.34 11.96 8.80
N GLN A 991 -4.24 12.43 7.94
CA GLN A 991 -5.68 12.18 8.04
C GLN A 991 -6.16 12.04 6.59
N SER A 992 -6.26 10.85 5.99
CA SER A 992 -7.13 9.76 6.43
C SER A 992 -6.67 8.43 5.78
N SER A 993 -6.01 7.58 6.55
CA SER A 993 -5.85 6.14 6.22
C SER A 993 -5.39 5.34 7.44
N HIS A 994 -6.10 5.48 8.56
CA HIS A 994 -6.05 4.51 9.66
C HIS A 994 -7.45 4.41 10.26
N THR A 995 -8.21 3.44 9.78
CA THR A 995 -9.34 2.87 10.51
C THR A 995 -9.09 1.38 10.59
N ASP A 996 -8.15 0.99 11.46
CA ASP A 996 -8.20 -0.28 12.16
C ASP A 996 -8.52 0.04 13.62
N ASP A 997 -9.43 -0.76 14.18
CA ASP A 997 -10.02 -0.73 15.52
C ASP A 997 -10.98 0.42 15.89
N GLY A 998 -12.11 0.01 16.46
CA GLY A 998 -13.32 0.81 16.73
C GLY A 998 -13.21 1.91 17.79
N THR A 999 -12.02 2.46 18.03
CA THR A 999 -11.79 3.59 18.96
C THR A 999 -11.54 4.93 18.24
N ALA A 1000 -11.25 4.94 16.93
CA ALA A 1000 -10.98 6.17 16.17
C ALA A 1000 -12.24 6.87 15.60
N LYS A 1001 -13.39 6.19 15.57
CA LYS A 1001 -14.68 6.76 15.14
C LYS A 1001 -15.23 7.74 16.20
N GLY A 1002 -14.75 8.99 16.18
CA GLY A 1002 -15.34 10.08 16.97
C GLY A 1002 -14.40 11.17 17.47
N LYS A 1003 -13.07 10.97 17.44
CA LYS A 1003 -12.11 11.95 17.99
C LYS A 1003 -12.10 13.30 17.26
N PHE A 1004 -12.45 13.34 15.98
CA PHE A 1004 -12.50 14.58 15.20
C PHE A 1004 -13.69 15.49 15.57
N ARG A 1005 -14.66 15.00 16.36
CA ARG A 1005 -15.81 15.79 16.84
C ARG A 1005 -15.43 16.91 17.81
N TYR A 1006 -14.23 16.85 18.38
CA TYR A 1006 -13.71 17.88 19.27
C TYR A 1006 -12.76 18.86 18.54
N MET A 1007 -12.59 18.73 17.22
CA MET A 1007 -11.75 19.64 16.44
C MET A 1007 -12.36 21.05 16.37
N ALA A 1008 -11.50 22.05 16.44
CA ALA A 1008 -11.89 23.43 16.17
C ALA A 1008 -12.16 23.65 14.65
N PRO A 1009 -13.01 24.63 14.28
CA PRO A 1009 -13.29 24.97 12.88
C PRO A 1009 -12.04 25.18 12.02
N GLU A 1010 -11.02 25.84 12.56
CA GLU A 1010 -9.73 26.06 11.88
C GLU A 1010 -8.94 24.76 11.66
N GLN A 1011 -9.07 23.77 12.55
CA GLN A 1011 -8.47 22.44 12.34
C GLN A 1011 -9.20 21.68 11.23
N ALA A 1012 -10.53 21.75 11.18
CA ALA A 1012 -11.34 21.11 10.13
C ALA A 1012 -11.14 21.74 8.74
N ARG A 1013 -10.86 23.06 8.69
CA ARG A 1013 -10.57 23.82 7.46
C ARG A 1013 -9.08 23.79 7.04
N ALA A 1014 -8.21 23.11 7.80
CA ALA A 1014 -6.76 23.11 7.61
C ALA A 1014 -6.13 24.54 7.60
N GLY A 1015 -6.62 25.44 8.45
CA GLY A 1015 -6.09 26.79 8.66
C GLY A 1015 -5.05 26.87 9.79
N ASP A 1016 -4.57 28.08 10.08
CA ASP A 1016 -3.58 28.33 11.14
C ASP A 1016 -4.15 28.05 12.54
N ILE A 1017 -3.44 27.23 13.30
CA ILE A 1017 -3.84 26.79 14.65
C ILE A 1017 -3.00 27.47 15.73
N ASP A 1018 -3.64 27.81 16.85
CA ASP A 1018 -2.99 28.29 18.08
C ASP A 1018 -3.59 27.58 19.31
N ARG A 1019 -3.20 27.99 20.52
CA ARG A 1019 -3.70 27.43 21.79
C ARG A 1019 -5.22 27.43 21.96
N ARG A 1020 -5.97 28.23 21.18
CA ARG A 1020 -7.43 28.34 21.27
C ARG A 1020 -8.17 27.18 20.62
N VAL A 1021 -7.47 26.28 19.91
CA VAL A 1021 -8.05 25.00 19.50
C VAL A 1021 -8.37 24.12 20.71
N ASP A 1022 -7.54 24.16 21.76
CA ASP A 1022 -7.79 23.40 22.98
C ASP A 1022 -8.92 24.02 23.82
N VAL A 1023 -9.06 25.35 23.78
CA VAL A 1023 -10.19 26.08 24.39
C VAL A 1023 -11.52 25.65 23.75
N PHE A 1024 -11.55 25.57 22.42
CA PHE A 1024 -12.72 25.10 21.69
C PHE A 1024 -13.06 23.65 22.05
N ALA A 1025 -12.06 22.77 22.05
CA ALA A 1025 -12.24 21.35 22.36
C ALA A 1025 -12.85 21.16 23.76
N LEU A 1026 -12.37 21.88 24.78
CA LEU A 1026 -12.96 21.85 26.13
C LEU A 1026 -14.32 22.55 26.20
N GLY A 1027 -14.61 23.50 25.31
CA GLY A 1027 -15.95 24.04 25.11
C GLY A 1027 -16.94 22.97 24.63
N VAL A 1028 -16.51 22.09 23.71
CA VAL A 1028 -17.31 20.93 23.27
C VAL A 1028 -17.55 19.98 24.44
N VAL A 1029 -16.50 19.65 25.21
CA VAL A 1029 -16.63 18.80 26.41
C VAL A 1029 -17.59 19.39 27.45
N ALA A 1030 -17.51 20.70 27.71
CA ALA A 1030 -18.43 21.38 28.61
C ALA A 1030 -19.88 21.30 28.12
N TRP A 1031 -20.10 21.50 26.83
CA TRP A 1031 -21.43 21.38 26.22
C TRP A 1031 -22.02 19.97 26.38
N GLU A 1032 -21.22 18.92 26.11
CA GLU A 1032 -21.68 17.54 26.23
C GLU A 1032 -21.96 17.14 27.68
N LEU A 1033 -21.17 17.62 28.64
CA LEU A 1033 -21.40 17.35 30.07
C LEU A 1033 -22.66 18.03 30.61
N LEU A 1034 -22.98 19.25 30.14
CA LEU A 1034 -24.15 19.99 30.61
C LEU A 1034 -25.45 19.48 29.97
N THR A 1035 -25.40 19.05 28.71
CA THR A 1035 -26.60 18.62 27.96
C THR A 1035 -26.83 17.11 27.98
N GLY A 1036 -25.80 16.32 28.28
CA GLY A 1036 -25.83 14.86 28.16
C GLY A 1036 -25.92 14.35 26.71
N GLN A 1037 -25.79 15.24 25.72
CA GLN A 1037 -25.88 14.93 24.29
C GLN A 1037 -24.53 15.17 23.59
N ARG A 1038 -24.40 14.72 22.33
CA ARG A 1038 -23.24 15.02 21.50
C ARG A 1038 -23.49 16.29 20.67
N LEU A 1039 -22.57 17.25 20.73
CA LEU A 1039 -22.72 18.52 20.01
C LEU A 1039 -22.72 18.32 18.48
N PHE A 1040 -21.86 17.44 18.00
CA PHE A 1040 -21.74 17.12 16.60
C PHE A 1040 -22.12 15.65 16.39
N GLU A 1041 -23.21 15.39 15.67
CA GLU A 1041 -23.68 14.08 15.19
C GLU A 1041 -23.91 14.09 13.66
N GLY A 1042 -23.88 12.94 13.01
CA GLY A 1042 -24.04 12.82 11.55
C GLY A 1042 -23.82 11.39 11.06
N GLU A 1043 -24.40 11.05 9.91
CA GLU A 1043 -24.37 9.71 9.30
C GLU A 1043 -23.01 9.39 8.66
N SER A 1044 -22.23 10.42 8.35
CA SER A 1044 -20.87 10.29 7.83
C SER A 1044 -19.88 11.24 8.51
N ASP A 1045 -18.61 10.84 8.54
CA ASP A 1045 -17.52 11.66 9.09
C ASP A 1045 -17.38 12.99 8.33
N VAL A 1046 -17.70 13.02 7.03
CA VAL A 1046 -17.69 14.22 6.18
C VAL A 1046 -18.78 15.21 6.59
N GLU A 1047 -19.98 14.72 6.87
CA GLU A 1047 -21.10 15.56 7.32
C GLU A 1047 -20.77 16.25 8.65
N VAL A 1048 -20.16 15.50 9.57
CA VAL A 1048 -19.74 16.02 10.87
C VAL A 1048 -18.63 17.06 10.72
N LEU A 1049 -17.64 16.81 9.87
CA LEU A 1049 -16.57 17.79 9.57
C LEU A 1049 -17.10 19.06 8.91
N ALA A 1050 -18.11 18.95 8.03
CA ALA A 1050 -18.79 20.10 7.44
C ALA A 1050 -19.53 20.92 8.50
N ARG A 1051 -20.23 20.28 9.45
CA ARG A 1051 -20.93 20.97 10.56
C ARG A 1051 -19.95 21.73 11.46
N ILE A 1052 -18.83 21.11 11.83
CA ILE A 1052 -17.74 21.75 12.58
C ILE A 1052 -17.19 22.96 11.82
N SER A 1053 -17.06 22.84 10.50
CA SER A 1053 -16.44 23.86 9.65
C SER A 1053 -17.31 25.10 9.42
N VAL A 1054 -18.63 25.09 9.65
CA VAL A 1054 -19.51 26.20 9.24
C VAL A 1054 -19.98 27.03 10.44
N GLY A 1055 -20.40 26.40 11.55
CA GLY A 1055 -21.06 27.10 12.65
C GLY A 1055 -22.29 27.93 12.21
N PRO A 1056 -22.92 28.73 13.08
CA PRO A 1056 -22.80 28.72 14.54
C PRO A 1056 -23.32 27.41 15.17
N PHE A 1057 -22.93 27.14 16.41
CA PHE A 1057 -23.28 25.91 17.12
C PHE A 1057 -24.44 26.13 18.11
N PRO A 1058 -25.28 25.11 18.36
CA PRO A 1058 -26.40 25.23 19.29
C PRO A 1058 -25.90 25.54 20.71
N ALA A 1059 -26.53 26.51 21.36
CA ALA A 1059 -26.22 26.88 22.73
C ALA A 1059 -26.75 25.81 23.71
N PRO A 1060 -26.03 25.46 24.80
CA PRO A 1060 -26.52 24.49 25.79
C PRO A 1060 -27.97 24.72 26.23
N ALA A 1061 -28.36 25.97 26.50
CA ALA A 1061 -29.71 26.36 26.93
C ALA A 1061 -30.81 26.11 25.87
N SER A 1062 -30.44 25.92 24.59
CA SER A 1062 -31.38 25.53 23.52
C SER A 1062 -31.75 24.05 23.56
N VAL A 1063 -30.93 23.21 24.21
CA VAL A 1063 -31.14 21.77 24.37
C VAL A 1063 -31.72 21.46 25.74
N ASP A 1064 -31.17 22.09 26.79
CA ASP A 1064 -31.71 22.02 28.14
C ASP A 1064 -31.92 23.41 28.73
N ALA A 1065 -33.20 23.82 28.79
CA ALA A 1065 -33.61 25.10 29.35
C ALA A 1065 -33.33 25.26 30.86
N SER A 1066 -32.93 24.19 31.55
CA SER A 1066 -32.50 24.25 32.96
C SER A 1066 -31.16 24.99 33.13
N ILE A 1067 -30.34 25.06 32.07
CA ILE A 1067 -29.00 25.64 32.09
C ILE A 1067 -29.07 27.16 32.17
N PRO A 1068 -28.42 27.82 33.17
CA PRO A 1068 -28.46 29.27 33.31
C PRO A 1068 -27.81 30.00 32.13
N LEU A 1069 -28.40 31.12 31.72
CA LEU A 1069 -27.94 31.91 30.57
C LEU A 1069 -26.51 32.43 30.75
N GLU A 1070 -26.07 32.65 31.98
CA GLU A 1070 -24.70 33.06 32.28
C GLU A 1070 -23.69 31.95 31.97
N LEU A 1071 -24.02 30.70 32.29
CA LEU A 1071 -23.17 29.54 31.96
C LEU A 1071 -23.20 29.24 30.45
N ASP A 1072 -24.39 29.37 29.84
CA ASP A 1072 -24.59 29.24 28.41
C ASP A 1072 -23.68 30.22 27.64
N ALA A 1073 -23.65 31.50 28.04
CA ALA A 1073 -22.80 32.52 27.43
C ALA A 1073 -21.29 32.20 27.57
N ILE A 1074 -20.87 31.61 28.68
CA ILE A 1074 -19.48 31.18 28.90
C ILE A 1074 -19.11 30.05 27.92
N VAL A 1075 -19.94 29.01 27.80
CA VAL A 1075 -19.69 27.88 26.89
C VAL A 1075 -19.79 28.32 25.42
N ALA A 1076 -20.77 29.16 25.07
CA ALA A 1076 -20.93 29.71 23.72
C ALA A 1076 -19.72 30.54 23.29
N ARG A 1077 -19.12 31.31 24.21
CA ARG A 1077 -17.87 32.04 23.93
C ARG A 1077 -16.70 31.10 23.65
N ALA A 1078 -16.56 30.00 24.38
CA ALA A 1078 -15.53 29.00 24.10
C ALA A 1078 -15.72 28.31 22.74
N LEU A 1079 -16.97 28.16 22.30
CA LEU A 1079 -17.37 27.55 21.03
C LEU A 1079 -17.48 28.54 19.85
N ALA A 1080 -17.05 29.79 19.99
CA ALA A 1080 -17.18 30.75 18.90
C ALA A 1080 -16.45 30.28 17.62
N THR A 1081 -17.11 30.36 16.45
CA THR A 1081 -16.53 29.89 15.18
C THR A 1081 -15.21 30.59 14.87
N GLU A 1082 -15.19 31.92 15.04
CA GLU A 1082 -13.99 32.73 14.88
C GLU A 1082 -13.08 32.62 16.10
N ARG A 1083 -11.82 32.22 15.91
CA ARG A 1083 -10.86 32.02 17.01
C ARG A 1083 -10.61 33.28 17.85
N GLU A 1084 -10.74 34.47 17.25
CA GLU A 1084 -10.56 35.75 17.95
C GLU A 1084 -11.71 36.11 18.89
N ALA A 1085 -12.87 35.47 18.74
CA ALA A 1085 -14.01 35.65 19.63
C ALA A 1085 -13.97 34.74 20.87
N ARG A 1086 -13.07 33.75 20.91
CA ARG A 1086 -12.92 32.80 22.02
C ARG A 1086 -12.18 33.41 23.21
N PHE A 1087 -12.09 32.66 24.31
CA PHE A 1087 -11.20 33.03 25.40
C PHE A 1087 -9.74 33.02 24.91
N PRO A 1088 -8.94 34.06 25.25
CA PRO A 1088 -7.57 34.17 24.77
C PRO A 1088 -6.63 33.11 25.34
N THR A 1089 -6.95 32.57 26.53
CA THR A 1089 -6.19 31.54 27.24
C THR A 1089 -7.12 30.52 27.87
N ALA A 1090 -6.62 29.30 28.10
CA ALA A 1090 -7.36 28.27 28.84
C ALA A 1090 -7.67 28.70 30.29
N LEU A 1091 -6.77 29.46 30.93
CA LEU A 1091 -7.01 30.02 32.27
C LEU A 1091 -8.20 30.98 32.31
N ALA A 1092 -8.34 31.87 31.32
CA ALA A 1092 -9.46 32.81 31.28
C ALA A 1092 -10.82 32.09 31.17
N PHE A 1093 -10.84 30.94 30.48
CA PHE A 1093 -12.04 30.09 30.41
C PHE A 1093 -12.30 29.38 31.76
N ALA A 1094 -11.26 28.84 32.40
CA ALA A 1094 -11.38 28.21 33.72
C ALA A 1094 -11.88 29.18 34.79
N GLU A 1095 -11.34 30.40 34.83
CA GLU A 1095 -11.73 31.44 35.79
C GLU A 1095 -13.18 31.89 35.58
N ALA A 1096 -13.65 31.99 34.34
CA ALA A 1096 -15.05 32.33 34.04
C ALA A 1096 -16.01 31.26 34.57
N LEU A 1097 -15.68 29.99 34.33
CA LEU A 1097 -16.43 28.83 34.82
C LEU A 1097 -16.46 28.75 36.36
N GLU A 1098 -15.31 28.93 37.01
CA GLU A 1098 -15.20 28.92 38.47
C GLU A 1098 -15.89 30.11 39.13
N SER A 1099 -15.83 31.30 38.52
CA SER A 1099 -16.57 32.48 38.99
C SER A 1099 -18.07 32.22 38.95
N TRP A 1100 -18.58 31.71 37.83
CA TRP A 1100 -19.98 31.34 37.70
C TRP A 1100 -20.40 30.33 38.77
N ALA A 1101 -19.63 29.26 38.97
CA ALA A 1101 -19.99 28.23 39.95
C ALA A 1101 -20.00 28.76 41.38
N ARG A 1102 -19.10 29.70 41.70
CA ARG A 1102 -19.06 30.37 43.01
C ARG A 1102 -20.28 31.28 43.21
N ASP A 1103 -20.61 32.09 42.20
CA ASP A 1103 -21.69 33.07 42.26
C ASP A 1103 -23.09 32.38 42.24
N ALA A 1104 -23.21 31.27 41.52
CA ALA A 1104 -24.43 30.44 41.49
C ALA A 1104 -24.61 29.55 42.73
N GLY A 1105 -23.59 29.46 43.61
CA GLY A 1105 -23.63 28.55 44.77
C GLY A 1105 -23.51 27.07 44.40
N GLU A 1106 -23.03 26.75 43.20
CA GLU A 1106 -22.88 25.39 42.65
C GLU A 1106 -21.42 24.92 42.62
N ALA A 1107 -20.51 25.58 43.32
CA ALA A 1107 -19.10 25.23 43.35
C ALA A 1107 -18.86 23.81 43.90
N ALA A 1108 -18.46 22.89 43.03
CA ALA A 1108 -17.99 21.56 43.41
C ALA A 1108 -16.48 21.56 43.67
N ARG A 1109 -16.02 20.57 44.45
CA ARG A 1109 -14.62 20.31 44.76
C ARG A 1109 -14.31 18.81 44.59
N GLU A 1110 -13.09 18.42 44.92
CA GLU A 1110 -12.63 17.02 44.88
C GLU A 1110 -13.63 16.04 45.53
N PRO A 1111 -14.19 16.29 46.74
CA PRO A 1111 -15.08 15.32 47.39
C PRO A 1111 -16.37 15.06 46.63
N GLU A 1112 -16.95 16.06 45.96
CA GLU A 1112 -18.16 15.89 45.17
C GLU A 1112 -17.90 15.02 43.93
N LEU A 1113 -16.77 15.24 43.24
CA LEU A 1113 -16.37 14.42 42.11
C LEU A 1113 -16.03 12.98 42.54
N ALA A 1114 -15.31 12.82 43.66
CA ALA A 1114 -14.97 11.50 44.21
C ALA A 1114 -16.22 10.66 44.49
N ARG A 1115 -17.27 11.25 45.08
CA ARG A 1115 -18.55 10.57 45.31
C ARG A 1115 -19.22 10.13 44.01
N LEU A 1116 -19.16 10.95 42.96
CA LEU A 1116 -19.75 10.61 41.66
C LEU A 1116 -18.98 9.47 40.98
N VAL A 1117 -17.65 9.52 41.00
CA VAL A 1117 -16.78 8.47 40.46
C VAL A 1117 -17.01 7.15 41.20
N GLU A 1118 -17.09 7.18 42.54
CA GLU A 1118 -17.39 5.98 43.33
C GLU A 1118 -18.79 5.43 43.02
N ALA A 1119 -19.80 6.30 42.91
CA ALA A 1119 -21.18 5.89 42.63
C ALA A 1119 -21.34 5.24 41.24
N LEU A 1120 -20.67 5.76 40.21
CA LEU A 1120 -20.82 5.29 38.83
C LEU A 1120 -19.79 4.24 38.41
N CYS A 1121 -18.61 4.22 39.03
CA CYS A 1121 -17.47 3.40 38.60
C CYS A 1121 -16.78 2.61 39.74
N GLY A 1122 -17.24 2.72 40.99
CA GLY A 1122 -16.59 2.11 42.17
C GLY A 1122 -16.40 0.60 42.08
N GLU A 1123 -17.39 -0.15 41.58
CA GLU A 1123 -17.27 -1.61 41.43
C GLU A 1123 -16.12 -2.02 40.48
N GLU A 1124 -15.95 -1.30 39.38
CA GLU A 1124 -14.90 -1.57 38.39
C GLU A 1124 -13.53 -1.18 38.93
N LEU A 1125 -13.44 -0.02 39.58
CA LEU A 1125 -12.22 0.41 40.24
C LEU A 1125 -11.81 -0.58 41.34
N ALA A 1126 -12.76 -1.12 42.10
CA ALA A 1126 -12.51 -2.16 43.09
C ALA A 1126 -12.02 -3.48 42.46
N ARG A 1127 -12.59 -3.91 41.31
CA ARG A 1127 -12.09 -5.07 40.55
C ARG A 1127 -10.66 -4.86 40.06
N ARG A 1128 -10.37 -3.68 39.50
CA ARG A 1128 -9.04 -3.32 39.00
C ARG A 1128 -8.01 -3.31 40.13
N ARG A 1129 -8.33 -2.65 41.26
CA ARG A 1129 -7.48 -2.64 42.47
C ARG A 1129 -7.18 -4.04 42.99
N ARG A 1130 -8.20 -4.92 43.08
CA ARG A 1130 -8.01 -6.33 43.48
C ARG A 1130 -7.02 -7.03 42.55
N SER A 1131 -7.20 -6.89 41.25
CA SER A 1131 -6.34 -7.59 40.30
C SER A 1131 -4.91 -7.04 40.21
N VAL A 1132 -4.72 -5.73 40.47
CA VAL A 1132 -3.38 -5.13 40.65
C VAL A 1132 -2.74 -5.63 41.95
N SER A 1133 -3.52 -5.74 43.03
CA SER A 1133 -3.05 -6.33 44.29
C SER A 1133 -2.65 -7.80 44.14
N ASP A 1134 -3.41 -8.59 43.37
CA ASP A 1134 -3.09 -9.98 43.07
C ASP A 1134 -1.80 -10.09 42.24
N ALA A 1135 -1.62 -9.22 41.24
CA ALA A 1135 -0.37 -9.12 40.48
C ALA A 1135 0.82 -8.74 41.37
N LEU A 1136 0.65 -7.79 42.30
CA LEU A 1136 1.66 -7.42 43.29
C LEU A 1136 2.00 -8.57 44.26
N ALA A 1137 1.00 -9.35 44.69
CA ALA A 1137 1.20 -10.49 45.58
C ALA A 1137 1.95 -11.63 44.87
N ASN A 1138 1.63 -11.90 43.61
CA ASN A 1138 2.32 -12.88 42.77
C ASN A 1138 3.76 -12.46 42.46
N ALA A 1139 4.02 -11.16 42.24
CA ALA A 1139 5.37 -10.63 42.07
C ALA A 1139 6.24 -10.77 43.34
N ARG A 1140 5.63 -10.77 44.54
CA ARG A 1140 6.33 -10.95 45.82
C ARG A 1140 6.62 -12.42 46.18
N SER A 1141 5.84 -13.38 45.67
CA SER A 1141 6.03 -14.81 45.97
C SER A 1141 7.19 -15.44 45.20
N PHE A 1142 7.60 -14.84 44.07
CA PHE A 1142 8.68 -15.33 43.22
C PHE A 1142 10.10 -15.19 43.82
N VAL A 1143 10.26 -14.39 44.88
CA VAL A 1143 11.59 -14.08 45.48
C VAL A 1143 11.99 -15.08 46.59
N ARG A 1144 11.12 -16.01 47.01
CA ARG A 1144 11.35 -16.86 48.20
C ARG A 1144 11.92 -18.26 47.94
N SER A 1145 12.27 -18.63 46.71
CA SER A 1145 12.65 -20.02 46.36
C SER A 1145 13.94 -20.17 45.53
N LEU A 1146 15.07 -19.67 46.00
CA LEU A 1146 16.38 -20.03 45.44
C LEU A 1146 17.38 -20.48 46.53
N PRO A 1147 18.12 -21.58 46.32
CA PRO A 1147 19.13 -22.09 47.26
C PRO A 1147 20.46 -21.30 47.15
N PRO A 1148 21.32 -21.33 48.19
CA PRO A 1148 22.54 -20.53 48.21
C PRO A 1148 23.68 -21.22 47.42
N PRO A 1149 24.54 -20.49 46.69
CA PRO A 1149 25.77 -21.05 46.12
C PRO A 1149 26.99 -20.90 47.06
N PRO A 1150 28.03 -21.73 46.87
CA PRO A 1150 29.07 -22.04 47.86
C PRO A 1150 30.25 -21.06 47.88
N SER A 1151 30.98 -21.09 49.00
CA SER A 1151 32.18 -20.30 49.34
C SER A 1151 33.48 -20.95 48.85
N ALA A 1152 34.36 -20.13 48.22
CA ALA A 1152 35.85 -20.04 48.33
C ALA A 1152 36.45 -19.55 47.00
N ALA A 1153 36.88 -18.27 46.84
CA ALA A 1153 38.22 -17.70 47.15
C ALA A 1153 39.34 -18.28 46.23
N VAL A 1154 40.12 -17.55 45.41
CA VAL A 1154 40.53 -16.14 45.35
C VAL A 1154 40.95 -15.75 43.91
N ALA A 1155 40.36 -14.67 43.39
CA ALA A 1155 40.97 -13.54 42.69
C ALA A 1155 39.84 -12.50 42.54
N ARG A 1156 39.81 -11.43 43.36
CA ARG A 1156 38.63 -10.55 43.46
C ARG A 1156 38.42 -9.73 42.16
N PRO A 1157 37.38 -10.00 41.35
CA PRO A 1157 37.02 -9.16 40.22
C PRO A 1157 36.01 -8.12 40.73
N GLY A 1158 36.45 -6.88 40.95
CA GLY A 1158 35.54 -5.84 41.47
C GLY A 1158 36.14 -4.47 41.80
N ALA A 1159 37.47 -4.34 41.90
CA ALA A 1159 38.09 -3.05 42.20
C ALA A 1159 38.34 -2.21 40.94
N ILE A 1160 38.04 -0.91 41.00
CA ILE A 1160 38.42 0.04 39.94
C ILE A 1160 39.93 0.27 40.03
N SER A 1161 40.64 -0.02 38.94
CA SER A 1161 42.08 0.22 38.85
C SER A 1161 42.34 1.62 38.31
N VAL A 1162 43.22 2.38 38.92
CA VAL A 1162 43.59 3.73 38.45
C VAL A 1162 45.11 3.83 38.42
N GLY A 1163 45.65 4.29 37.29
CA GLY A 1163 47.09 4.55 37.16
C GLY A 1163 47.54 5.61 38.17
N GLU A 1164 48.72 5.45 38.76
CA GLU A 1164 49.23 6.33 39.82
C GLU A 1164 49.21 7.83 39.46
N SER A 1165 49.42 8.18 38.19
CA SER A 1165 49.33 9.57 37.73
C SER A 1165 47.94 10.01 37.23
N GLY A 1166 46.90 9.17 37.39
CA GLY A 1166 45.53 9.39 36.91
C GLY A 1166 45.38 9.28 35.38
N ARG A 1167 46.41 8.78 34.68
CA ARG A 1167 46.46 8.75 33.20
C ARG A 1167 45.48 7.79 32.56
N TRP A 1168 44.97 6.84 33.33
CA TRP A 1168 43.97 5.88 32.90
C TRP A 1168 43.24 5.33 34.11
N PHE A 1169 42.05 4.80 33.90
CA PHE A 1169 41.35 3.96 34.88
C PHE A 1169 40.67 2.78 34.19
N GLY A 1170 40.54 1.66 34.87
CA GLY A 1170 39.88 0.44 34.41
C GLY A 1170 38.77 0.05 35.36
N ILE A 1171 37.58 -0.14 34.80
CA ILE A 1171 36.40 -0.65 35.52
C ILE A 1171 36.36 -2.16 35.30
N PRO A 1172 36.05 -2.98 36.33
CA PRO A 1172 35.94 -4.43 36.19
C PRO A 1172 35.02 -4.82 35.02
N GLY A 1173 35.52 -5.66 34.11
CA GLY A 1173 34.78 -6.11 32.93
C GLY A 1173 34.69 -5.09 31.78
N SER A 1174 35.44 -3.99 31.84
CA SER A 1174 35.52 -2.98 30.78
C SER A 1174 36.97 -2.73 30.34
N ASP A 1175 37.17 -2.28 29.10
CA ASP A 1175 38.49 -1.85 28.61
C ASP A 1175 39.01 -0.63 29.39
N ARG A 1176 40.33 -0.51 29.54
CA ARG A 1176 40.98 0.62 30.23
C ARG A 1176 40.71 1.93 29.49
N VAL A 1177 40.20 2.93 30.21
CA VAL A 1177 39.92 4.26 29.68
C VAL A 1177 41.16 5.15 29.84
N SER A 1178 41.74 5.59 28.72
CA SER A 1178 42.92 6.47 28.71
C SER A 1178 42.56 7.95 28.79
N LEU A 1179 43.19 8.66 29.72
CA LEU A 1179 43.13 10.11 29.93
C LEU A 1179 44.44 10.83 29.56
N GLN A 1180 45.39 10.16 28.88
CA GLN A 1180 46.72 10.72 28.61
C GLN A 1180 46.71 12.10 27.93
N ARG A 1181 45.81 12.31 26.96
CA ARG A 1181 45.66 13.58 26.22
C ARG A 1181 44.77 14.61 26.94
N ARG A 1182 44.16 14.26 28.09
CA ARG A 1182 43.17 15.09 28.81
C ARG A 1182 43.73 15.54 30.16
N ARG A 1183 44.69 16.48 30.11
CA ARG A 1183 45.49 16.94 31.27
C ARG A 1183 44.65 17.32 32.49
N ALA A 1184 43.59 18.13 32.33
CA ALA A 1184 42.76 18.57 33.45
C ALA A 1184 41.98 17.41 34.11
N LEU A 1185 41.37 16.52 33.31
CA LEU A 1185 40.63 15.35 33.83
C LEU A 1185 41.56 14.40 34.60
N ARG A 1186 42.77 14.20 34.06
CA ARG A 1186 43.82 13.40 34.72
C ARG A 1186 44.18 13.97 36.10
N LEU A 1187 44.42 15.27 36.18
CA LEU A 1187 44.84 15.92 37.43
C LEU A 1187 43.70 15.94 38.46
N ILE A 1188 42.46 16.18 38.02
CA ILE A 1188 41.26 16.13 38.87
C ILE A 1188 41.03 14.71 39.40
N LEU A 1189 41.13 13.69 38.55
CA LEU A 1189 41.02 12.29 38.97
C LEU A 1189 42.13 11.89 39.95
N LYS A 1190 43.36 12.37 39.72
CA LYS A 1190 44.49 12.17 40.63
C LYS A 1190 44.23 12.79 42.00
N ALA A 1191 43.77 14.05 42.06
CA ALA A 1191 43.48 14.74 43.31
C ALA A 1191 42.35 14.03 44.09
N LEU A 1192 41.29 13.61 43.41
CA LEU A 1192 40.19 12.83 44.01
C LEU A 1192 40.67 11.47 44.56
N LEU A 1193 41.57 10.80 43.85
CA LEU A 1193 42.16 9.54 44.31
C LEU A 1193 43.09 9.76 45.52
N GLU A 1194 43.92 10.80 45.49
CA GLU A 1194 44.80 11.17 46.60
C GLU A 1194 44.00 11.51 47.86
N GLN A 1195 42.93 12.31 47.72
CA GLN A 1195 42.01 12.61 48.82
C GLN A 1195 41.35 11.35 49.37
N ARG A 1196 40.89 10.46 48.48
CA ARG A 1196 40.25 9.20 48.86
C ARG A 1196 41.18 8.28 49.65
N LEU A 1197 42.49 8.31 49.37
CA LEU A 1197 43.50 7.48 50.03
C LEU A 1197 43.99 8.09 51.35
N SER A 1198 44.13 9.42 51.43
CA SER A 1198 44.60 10.11 52.64
C SER A 1198 43.50 10.33 53.68
N ALA A 1199 42.27 10.64 53.25
CA ALA A 1199 41.11 10.92 54.10
C ALA A 1199 39.82 10.30 53.51
N PRO A 1200 39.60 8.98 53.68
CA PRO A 1200 38.43 8.28 53.17
C PRO A 1200 37.10 8.93 53.58
N GLY A 1201 36.30 9.34 52.60
CA GLY A 1201 34.95 9.91 52.83
C GLY A 1201 34.89 11.43 52.92
N SER A 1202 36.03 12.12 52.91
CA SER A 1202 36.10 13.58 52.80
C SER A 1202 36.00 14.04 51.34
N ALA A 1203 35.17 15.06 51.09
CA ALA A 1203 35.01 15.66 49.77
C ALA A 1203 36.09 16.71 49.48
N LEU A 1204 36.46 16.86 48.21
CA LEU A 1204 37.22 18.01 47.71
C LEU A 1204 36.25 19.09 47.26
N GLY A 1205 36.46 20.30 47.77
CA GLY A 1205 35.70 21.48 47.39
C GLY A 1205 35.98 21.91 45.95
N GLN A 1206 35.08 22.72 45.39
CA GLN A 1206 35.17 23.17 44.01
C GLN A 1206 36.41 24.03 43.73
N ALA A 1207 36.84 24.85 44.70
CA ALA A 1207 38.06 25.65 44.59
C ALA A 1207 39.32 24.78 44.54
N GLU A 1208 39.34 23.68 45.31
CA GLU A 1208 40.47 22.74 45.35
C GLU A 1208 40.58 21.93 44.06
N LEU A 1209 39.43 21.50 43.50
CA LEU A 1209 39.40 20.81 42.20
C LEU A 1209 39.75 21.73 41.02
N LEU A 1210 39.41 23.02 41.12
CA LEU A 1210 39.80 24.02 40.12
C LEU A 1210 41.32 24.22 40.14
N GLU A 1211 41.92 24.40 41.32
CA GLU A 1211 43.38 24.52 41.46
C GLU A 1211 44.10 23.23 41.04
N ALA A 1212 43.53 22.05 41.34
CA ALA A 1212 44.10 20.78 40.92
C ALA A 1212 44.07 20.58 39.39
N GLY A 1213 42.95 20.91 38.73
CA GLY A 1213 42.78 20.73 37.28
C GLY A 1213 43.53 21.76 36.44
N TRP A 1214 43.67 22.99 36.97
CA TRP A 1214 44.26 24.15 36.28
C TRP A 1214 45.15 24.98 37.22
N PRO A 1215 46.28 24.40 37.71
CA PRO A 1215 47.09 25.04 38.73
C PRO A 1215 47.68 26.37 38.27
N GLY A 1216 47.51 27.42 39.08
CA GLY A 1216 48.01 28.77 38.81
C GLY A 1216 47.20 29.62 37.82
N GLU A 1217 46.08 29.14 37.27
CA GLU A 1217 45.20 29.95 36.41
C GLU A 1217 44.25 30.83 37.25
N ARG A 1218 44.26 32.16 37.05
CA ARG A 1218 43.28 33.07 37.65
C ARG A 1218 41.97 33.06 36.85
N VAL A 1219 40.98 32.29 37.32
CA VAL A 1219 39.65 32.16 36.69
C VAL A 1219 38.57 32.83 37.56
N LYS A 1220 37.63 33.55 36.94
CA LYS A 1220 36.45 34.10 37.64
C LYS A 1220 35.60 32.96 38.22
N HIS A 1221 34.99 33.18 39.39
CA HIS A 1221 34.32 32.15 40.18
C HIS A 1221 33.29 31.32 39.39
N GLU A 1222 32.35 31.97 38.67
CA GLU A 1222 31.32 31.29 37.87
C GLU A 1222 31.89 30.41 36.73
N ALA A 1223 32.93 30.90 36.05
CA ALA A 1223 33.59 30.16 34.97
C ALA A 1223 34.41 28.97 35.52
N GLY A 1224 34.99 29.11 36.70
CA GLY A 1224 35.66 28.02 37.42
C GLY A 1224 34.68 26.93 37.81
N THR A 1225 33.50 27.31 38.30
CA THR A 1225 32.42 26.40 38.69
C THR A 1225 31.99 25.50 37.54
N LEU A 1226 31.74 26.11 36.38
CA LEU A 1226 31.31 25.37 35.18
C LEU A 1226 32.42 24.45 34.64
N ARG A 1227 33.69 24.87 34.71
CA ARG A 1227 34.83 24.04 34.29
C ARG A 1227 34.97 22.77 35.13
N VAL A 1228 34.89 22.89 36.46
CA VAL A 1228 34.93 21.74 37.37
C VAL A 1228 33.72 20.84 37.12
N TYR A 1229 32.52 21.40 36.98
CA TYR A 1229 31.30 20.63 36.68
C TYR A 1229 31.44 19.83 35.37
N ASN A 1230 31.91 20.45 34.30
CA ASN A 1230 32.09 19.79 33.00
C ASN A 1230 33.17 18.70 33.06
N ALA A 1231 34.26 18.93 33.80
CA ALA A 1231 35.30 17.93 33.99
C ALA A 1231 34.78 16.68 34.72
N LEU A 1232 34.03 16.87 35.82
CA LEU A 1232 33.44 15.77 36.59
C LEU A 1232 32.34 15.06 35.80
N SER A 1233 31.49 15.81 35.09
CA SER A 1233 30.47 15.26 34.18
C SER A 1233 31.11 14.37 33.10
N THR A 1234 32.24 14.79 32.55
CA THR A 1234 32.99 13.99 31.57
C THR A 1234 33.56 12.71 32.18
N LEU A 1235 34.15 12.77 33.38
CA LEU A 1235 34.61 11.57 34.09
C LEU A 1235 33.46 10.60 34.40
N ARG A 1236 32.26 11.11 34.72
CA ARG A 1236 31.06 10.27 34.90
C ARG A 1236 30.64 9.58 33.61
N LYS A 1237 30.58 10.30 32.48
CA LYS A 1237 30.26 9.74 31.17
C LYS A 1237 31.28 8.69 30.71
N LEU A 1238 32.55 8.84 31.10
CA LEU A 1238 33.61 7.87 30.81
C LEU A 1238 33.59 6.63 31.71
N GLY A 1239 32.60 6.49 32.60
CA GLY A 1239 32.35 5.27 33.37
C GLY A 1239 32.41 5.43 34.88
N LEU A 1240 32.84 6.58 35.42
CA LEU A 1240 32.90 6.80 36.87
C LEU A 1240 31.57 7.34 37.46
N ARG A 1241 30.44 7.28 36.73
CA ARG A 1241 29.15 7.86 37.15
C ARG A 1241 28.66 7.34 38.49
N ALA A 1242 28.80 6.03 38.72
CA ALA A 1242 28.34 5.39 39.94
C ALA A 1242 29.26 5.63 41.16
N VAL A 1243 30.46 6.15 40.94
CA VAL A 1243 31.51 6.20 41.98
C VAL A 1243 31.93 7.62 42.30
N LEU A 1244 31.75 8.58 41.39
CA LEU A 1244 32.02 9.99 41.64
C LEU A 1244 30.80 10.69 42.24
N LEU A 1245 30.76 10.75 43.57
CA LEU A 1245 29.68 11.32 44.35
C LEU A 1245 29.79 12.85 44.45
N SER A 1246 28.63 13.51 44.48
CA SER A 1246 28.50 14.93 44.80
C SER A 1246 27.87 15.04 46.18
N ARG A 1247 28.43 15.89 47.04
CA ARG A 1247 27.88 16.26 48.33
C ARG A 1247 27.83 17.79 48.44
N ASP A 1248 27.12 18.28 49.43
CA ASP A 1248 26.98 19.72 49.67
C ASP A 1248 28.34 20.39 49.99
N ASP A 1249 29.32 19.63 50.46
CA ASP A 1249 30.69 20.07 50.78
C ASP A 1249 31.72 19.80 49.68
N GLY A 1250 31.34 19.19 48.54
CA GLY A 1250 32.23 18.97 47.40
C GLY A 1250 32.03 17.64 46.67
N TYR A 1251 33.11 17.11 46.08
CA TYR A 1251 33.08 15.84 45.34
C TYR A 1251 34.06 14.83 45.90
N LEU A 1252 33.67 13.55 45.90
CA LEU A 1252 34.54 12.46 46.33
C LEU A 1252 34.32 11.20 45.49
N LEU A 1253 35.30 10.31 45.51
CA LEU A 1253 35.11 8.93 45.07
C LEU A 1253 34.47 8.13 46.22
N ASP A 1254 33.46 7.33 45.90
CA ASP A 1254 32.67 6.58 46.89
C ASP A 1254 33.59 5.74 47.80
N PRO A 1255 33.57 5.95 49.13
CA PRO A 1255 34.38 5.19 50.05
C PRO A 1255 34.03 3.71 50.10
N LYS A 1256 32.84 3.31 49.64
CA LYS A 1256 32.40 1.91 49.58
C LYS A 1256 32.92 1.14 48.37
N VAL A 1257 33.46 1.83 47.36
CA VAL A 1257 34.03 1.20 46.16
C VAL A 1257 35.53 0.97 46.38
N GLU A 1258 36.01 -0.26 46.16
CA GLU A 1258 37.43 -0.58 46.23
C GLU A 1258 38.18 0.02 45.03
N PHE A 1259 39.23 0.80 45.31
CA PHE A 1259 40.15 1.35 44.31
C PHE A 1259 41.54 0.74 44.47
N ALA A 1260 42.15 0.32 43.36
CA ALA A 1260 43.54 -0.14 43.32
C ALA A 1260 44.39 0.90 42.59
N LYS A 1261 45.41 1.45 43.27
CA LYS A 1261 46.41 2.30 42.65
C LYS A 1261 47.45 1.42 41.95
N VAL A 1262 47.58 1.54 40.63
CA VAL A 1262 48.45 0.69 39.81
C VAL A 1262 49.61 1.51 39.27
N SER A 1263 50.82 0.95 39.33
CA SER A 1263 52.02 1.53 38.71
C SER A 1263 51.78 1.78 37.22
N ASP A 1264 52.09 2.99 36.73
CA ASP A 1264 51.93 3.34 35.31
C ASP A 1264 52.91 2.61 34.37
N LEU A 1265 53.87 1.84 34.92
CA LEU A 1265 54.90 1.11 34.17
C LEU A 1265 54.52 -0.35 33.80
N GLU A 1266 53.40 -0.88 34.30
CA GLU A 1266 52.93 -2.25 34.00
C GLU A 1266 51.95 -2.32 32.81
N GLY A 1267 52.05 -1.40 31.85
CA GLY A 1267 51.13 -1.32 30.72
C GLY A 1267 51.79 -0.90 29.41
N SER A 1268 52.62 -1.78 28.85
CA SER A 1268 52.83 -1.85 27.40
C SER A 1268 51.91 -2.90 26.81
#